data_AF-A0AAW3SUV0-F1
#
_entry.id   AF-A0AAW3SUV0-F1
#
_cell.length_a   1.000
_cell.length_b   1.000
_cell.length_c   1.000
_cell.angle_alpha   90.00
_cell.angle_beta   90.00
_cell.angle_gamma   90.00
#
_symmetry.space_group_name_H-M   'P 1'
#
loop_
_entity.id
_entity.type
_entity.pdbx_description
1 polymer ?
#
loop_
_entity_poly.entity_id
_entity_poly.type
_entity_poly.pdbx_seq_one_letter_code
_entity_poly.pdbx_strand_id
1 'polypeptide(L)'
;MVAVDSRYNKLYPQVKVLQDKVVLAQAWKKTHTFIRRHNWYADILELDASGVCLSENLTKWSNGIVGGDYKPSAAWLVPAPKNGLWCFKSESEGGWQPRVSETENTPVLRPLAHLGIREQTVATAIMLCLADCIESVQGDTSLSVEKASERNVFSYGNRLFCNWTRDHSVASFPWGNSNTYSRYFQDYQRYVERPLTIAKSVNVGDGCKVFVVSLDIRAFFDNVDIPLLVEKLEATYQRFYEESKDSMRPADEAFWDMARRSLSFQWRDEDLALAPLFRDCELPLGLPQGLVASGFFANAYLIDFDRDIGSFINSRPKGKSFRVHDYCRYVDDLKLVISVDSDEDTPYNLTSLGDEISAWVQTYLEKHTTPSGTARTYLQLNARKTQLEPLVEVGTESSTGARMKTLQQQLSGPFDIDTLRHAEAGLNGLLSLAELGLIEEMKPVQGTLRLATVASLKHEVRDDTLTRFSAYRLVRSLRQRRGMTDLTELNNGESASESLRHDFQSVSRRLVSAWAMNPSLVQVLRYALDLWPSTELLEPVEQALMSKLEGGQQSSEFGSRVAYYILADLFKAGATETGKLAKQDLNFEVADVDEYRAALASLALRILNDGKAPWYVQQQASLLLASVGQKATLPQVPLELRFYRALHLFVRAKSSVPDITFEEEVVVSLVGHQLLGNKAHYVRWFVSFGETRSKSHVSRAWQIIAETSPYLLRHLLSSKRKAMLPLIALAPKYLVRFEEARWSANSGSLPTKKWLPLLTVITHPSQLFSQENALLKLAESLGKSKEIREFSPELLTPLNVQVRSENWEKLSNPSFANLDARAIESLKTTDGTYNTPSWCRPEDAWMYAFGRLLRAAATGEPDFTVHHWLTSEDVGWYSGLKSTWHKRRLGMLHSAEGLRGTTAAITPWFSDLLLHLLRWPGLAEQESQDALTIATRRDFNNVIKNRLEVQKKLYGASSQLPIYRYPVEWPVDPERGLRVVMVQGLMPLHCHFDQGLVGLNVSGYREKHRNHTASLLHLAYKHLAARDYVLGTSVKPHFDLVVFPELSIHVDDQDLMRAFSDATGAMLFYGLLAAKGPINREPINAARWLVPQRRAGRRSWVEVDQGKFNLTPEEHDLGIKPWRPYQVVIELLDSATPAKKPYRLTGSICFDATDLSLAADLRNESHMYVVSAMNKDVKTFDSMVAALRYHMYQHILIANIGEFGGSTAQAPYDKEHKRLISHSHGGNQLAVSIFDVRLEDFGPELEAAKPGERKCKQVRERIGKTPPAGLDRV
;
A
#
# COMPACT_ATOMS: atom_id res chain seq x y z
N MET A 1 -24.89 -18.68 -2.29
CA MET A 1 -24.09 -19.56 -3.20
C MET A 1 -23.32 -18.63 -4.13
N VAL A 2 -22.05 -18.92 -4.39
CA VAL A 2 -21.10 -17.99 -5.04
C VAL A 2 -20.62 -18.65 -6.32
N ALA A 3 -20.29 -17.88 -7.36
CA ALA A 3 -19.70 -18.39 -8.60
C ALA A 3 -18.42 -19.23 -8.38
N VAL A 4 -17.79 -19.13 -7.20
CA VAL A 4 -16.59 -19.86 -6.81
C VAL A 4 -16.95 -21.24 -6.23
N ASP A 5 -16.21 -22.27 -6.65
CA ASP A 5 -16.31 -23.62 -6.08
C ASP A 5 -16.07 -23.61 -4.55
N SER A 6 -16.94 -24.30 -3.81
CA SER A 6 -16.88 -24.43 -2.35
C SER A 6 -15.58 -25.03 -1.82
N ARG A 7 -14.83 -25.77 -2.65
CA ARG A 7 -13.52 -26.32 -2.28
C ARG A 7 -12.48 -25.24 -1.96
N TYR A 8 -12.72 -23.99 -2.35
CA TYR A 8 -11.86 -22.85 -2.07
C TYR A 8 -12.33 -21.98 -0.90
N ASN A 9 -13.38 -22.38 -0.16
CA ASN A 9 -13.83 -21.61 1.00
C ASN A 9 -12.79 -21.64 2.14
N LYS A 10 -12.17 -22.79 2.36
CA LYS A 10 -11.06 -23.01 3.28
C LYS A 10 -10.02 -23.91 2.63
N LEU A 11 -8.76 -23.70 2.96
CA LEU A 11 -7.66 -24.56 2.52
C LEU A 11 -7.34 -25.57 3.62
N TYR A 12 -6.91 -26.76 3.22
CA TYR A 12 -6.61 -27.88 4.12
C TYR A 12 -5.26 -28.49 3.71
N PRO A 13 -4.50 -29.07 4.64
CA PRO A 13 -3.22 -29.73 4.38
C PRO A 13 -3.43 -31.08 3.67
N GLN A 14 -3.84 -30.99 2.41
CA GLN A 14 -4.03 -32.13 1.51
C GLN A 14 -3.20 -31.91 0.25
N VAL A 15 -2.50 -32.93 -0.22
CA VAL A 15 -1.56 -32.80 -1.35
C VAL A 15 -2.25 -32.26 -2.62
N LYS A 16 -3.52 -32.62 -2.84
CA LYS A 16 -4.33 -32.11 -3.96
C LYS A 16 -4.52 -30.59 -3.94
N VAL A 17 -4.46 -29.95 -2.75
CA VAL A 17 -4.56 -28.50 -2.58
C VAL A 17 -3.23 -27.84 -2.97
N LEU A 18 -2.09 -28.46 -2.64
CA LEU A 18 -0.76 -28.00 -3.06
C LEU A 18 -0.55 -28.11 -4.57
N GLN A 19 -1.21 -29.08 -5.22
CA GLN A 19 -1.16 -29.26 -6.67
C GLN A 19 -2.12 -28.32 -7.42
N ASP A 20 -3.05 -27.66 -6.73
CA ASP A 20 -4.06 -26.81 -7.35
C ASP A 20 -3.44 -25.51 -7.90
N LYS A 21 -3.60 -25.29 -9.20
CA LYS A 21 -3.02 -24.13 -9.90
C LYS A 21 -3.50 -22.78 -9.36
N VAL A 22 -4.71 -22.70 -8.80
CA VAL A 22 -5.27 -21.48 -8.22
C VAL A 22 -4.61 -21.16 -6.88
N VAL A 23 -4.40 -22.18 -6.05
CA VAL A 23 -3.70 -22.04 -4.76
C VAL A 23 -2.24 -21.63 -5.02
N LEU A 24 -1.56 -22.31 -5.95
CA LEU A 24 -0.22 -21.94 -6.38
C LEU A 24 -0.15 -20.52 -6.97
N ALA A 25 -1.15 -20.08 -7.73
CA ALA A 25 -1.20 -18.72 -8.27
C ALA A 25 -1.33 -17.65 -7.17
N GLN A 26 -2.14 -17.90 -6.13
CA GLN A 26 -2.27 -16.98 -5.00
C GLN A 26 -1.02 -16.98 -4.12
N ALA A 27 -0.43 -18.15 -3.88
CA ALA A 27 0.87 -18.26 -3.20
C ALA A 27 1.94 -17.46 -3.97
N TRP A 28 2.06 -17.68 -5.28
CA TRP A 28 2.97 -16.93 -6.15
C TRP A 28 2.74 -15.42 -6.06
N LYS A 29 1.48 -14.95 -6.07
CA LYS A 29 1.15 -13.52 -5.99
C LYS A 29 1.62 -12.89 -4.67
N LYS A 30 1.42 -13.58 -3.54
CA LYS A 30 1.92 -13.15 -2.22
C LYS A 30 3.45 -13.12 -2.19
N THR A 31 4.06 -14.20 -2.65
CA THR A 31 5.51 -14.34 -2.75
C THR A 31 6.13 -13.23 -3.61
N HIS A 32 5.64 -13.04 -4.83
CA HIS A 32 6.12 -12.03 -5.78
C HIS A 32 6.04 -10.62 -5.20
N THR A 33 4.92 -10.31 -4.54
CA THR A 33 4.72 -9.01 -3.89
C THR A 33 5.67 -8.81 -2.70
N PHE A 34 5.89 -9.85 -1.91
CA PHE A 34 6.78 -9.80 -0.74
C PHE A 34 8.25 -9.65 -1.15
N ILE A 35 8.73 -10.48 -2.09
CA ILE A 35 10.13 -10.48 -2.55
C ILE A 35 10.51 -9.12 -3.13
N ARG A 36 9.67 -8.52 -3.98
CA ARG A 36 9.94 -7.19 -4.55
C ARG A 36 10.05 -6.08 -3.51
N ARG A 37 9.43 -6.25 -2.34
CA ARG A 37 9.46 -5.26 -1.25
C ARG A 37 10.64 -5.45 -0.32
N HIS A 38 11.04 -6.69 -0.03
CA HIS A 38 11.98 -6.99 1.05
C HIS A 38 13.30 -7.63 0.59
N ASN A 39 13.29 -8.44 -0.48
CA ASN A 39 14.48 -9.17 -0.95
C ASN A 39 15.14 -8.40 -2.08
N TRP A 40 15.93 -7.39 -1.73
CA TRP A 40 16.55 -6.50 -2.71
C TRP A 40 17.52 -7.20 -3.67
N TYR A 41 18.14 -8.30 -3.24
CA TYR A 41 19.12 -9.09 -3.98
C TYR A 41 18.49 -10.19 -4.86
N ALA A 42 17.17 -10.32 -4.87
CA ALA A 42 16.50 -11.32 -5.69
C ALA A 42 16.65 -11.02 -7.20
N ASP A 43 16.63 -12.07 -8.02
CA ASP A 43 16.55 -11.93 -9.47
C ASP A 43 15.20 -11.31 -9.88
N ILE A 44 15.20 -10.00 -10.09
CA ILE A 44 13.99 -9.25 -10.42
C ILE A 44 13.48 -9.55 -11.83
N LEU A 45 14.34 -10.01 -12.74
CA LEU A 45 13.95 -10.36 -14.10
C LEU A 45 13.28 -11.75 -14.12
N GLU A 46 13.70 -12.68 -13.24
CA GLU A 46 12.95 -13.91 -12.97
C GLU A 46 11.53 -13.58 -12.47
N LEU A 47 11.40 -12.58 -11.59
CA LEU A 47 10.09 -12.13 -11.11
C LEU A 47 9.24 -11.53 -12.24
N ASP A 48 9.82 -10.76 -13.16
CA ASP A 48 9.10 -10.24 -14.33
C ASP A 48 8.65 -11.38 -15.25
N ALA A 49 9.57 -12.29 -15.59
CA ALA A 49 9.32 -13.49 -16.40
C ALA A 49 8.20 -14.35 -15.82
N SER A 50 8.26 -14.64 -14.51
CA SER A 50 7.27 -15.47 -13.83
C SER A 50 5.85 -14.90 -13.88
N GLY A 51 5.70 -13.57 -13.99
CA GLY A 51 4.39 -12.91 -14.01
C GLY A 51 3.66 -12.98 -15.35
N VAL A 52 4.39 -13.09 -16.46
CA VAL A 52 3.84 -13.27 -17.80
C VAL A 52 3.71 -14.76 -18.12
N CYS A 53 4.73 -15.57 -17.81
CA CYS A 53 4.74 -17.01 -18.03
C CYS A 53 4.02 -17.80 -16.92
N LEU A 54 3.16 -17.15 -16.13
CA LEU A 54 2.57 -17.73 -14.92
C LEU A 54 1.78 -19.00 -15.22
N SER A 55 0.92 -19.00 -16.25
CA SER A 55 0.06 -20.15 -16.56
C SER A 55 0.85 -21.42 -16.88
N GLU A 56 1.94 -21.28 -17.64
CA GLU A 56 2.84 -22.37 -18.00
C GLU A 56 3.63 -22.84 -16.78
N ASN A 57 4.16 -21.91 -15.99
CA ASN A 57 4.88 -22.19 -14.75
C ASN A 57 4.00 -22.94 -13.75
N LEU A 58 2.76 -22.51 -13.51
CA LEU A 58 1.82 -23.19 -12.62
C LEU A 58 1.53 -24.62 -13.09
N THR A 59 1.46 -24.84 -14.40
CA THR A 59 1.27 -26.20 -14.96
C THR A 59 2.50 -27.07 -14.72
N LYS A 60 3.70 -26.54 -14.96
CA LYS A 60 4.96 -27.25 -14.71
C LYS A 60 5.13 -27.57 -13.21
N TRP A 61 4.86 -26.61 -12.32
CA TRP A 61 4.99 -26.80 -10.87
C TRP A 61 3.97 -27.79 -10.33
N SER A 62 2.70 -27.67 -10.74
CA SER A 62 1.63 -28.61 -10.39
C SER A 62 1.98 -30.04 -10.80
N ASN A 63 2.43 -30.26 -12.05
CA ASN A 63 2.81 -31.58 -12.53
C ASN A 63 4.02 -32.16 -11.75
N GLY A 64 5.00 -31.33 -11.40
CA GLY A 64 6.15 -31.75 -10.60
C GLY A 64 5.77 -32.22 -9.18
N ILE A 65 4.76 -31.58 -8.58
CA ILE A 65 4.22 -32.00 -7.26
C ILE A 65 3.39 -33.28 -7.41
N VAL A 66 2.58 -33.41 -8.47
CA VAL A 66 1.78 -34.61 -8.77
C VAL A 66 2.66 -35.84 -9.00
N GLY A 67 3.76 -35.70 -9.76
CA GLY A 67 4.68 -36.80 -10.03
C GLY A 67 5.46 -37.29 -8.82
N GLY A 68 5.45 -36.53 -7.71
CA GLY A 68 6.23 -36.87 -6.51
C GLY A 68 7.73 -36.60 -6.64
N ASP A 69 8.19 -36.06 -7.76
CA ASP A 69 9.61 -35.80 -8.06
C ASP A 69 10.10 -34.42 -7.63
N TYR A 70 9.22 -33.60 -7.04
CA TYR A 70 9.59 -32.24 -6.61
C TYR A 70 10.72 -32.24 -5.57
N LYS A 71 11.81 -31.53 -5.90
CA LYS A 71 12.90 -31.18 -4.98
C LYS A 71 13.27 -29.71 -5.14
N PRO A 72 13.53 -28.99 -4.04
CA PRO A 72 13.96 -27.61 -4.11
C PRO A 72 15.32 -27.52 -4.81
N SER A 73 15.50 -26.48 -5.63
CA SER A 73 16.80 -26.14 -6.19
C SER A 73 17.73 -25.65 -5.07
N ALA A 74 19.04 -25.81 -5.26
CA ALA A 74 20.02 -25.31 -4.29
C ALA A 74 19.90 -23.79 -4.12
N ALA A 75 19.97 -23.32 -2.87
CA ALA A 75 19.93 -21.91 -2.49
C ALA A 75 21.23 -21.20 -2.88
N TRP A 76 21.13 -19.93 -3.30
CA TRP A 76 22.29 -19.15 -3.72
C TRP A 76 22.65 -18.19 -2.60
N LEU A 77 23.91 -18.21 -2.19
CA LEU A 77 24.39 -17.43 -1.06
C LEU A 77 24.58 -15.96 -1.42
N VAL A 78 24.07 -15.08 -0.55
CA VAL A 78 24.37 -13.65 -0.54
C VAL A 78 24.96 -13.30 0.83
N PRO A 79 26.30 -13.20 0.95
CA PRO A 79 26.95 -12.86 2.21
C PRO A 79 26.64 -11.41 2.58
N ALA A 80 25.92 -11.20 3.68
CA ALA A 80 25.52 -9.87 4.14
C ALA A 80 26.30 -9.42 5.38
N PRO A 81 26.69 -8.14 5.47
CA PRO A 81 27.31 -7.60 6.67
C PRO A 81 26.34 -7.67 7.87
N LYS A 82 26.83 -8.16 9.00
CA LYS A 82 26.13 -8.04 10.29
C LYS A 82 26.43 -6.70 10.93
N ASN A 83 25.58 -6.29 11.87
CA ASN A 83 25.81 -5.10 12.68
C ASN A 83 27.18 -5.20 13.37
N GLY A 84 28.04 -4.21 13.16
CA GLY A 84 29.41 -4.18 13.69
C GLY A 84 30.12 -2.89 13.31
N LEU A 85 30.94 -2.38 14.23
CA LEU A 85 31.67 -1.13 14.05
C LEU A 85 32.88 -1.32 13.15
N TRP A 86 33.18 -0.31 12.33
CA TRP A 86 34.36 -0.22 11.48
C TRP A 86 35.18 1.01 11.85
N CYS A 87 36.47 0.98 11.57
CA CYS A 87 37.39 2.08 11.86
C CYS A 87 38.40 2.29 10.73
N PHE A 88 39.01 3.49 10.72
CA PHE A 88 40.08 3.85 9.79
C PHE A 88 41.44 3.67 10.46
N LYS A 89 42.32 2.83 9.91
CA LYS A 89 43.70 2.65 10.39
C LYS A 89 44.67 2.63 9.21
N SER A 90 45.69 3.47 9.22
CA SER A 90 46.70 3.57 8.15
C SER A 90 47.53 2.29 7.97
N GLU A 91 47.73 1.53 9.03
CA GLU A 91 48.47 0.26 9.05
C GLU A 91 47.62 -0.94 8.60
N SER A 92 46.32 -0.73 8.34
CA SER A 92 45.39 -1.81 8.01
C SER A 92 45.07 -1.91 6.54
N GLU A 93 44.66 -3.10 6.12
CA GLU A 93 44.28 -3.45 4.75
C GLU A 93 43.31 -2.42 4.14
N GLY A 94 43.76 -1.67 3.13
CA GLY A 94 42.93 -0.68 2.44
C GLY A 94 42.45 0.50 3.29
N GLY A 95 42.93 0.66 4.53
CA GLY A 95 42.69 1.83 5.40
C GLY A 95 41.34 1.86 6.16
N TRP A 96 40.42 0.93 5.92
CA TRP A 96 39.06 0.87 6.50
C TRP A 96 38.68 -0.57 6.84
N GLN A 97 38.38 -0.93 8.08
CA GLN A 97 38.16 -2.34 8.46
C GLN A 97 37.25 -2.51 9.69
N PRO A 98 36.74 -3.72 9.97
CA PRO A 98 36.02 -3.99 11.22
C PRO A 98 36.86 -3.66 12.45
N ARG A 99 36.24 -3.07 13.47
CA ARG A 99 36.84 -2.85 14.79
C ARG A 99 36.87 -4.19 15.52
N VAL A 100 38.06 -4.73 15.77
CA VAL A 100 38.24 -5.96 16.54
C VAL A 100 38.62 -5.59 17.99
N SER A 101 37.80 -6.00 18.95
CA SER A 101 38.08 -5.92 20.39
C SER A 101 38.91 -7.12 20.85
N GLU A 102 39.77 -6.98 21.87
CA GLU A 102 40.56 -8.08 22.46
C GLU A 102 39.68 -9.22 23.03
N THR A 103 38.37 -8.99 23.23
CA THR A 103 37.42 -9.94 23.84
C THR A 103 36.40 -10.54 22.84
N GLU A 104 36.40 -10.13 21.57
CA GLU A 104 35.42 -10.57 20.57
C GLU A 104 35.99 -11.54 19.53
N ASN A 105 35.16 -12.49 19.09
CA ASN A 105 35.48 -13.43 18.00
C ASN A 105 35.65 -12.68 16.67
N THR A 106 36.35 -13.30 15.72
CA THR A 106 36.44 -12.84 14.32
C THR A 106 35.06 -12.44 13.77
N PRO A 107 34.97 -11.32 13.02
CA PRO A 107 33.69 -10.85 12.47
C PRO A 107 33.13 -11.86 11.46
N VAL A 108 31.83 -12.14 11.57
CA VAL A 108 31.12 -13.11 10.71
C VAL A 108 30.02 -12.45 9.88
N LEU A 109 29.75 -13.02 8.70
CA LEU A 109 28.68 -12.58 7.82
C LEU A 109 27.33 -13.25 8.16
N ARG A 110 26.26 -12.73 7.58
CA ARG A 110 24.92 -13.33 7.59
C ARG A 110 24.68 -14.05 6.25
N PRO A 111 24.30 -15.34 6.26
CA PRO A 111 24.05 -16.09 5.04
C PRO A 111 22.61 -15.83 4.55
N LEU A 112 22.41 -14.79 3.72
CA LEU A 112 21.12 -14.59 3.06
C LEU A 112 20.97 -15.60 1.92
N ALA A 113 19.76 -16.13 1.76
CA ALA A 113 19.46 -17.14 0.76
C ALA A 113 18.59 -16.56 -0.35
N HIS A 114 19.11 -16.53 -1.58
CA HIS A 114 18.25 -16.39 -2.75
C HIS A 114 17.68 -17.77 -3.13
N LEU A 115 16.36 -17.83 -3.22
CA LEU A 115 15.57 -18.98 -3.63
C LEU A 115 14.76 -18.60 -4.86
N GLY A 116 14.67 -19.51 -5.82
CA GLY A 116 13.87 -19.32 -7.03
C GLY A 116 12.38 -19.12 -6.71
N ILE A 117 11.67 -18.44 -7.61
CA ILE A 117 10.25 -18.13 -7.42
C ILE A 117 9.37 -19.37 -7.25
N ARG A 118 9.78 -20.51 -7.83
CA ARG A 118 9.10 -21.81 -7.69
C ARG A 118 9.11 -22.29 -6.24
N GLU A 119 10.30 -22.38 -5.64
CA GLU A 119 10.49 -22.85 -4.27
C GLU A 119 9.74 -21.97 -3.27
N GLN A 120 9.85 -20.66 -3.45
CA GLN A 120 9.14 -19.68 -2.64
C GLN A 120 7.61 -19.83 -2.74
N THR A 121 7.09 -20.11 -3.94
CA THR A 121 5.67 -20.32 -4.17
C THR A 121 5.16 -21.58 -3.48
N VAL A 122 5.89 -22.69 -3.58
CA VAL A 122 5.50 -23.97 -2.96
C VAL A 122 5.52 -23.87 -1.43
N ALA A 123 6.57 -23.30 -0.84
CA ALA A 123 6.64 -23.08 0.61
C ALA A 123 5.52 -22.15 1.10
N THR A 124 5.19 -21.11 0.32
CA THR A 124 4.06 -20.22 0.63
C THR A 124 2.73 -20.96 0.51
N ALA A 125 2.54 -21.88 -0.43
CA ALA A 125 1.33 -22.70 -0.54
C ALA A 125 1.13 -23.63 0.66
N ILE A 126 2.20 -24.19 1.22
CA ILE A 126 2.17 -24.94 2.49
C ILE A 126 1.70 -24.03 3.64
N MET A 127 2.28 -22.83 3.74
CA MET A 127 1.84 -21.82 4.71
C MET A 127 0.35 -21.48 4.54
N LEU A 128 -0.16 -21.32 3.31
CA LEU A 128 -1.59 -21.04 3.06
C LEU A 128 -2.51 -22.13 3.61
N CYS A 129 -2.11 -23.39 3.54
CA CYS A 129 -2.91 -24.53 4.03
C CYS A 129 -2.97 -24.62 5.56
N LEU A 130 -2.00 -24.01 6.25
CA LEU A 130 -1.83 -24.07 7.71
C LEU A 130 -2.13 -22.73 8.41
N ALA A 131 -2.29 -21.64 7.66
CA ALA A 131 -2.40 -20.27 8.18
C ALA A 131 -3.51 -20.12 9.23
N ASP A 132 -4.74 -20.53 8.91
CA ASP A 132 -5.89 -20.40 9.83
C ASP A 132 -5.64 -21.16 11.15
N CYS A 133 -5.11 -22.38 11.07
CA CYS A 133 -4.80 -23.22 12.23
C CYS A 133 -3.73 -22.57 13.12
N ILE A 134 -2.58 -22.25 12.54
CA ILE A 134 -1.41 -21.77 13.28
C ILE A 134 -1.65 -20.37 13.86
N GLU A 135 -2.37 -19.50 13.15
CA GLU A 135 -2.71 -18.18 13.69
C GLU A 135 -3.79 -18.25 14.76
N SER A 136 -4.82 -19.12 14.62
CA SER A 136 -5.82 -19.32 15.67
C SER A 136 -5.18 -19.80 16.97
N VAL A 137 -4.23 -20.73 16.88
CA VAL A 137 -3.51 -21.27 18.04
C VAL A 137 -2.64 -20.22 18.74
N GLN A 138 -2.04 -19.29 17.99
CA GLN A 138 -1.20 -18.22 18.54
C GLN A 138 -2.00 -17.00 19.05
N GLY A 139 -3.27 -16.88 18.66
CA GLY A 139 -4.22 -15.86 19.15
C GLY A 139 -4.01 -14.44 18.61
N ASP A 140 -4.99 -13.56 18.82
CA ASP A 140 -5.05 -12.23 18.20
C ASP A 140 -4.17 -11.18 18.89
N THR A 141 -3.15 -10.68 18.16
CA THR A 141 -2.27 -9.60 18.64
C THR A 141 -2.95 -8.24 18.70
N SER A 142 -4.18 -8.10 18.20
CA SER A 142 -4.94 -6.85 18.20
C SER A 142 -5.64 -6.52 19.52
N LEU A 143 -5.73 -7.50 20.42
CA LEU A 143 -6.32 -7.35 21.75
C LEU A 143 -5.53 -6.39 22.65
N SER A 144 -6.19 -5.85 23.69
CA SER A 144 -5.50 -5.11 24.75
C SER A 144 -4.54 -6.03 25.51
N VAL A 145 -3.56 -5.43 26.20
CA VAL A 145 -2.49 -6.17 26.89
C VAL A 145 -3.07 -7.21 27.86
N GLU A 146 -4.09 -6.84 28.63
CA GLU A 146 -4.73 -7.69 29.64
C GLU A 146 -5.46 -8.86 28.97
N LYS A 147 -6.30 -8.57 27.97
CA LYS A 147 -7.04 -9.60 27.22
C LYS A 147 -6.11 -10.54 26.45
N ALA A 148 -4.99 -10.04 25.94
CA ALA A 148 -3.99 -10.84 25.24
C ALA A 148 -3.30 -11.81 26.21
N SER A 149 -2.99 -11.38 27.44
CA SER A 149 -2.43 -12.23 28.49
C SER A 149 -3.43 -13.29 28.94
N GLU A 150 -4.68 -12.92 29.23
CA GLU A 150 -5.77 -13.85 29.61
C GLU A 150 -6.03 -14.93 28.54
N ARG A 151 -5.81 -14.60 27.28
CA ARG A 151 -6.02 -15.50 26.13
C ARG A 151 -4.76 -16.20 25.64
N ASN A 152 -3.67 -16.16 26.41
CA ASN A 152 -2.43 -16.87 26.11
C ASN A 152 -1.81 -16.48 24.74
N VAL A 153 -1.92 -15.20 24.35
CA VAL A 153 -1.24 -14.68 23.14
C VAL A 153 0.21 -14.38 23.52
N PHE A 154 1.20 -15.11 23.00
CA PHE A 154 2.60 -14.91 23.39
C PHE A 154 3.50 -14.34 22.28
N SER A 155 3.20 -14.63 21.02
CA SER A 155 4.03 -14.28 19.86
C SER A 155 3.51 -13.03 19.14
N TYR A 156 4.38 -12.02 18.90
CA TYR A 156 4.01 -10.79 18.19
C TYR A 156 4.78 -10.58 16.87
N GLY A 157 5.95 -11.19 16.70
CA GLY A 157 6.76 -11.05 15.48
C GLY A 157 6.27 -11.95 14.34
N ASN A 158 6.49 -11.55 13.09
CA ASN A 158 6.17 -12.35 11.88
C ASN A 158 4.75 -12.98 11.87
N ARG A 159 3.72 -12.25 12.34
CA ARG A 159 2.32 -12.71 12.38
C ARG A 159 1.62 -12.46 11.04
N LEU A 160 0.77 -13.39 10.60
CA LEU A 160 0.01 -13.22 9.37
C LEU A 160 -1.12 -12.18 9.52
N PHE A 161 -1.44 -11.49 8.43
CA PHE A 161 -2.53 -10.51 8.41
C PHE A 161 -3.90 -11.22 8.30
N CYS A 162 -4.48 -11.57 9.45
CA CYS A 162 -5.74 -12.32 9.56
C CYS A 162 -6.95 -11.44 9.91
N ASN A 163 -8.14 -11.92 9.50
CA ASN A 163 -9.41 -11.50 10.09
C ASN A 163 -9.75 -12.44 11.25
N TRP A 164 -10.51 -11.97 12.23
CA TRP A 164 -10.88 -12.76 13.40
C TRP A 164 -12.40 -12.86 13.54
N THR A 165 -12.87 -13.97 14.12
CA THR A 165 -14.26 -14.11 14.58
C THR A 165 -14.58 -13.06 15.66
N ARG A 166 -15.87 -12.76 15.89
CA ARG A 166 -16.29 -11.72 16.87
C ARG A 166 -15.77 -11.99 18.28
N ASP A 167 -15.61 -13.25 18.64
CA ASP A 167 -15.05 -13.70 19.91
C ASP A 167 -13.52 -13.81 19.89
N HIS A 168 -12.83 -13.44 18.80
CA HIS A 168 -11.38 -13.47 18.61
C HIS A 168 -10.73 -14.84 18.88
N SER A 169 -11.44 -15.94 18.60
CA SER A 169 -10.96 -17.32 18.84
C SER A 169 -10.39 -17.97 17.59
N VAL A 170 -10.99 -17.71 16.42
CA VAL A 170 -10.59 -18.33 15.15
C VAL A 170 -10.10 -17.25 14.18
N ALA A 171 -8.88 -17.43 13.71
CA ALA A 171 -8.28 -16.65 12.64
C ALA A 171 -8.76 -17.15 11.27
N SER A 172 -8.98 -16.21 10.36
CA SER A 172 -9.19 -16.47 8.94
C SER A 172 -8.20 -15.64 8.14
N PHE A 173 -7.25 -16.32 7.49
CA PHE A 173 -6.26 -15.70 6.64
C PHE A 173 -6.84 -15.48 5.23
N PRO A 174 -7.04 -14.23 4.79
CA PRO A 174 -7.53 -13.92 3.44
C PRO A 174 -6.48 -14.24 2.37
N TRP A 175 -6.34 -15.52 2.04
CA TRP A 175 -5.28 -16.04 1.16
C TRP A 175 -5.38 -15.57 -0.30
N GLY A 176 -6.51 -14.98 -0.72
CA GLY A 176 -6.70 -14.36 -2.04
C GLY A 176 -6.23 -12.90 -2.15
N ASN A 177 -5.74 -12.30 -1.07
CA ASN A 177 -5.12 -10.97 -1.07
C ASN A 177 -3.58 -11.05 -1.25
N SER A 178 -2.92 -9.92 -1.53
CA SER A 178 -1.46 -9.85 -1.66
C SER A 178 -0.70 -9.56 -0.35
N ASN A 179 -1.40 -9.29 0.77
CA ASN A 179 -0.75 -9.05 2.05
C ASN A 179 -0.42 -10.40 2.71
N THR A 180 0.80 -10.54 3.22
CA THR A 180 1.25 -11.76 3.90
C THR A 180 1.23 -11.55 5.41
N TYR A 181 2.14 -10.70 5.90
CA TYR A 181 2.29 -10.41 7.33
C TYR A 181 1.59 -9.12 7.74
N SER A 182 1.26 -9.01 9.02
CA SER A 182 0.88 -7.76 9.68
C SER A 182 2.03 -6.75 9.64
N ARG A 183 1.73 -5.47 9.93
CA ARG A 183 2.74 -4.40 9.80
C ARG A 183 3.72 -4.46 10.97
N TYR A 184 5.00 -4.67 10.68
CA TYR A 184 6.13 -4.69 11.64
C TYR A 184 5.97 -3.70 12.81
N PHE A 185 5.77 -2.41 12.50
CA PHE A 185 5.70 -1.35 13.51
C PHE A 185 4.53 -1.51 14.48
N GLN A 186 3.39 -2.06 14.05
CA GLN A 186 2.22 -2.23 14.92
C GLN A 186 2.46 -3.32 15.96
N ASP A 187 2.90 -4.50 15.53
CA ASP A 187 3.10 -5.61 16.47
C ASP A 187 4.35 -5.42 17.33
N TYR A 188 5.42 -4.80 16.79
CA TYR A 188 6.60 -4.48 17.58
C TYR A 188 6.28 -3.48 18.70
N GLN A 189 5.46 -2.45 18.41
CA GLN A 189 5.02 -1.52 19.45
C GLN A 189 4.24 -2.20 20.56
N ARG A 190 3.29 -3.09 20.21
CA ARG A 190 2.51 -3.85 21.20
C ARG A 190 3.37 -4.78 22.04
N TYR A 191 4.34 -5.44 21.41
CA TYR A 191 5.34 -6.26 22.10
C TYR A 191 6.17 -5.45 23.10
N VAL A 192 6.63 -4.24 22.72
CA VAL A 192 7.41 -3.37 23.62
C VAL A 192 6.55 -2.81 24.76
N GLU A 193 5.27 -2.49 24.49
CA GLU A 193 4.33 -1.91 25.46
C GLU A 193 3.86 -2.91 26.52
N ARG A 194 3.58 -4.16 26.12
CA ARG A 194 3.03 -5.20 27.00
C ARG A 194 3.77 -5.41 28.33
N PRO A 195 5.08 -5.72 28.36
CA PRO A 195 5.77 -6.01 29.61
C PRO A 195 5.80 -4.79 30.54
N LEU A 196 5.80 -3.57 29.98
CA LEU A 196 5.76 -2.33 30.74
C LEU A 196 4.41 -2.13 31.44
N THR A 197 3.33 -2.34 30.70
CA THR A 197 1.96 -2.21 31.24
C THR A 197 1.72 -3.24 32.35
N ILE A 198 2.13 -4.49 32.14
CA ILE A 198 1.94 -5.53 33.16
C ILE A 198 2.84 -5.27 34.36
N ALA A 199 4.12 -4.94 34.18
CA ALA A 199 5.02 -4.64 35.29
C ALA A 199 4.52 -3.51 36.20
N LYS A 200 3.86 -2.48 35.62
CA LYS A 200 3.20 -1.41 36.37
C LYS A 200 1.93 -1.84 37.12
N SER A 201 1.24 -2.87 36.63
CA SER A 201 0.00 -3.40 37.23
C SER A 201 0.25 -4.40 38.37
N VAL A 202 1.47 -4.92 38.51
CA VAL A 202 1.83 -5.83 39.61
C VAL A 202 1.80 -5.03 40.91
N ASN A 203 0.80 -5.30 41.76
CA ASN A 203 0.70 -4.72 43.10
C ASN A 203 1.88 -5.17 43.95
N VAL A 204 2.84 -4.26 44.15
CA VAL A 204 3.95 -4.45 45.08
C VAL A 204 3.39 -4.28 46.49
N GLY A 205 3.09 -5.37 47.19
CA GLY A 205 3.04 -5.33 48.65
C GLY A 205 4.43 -5.00 49.19
N ASP A 206 4.50 -4.46 50.41
CA ASP A 206 5.77 -4.16 51.09
C ASP A 206 6.67 -5.41 51.09
N GLY A 207 7.72 -5.42 50.24
CA GLY A 207 8.71 -6.51 50.15
C GLY A 207 8.89 -7.22 48.80
N CYS A 208 8.42 -6.72 47.65
CA CYS A 208 8.66 -7.34 46.33
C CYS A 208 9.36 -6.41 45.32
N LYS A 209 10.40 -6.89 44.63
CA LYS A 209 11.06 -6.16 43.53
C LYS A 209 10.67 -6.74 42.17
N VAL A 210 10.27 -5.88 41.23
CA VAL A 210 9.82 -6.27 39.87
C VAL A 210 10.90 -5.96 38.83
N PHE A 211 11.16 -6.92 37.93
CA PHE A 211 12.13 -6.81 36.85
C PHE A 211 11.50 -7.17 35.50
N VAL A 212 11.97 -6.49 34.44
CA VAL A 212 11.75 -6.90 33.05
C VAL A 212 13.03 -7.59 32.57
N VAL A 213 12.89 -8.85 32.14
CA VAL A 213 14.00 -9.68 31.68
C VAL A 213 13.92 -9.82 30.17
N SER A 214 14.99 -9.45 29.47
CA SER A 214 15.10 -9.61 28.02
C SER A 214 16.10 -10.74 27.70
N LEU A 215 15.70 -11.70 26.86
CA LEU A 215 16.50 -12.84 26.41
C LEU A 215 16.48 -12.94 24.87
N ASP A 216 17.51 -13.52 24.27
CA ASP A 216 17.69 -13.64 22.80
C ASP A 216 18.01 -15.10 22.43
N ILE A 217 17.26 -15.68 21.48
CA ILE A 217 17.55 -17.01 20.93
C ILE A 217 18.67 -16.89 19.88
N ARG A 218 19.75 -17.64 20.10
CA ARG A 218 20.94 -17.62 19.25
C ARG A 218 20.65 -18.22 17.86
N ALA A 219 20.75 -17.38 16.82
CA ALA A 219 20.61 -17.76 15.40
C ALA A 219 19.39 -18.65 15.14
N PHE A 220 18.23 -18.15 15.58
CA PHE A 220 17.00 -18.92 15.62
C PHE A 220 16.67 -19.63 14.30
N PHE A 221 16.56 -18.91 13.18
CA PHE A 221 16.22 -19.51 11.87
C PHE A 221 17.20 -20.58 11.43
N ASP A 222 18.50 -20.32 11.62
CA ASP A 222 19.60 -21.17 11.18
C ASP A 222 19.59 -22.53 11.92
N ASN A 223 19.06 -22.55 13.15
CA ASN A 223 19.03 -23.70 14.05
C ASN A 223 17.67 -24.42 14.12
N VAL A 224 16.70 -24.05 13.25
CA VAL A 224 15.41 -24.78 13.17
C VAL A 224 15.63 -26.13 12.48
N ASP A 225 15.27 -27.22 13.16
CA ASP A 225 15.26 -28.55 12.58
C ASP A 225 13.99 -28.75 11.72
N ILE A 226 14.17 -28.99 10.42
CA ILE A 226 13.05 -29.09 9.46
C ILE A 226 12.18 -30.34 9.71
N PRO A 227 12.72 -31.55 9.96
CA PRO A 227 11.91 -32.70 10.34
C PRO A 227 11.03 -32.45 11.57
N LEU A 228 11.62 -31.95 12.67
CA LEU A 228 10.88 -31.64 13.90
C LEU A 228 9.84 -30.53 13.70
N LEU A 229 10.15 -29.53 12.86
CA LEU A 229 9.18 -28.51 12.48
C LEU A 229 7.94 -29.13 11.83
N VAL A 230 8.09 -30.05 10.88
CA VAL A 230 6.94 -30.67 10.22
C VAL A 230 6.14 -31.53 11.20
N GLU A 231 6.80 -32.27 12.09
CA GLU A 231 6.13 -33.04 13.16
C GLU A 231 5.27 -32.12 14.05
N LYS A 232 5.81 -30.97 14.46
CA LYS A 232 5.08 -29.98 15.26
C LYS A 232 3.88 -29.36 14.52
N LEU A 233 4.04 -29.07 13.23
CA LEU A 233 2.94 -28.56 12.39
C LEU A 233 1.82 -29.58 12.28
N GLU A 234 2.17 -30.86 12.08
CA GLU A 234 1.23 -31.97 12.01
C GLU A 234 0.48 -32.16 13.32
N ALA A 235 1.19 -32.23 14.45
CA ALA A 235 0.58 -32.33 15.77
C ALA A 235 -0.35 -31.15 16.10
N THR A 236 0.03 -29.93 15.73
CA THR A 236 -0.78 -28.74 15.95
C THR A 236 -2.06 -28.77 15.10
N TYR A 237 -1.95 -29.18 13.83
CA TYR A 237 -3.12 -29.31 12.96
C TYR A 237 -4.08 -30.39 13.43
N GLN A 238 -3.55 -31.53 13.90
CA GLN A 238 -4.36 -32.63 14.43
C GLN A 238 -5.21 -32.19 15.63
N ARG A 239 -4.61 -31.49 16.60
CA ARG A 239 -5.35 -30.91 17.74
C ARG A 239 -6.43 -29.93 17.29
N PHE A 240 -6.08 -29.03 16.36
CA PHE A 240 -7.03 -28.05 15.81
C PHE A 240 -8.21 -28.71 15.07
N TYR A 241 -7.93 -29.81 14.35
CA TYR A 241 -8.95 -30.61 13.67
C TYR A 241 -9.91 -31.28 14.67
N GLU A 242 -9.38 -31.88 15.74
CA GLU A 242 -10.17 -32.54 16.79
C GLU A 242 -11.08 -31.56 17.57
N GLU A 243 -10.62 -30.33 17.79
CA GLU A 243 -11.39 -29.27 18.45
C GLU A 243 -12.48 -28.66 17.54
N SER A 244 -12.34 -28.80 16.23
CA SER A 244 -13.22 -28.17 15.23
C SER A 244 -14.47 -29.01 14.94
N LYS A 245 -15.62 -28.64 15.52
CA LYS A 245 -16.93 -29.31 15.33
C LYS A 245 -17.44 -29.27 13.88
N ASP A 246 -17.13 -30.30 13.08
CA ASP A 246 -17.66 -30.67 11.75
C ASP A 246 -17.28 -29.82 10.51
N SER A 247 -16.50 -28.74 10.64
CA SER A 247 -16.18 -27.84 9.51
C SER A 247 -14.80 -28.03 8.84
N MET A 248 -13.98 -28.96 9.36
CA MET A 248 -12.59 -29.19 8.93
C MET A 248 -12.43 -30.54 8.23
N ARG A 249 -11.34 -30.69 7.45
CA ARG A 249 -10.98 -31.95 6.79
C ARG A 249 -9.65 -32.46 7.35
N PRO A 250 -9.43 -33.79 7.42
CA PRO A 250 -8.17 -34.35 7.87
C PRO A 250 -7.04 -34.04 6.88
N ALA A 251 -5.81 -33.97 7.41
CA ALA A 251 -4.59 -33.92 6.60
C ALA A 251 -4.35 -35.26 5.90
N ASP A 252 -3.54 -35.28 4.83
CA ASP A 252 -3.02 -36.52 4.23
C ASP A 252 -1.50 -36.63 4.41
N GLU A 253 -0.98 -37.86 4.55
CA GLU A 253 0.47 -38.08 4.75
C GLU A 253 1.31 -37.56 3.58
N ALA A 254 0.74 -37.63 2.37
CA ALA A 254 1.37 -37.11 1.15
C ALA A 254 1.65 -35.60 1.24
N PHE A 255 0.81 -34.82 1.93
CA PHE A 255 1.06 -33.40 2.20
C PHE A 255 2.28 -33.23 3.10
N TRP A 256 2.39 -33.98 4.20
CA TRP A 256 3.50 -33.88 5.13
C TRP A 256 4.82 -34.33 4.49
N ASP A 257 4.82 -35.41 3.71
CA ASP A 257 5.97 -35.83 2.91
C ASP A 257 6.41 -34.77 1.90
N MET A 258 5.46 -34.08 1.28
CA MET A 258 5.75 -32.97 0.38
C MET A 258 6.30 -31.75 1.15
N ALA A 259 5.78 -31.47 2.35
CA ALA A 259 6.26 -30.39 3.20
C ALA A 259 7.70 -30.63 3.69
N ARG A 260 8.01 -31.83 4.19
CA ARG A 260 9.38 -32.24 4.58
C ARG A 260 10.35 -31.98 3.42
N ARG A 261 10.05 -32.52 2.23
CA ARG A 261 10.91 -32.37 1.04
C ARG A 261 11.02 -30.93 0.54
N SER A 262 9.94 -30.17 0.57
CA SER A 262 9.90 -28.81 0.03
C SER A 262 10.61 -27.78 0.91
N LEU A 263 10.73 -28.04 2.21
CA LEU A 263 11.37 -27.16 3.19
C LEU A 263 12.83 -27.54 3.49
N SER A 264 13.30 -28.71 3.01
CA SER A 264 14.70 -29.13 3.13
C SER A 264 15.57 -28.55 2.01
N PHE A 265 16.13 -27.37 2.24
CA PHE A 265 17.02 -26.70 1.29
C PHE A 265 18.47 -27.16 1.43
N GLN A 266 19.23 -27.03 0.34
CA GLN A 266 20.68 -27.26 0.30
C GLN A 266 21.36 -26.03 -0.29
N TRP A 267 22.59 -25.75 0.14
CA TRP A 267 23.42 -24.72 -0.49
C TRP A 267 24.08 -25.27 -1.76
N ARG A 268 24.47 -24.38 -2.67
CA ARG A 268 25.28 -24.75 -3.83
C ARG A 268 26.67 -25.16 -3.39
N ASP A 269 27.25 -26.14 -4.10
CA ASP A 269 28.59 -26.64 -3.82
C ASP A 269 29.66 -25.53 -3.89
N GLU A 270 29.53 -24.59 -4.83
CA GLU A 270 30.42 -23.44 -4.98
C GLU A 270 30.39 -22.48 -3.77
N ASP A 271 29.23 -22.38 -3.10
CA ASP A 271 29.05 -21.48 -1.95
C ASP A 271 29.62 -22.09 -0.66
N LEU A 272 29.78 -23.42 -0.59
CA LEU A 272 30.35 -24.12 0.58
C LEU A 272 31.79 -23.67 0.87
N ALA A 273 32.54 -23.23 -0.15
CA ALA A 273 33.89 -22.68 0.02
C ALA A 273 33.92 -21.41 0.91
N LEU A 274 32.78 -20.72 1.07
CA LEU A 274 32.66 -19.51 1.89
C LEU A 274 32.27 -19.80 3.34
N ALA A 275 32.05 -21.06 3.72
CA ALA A 275 31.69 -21.48 5.07
C ALA A 275 32.55 -20.87 6.20
N PRO A 276 33.89 -20.68 6.04
CA PRO A 276 34.73 -20.05 7.07
C PRO A 276 34.37 -18.59 7.42
N LEU A 277 33.58 -17.89 6.58
CA LEU A 277 33.14 -16.51 6.83
C LEU A 277 31.89 -16.44 7.72
N PHE A 278 31.29 -17.59 8.03
CA PHE A 278 30.05 -17.69 8.78
C PHE A 278 30.31 -18.27 10.17
N ARG A 279 29.25 -18.25 10.97
CA ARG A 279 29.32 -18.73 12.35
C ARG A 279 29.65 -20.23 12.35
N ASP A 280 30.46 -20.65 13.32
CA ASP A 280 30.85 -22.05 13.52
C ASP A 280 31.56 -22.67 12.28
N CYS A 281 32.02 -21.81 11.34
CA CYS A 281 32.65 -22.18 10.06
C CYS A 281 31.77 -23.05 9.15
N GLU A 282 30.45 -22.96 9.28
CA GLU A 282 29.48 -23.76 8.53
C GLU A 282 28.35 -22.89 7.94
N LEU A 283 27.74 -23.37 6.85
CA LEU A 283 26.51 -22.79 6.31
C LEU A 283 25.28 -23.46 6.93
N PRO A 284 24.29 -22.70 7.41
CA PRO A 284 23.17 -23.26 8.16
C PRO A 284 22.16 -23.98 7.25
N LEU A 285 21.60 -25.10 7.71
CA LEU A 285 20.60 -25.90 6.98
C LEU A 285 19.17 -25.72 7.51
N GLY A 286 18.96 -24.82 8.47
CA GLY A 286 17.63 -24.49 8.98
C GLY A 286 16.76 -23.71 7.98
N LEU A 287 15.85 -22.89 8.50
CA LEU A 287 14.96 -22.08 7.66
C LEU A 287 15.74 -20.97 6.93
N PRO A 288 15.72 -20.91 5.58
CA PRO A 288 16.52 -19.92 4.86
C PRO A 288 16.11 -18.48 5.15
N GLN A 289 17.10 -17.63 5.43
CA GLN A 289 16.91 -16.18 5.59
C GLN A 289 16.74 -15.52 4.22
N GLY A 290 15.49 -15.47 3.76
CA GLY A 290 15.10 -15.01 2.41
C GLY A 290 13.84 -15.68 1.90
N LEU A 291 13.45 -16.82 2.51
CA LEU A 291 12.17 -17.49 2.26
C LEU A 291 11.01 -16.70 2.90
N VAL A 292 9.96 -16.43 2.10
CA VAL A 292 8.79 -15.63 2.54
C VAL A 292 8.09 -16.26 3.75
N ALA A 293 7.98 -17.58 3.79
CA ALA A 293 7.26 -18.32 4.83
C ALA A 293 8.12 -18.64 6.08
N SER A 294 9.42 -18.32 6.10
CA SER A 294 10.31 -18.65 7.23
C SER A 294 9.81 -18.08 8.55
N GLY A 295 9.34 -16.83 8.57
CA GLY A 295 8.83 -16.19 9.78
C GLY A 295 7.63 -16.93 10.39
N PHE A 296 6.69 -17.36 9.54
CA PHE A 296 5.54 -18.18 9.94
C PHE A 296 5.97 -19.53 10.51
N PHE A 297 6.85 -20.25 9.81
CA PHE A 297 7.31 -21.58 10.24
C PHE A 297 8.14 -21.52 11.53
N ALA A 298 9.00 -20.52 11.66
CA ALA A 298 9.78 -20.30 12.88
C ALA A 298 8.86 -20.07 14.09
N ASN A 299 7.81 -19.25 13.93
CA ASN A 299 6.82 -19.07 14.99
C ASN A 299 6.09 -20.36 15.35
N ALA A 300 5.70 -21.17 14.35
CA ALA A 300 5.03 -22.44 14.58
C ALA A 300 5.90 -23.43 15.37
N TYR A 301 7.22 -23.41 15.15
CA TYR A 301 8.19 -24.26 15.84
C TYR A 301 8.19 -24.07 17.38
N LEU A 302 7.84 -22.87 17.86
CA LEU A 302 7.88 -22.50 19.28
C LEU A 302 6.51 -22.55 19.99
N ILE A 303 5.42 -22.96 19.33
CA ILE A 303 4.07 -22.94 19.93
C ILE A 303 4.00 -23.72 21.26
N ASP A 304 4.50 -24.94 21.31
CA ASP A 304 4.46 -25.76 22.53
C ASP A 304 5.38 -25.19 23.62
N PHE A 305 6.52 -24.59 23.24
CA PHE A 305 7.40 -23.88 24.15
C PHE A 305 6.72 -22.65 24.77
N ASP A 306 6.07 -21.84 23.93
CA ASP A 306 5.35 -20.64 24.35
C ASP A 306 4.23 -20.98 25.34
N ARG A 307 3.49 -22.06 25.09
CA ARG A 307 2.42 -22.56 25.98
C ARG A 307 2.97 -23.04 27.32
N ASP A 308 4.07 -23.79 27.32
CA ASP A 308 4.67 -24.29 28.56
C ASP A 308 5.24 -23.14 29.41
N ILE A 309 5.96 -22.18 28.82
CA ILE A 309 6.44 -21.00 29.55
C ILE A 309 5.27 -20.15 30.04
N GLY A 310 4.27 -19.92 29.18
CA GLY A 310 3.05 -19.17 29.50
C GLY A 310 2.24 -19.78 30.65
N SER A 311 2.30 -21.11 30.85
CA SER A 311 1.64 -21.79 31.98
C SER A 311 2.16 -21.37 33.35
N PHE A 312 3.36 -20.76 33.41
CA PHE A 312 3.93 -20.23 34.64
C PHE A 312 3.47 -18.81 34.99
N ILE A 313 2.71 -18.14 34.13
CA ILE A 313 2.17 -16.80 34.41
C ILE A 313 1.37 -16.81 35.72
N ASN A 314 1.65 -15.82 36.56
CA ASN A 314 1.15 -15.67 37.93
C ASN A 314 1.57 -16.78 38.90
N SER A 315 2.60 -17.57 38.59
CA SER A 315 3.09 -18.67 39.44
C SER A 315 4.61 -18.60 39.67
N ARG A 316 5.08 -19.33 40.69
CA ARG A 316 6.51 -19.49 41.00
C ARG A 316 7.00 -20.84 40.44
N PRO A 317 7.95 -20.88 39.50
CA PRO A 317 8.51 -22.14 39.03
C PRO A 317 9.15 -22.92 40.19
N LYS A 318 9.00 -24.25 40.19
CA LYS A 318 9.49 -25.09 41.30
C LYS A 318 11.00 -24.94 41.48
N GLY A 319 11.42 -24.67 42.72
CA GLY A 319 12.83 -24.53 43.08
C GLY A 319 13.51 -23.28 42.54
N LYS A 320 12.74 -22.27 42.10
CA LYS A 320 13.27 -21.00 41.59
C LYS A 320 13.03 -19.83 42.54
N SER A 321 13.90 -18.83 42.50
CA SER A 321 13.87 -17.66 43.37
C SER A 321 12.82 -16.60 42.97
N PHE A 322 12.29 -16.67 41.75
CA PHE A 322 11.43 -15.64 41.17
C PHE A 322 10.02 -16.15 40.82
N ARG A 323 9.04 -15.24 40.79
CA ARG A 323 7.67 -15.45 40.29
C ARG A 323 7.52 -14.82 38.91
N VAL A 324 6.84 -15.49 37.99
CA VAL A 324 6.55 -14.97 36.64
C VAL A 324 5.18 -14.31 36.63
N HIS A 325 5.10 -13.08 36.12
CA HIS A 325 3.86 -12.30 35.96
C HIS A 325 3.42 -12.17 34.50
N ASP A 326 4.37 -12.21 33.55
CA ASP A 326 4.06 -12.20 32.13
C ASP A 326 5.19 -12.82 31.29
N TYR A 327 4.81 -13.25 30.09
CA TYR A 327 5.71 -13.72 29.04
C TYR A 327 5.21 -13.26 27.67
N CYS A 328 6.11 -12.73 26.83
CA CYS A 328 5.85 -12.53 25.41
C CYS A 328 7.14 -12.57 24.60
N ARG A 329 7.04 -12.74 23.27
CA ARG A 329 8.19 -12.74 22.37
C ARG A 329 7.93 -12.03 21.03
N TYR A 330 9.00 -11.52 20.45
CA TYR A 330 9.05 -11.01 19.08
C TYR A 330 10.07 -11.83 18.29
N VAL A 331 9.60 -12.88 17.60
CA VAL A 331 10.47 -13.84 16.91
C VAL A 331 11.42 -14.52 17.91
N ASP A 332 12.71 -14.12 17.93
CA ASP A 332 13.80 -14.62 18.77
C ASP A 332 14.05 -13.79 20.03
N ASP A 333 13.46 -12.59 20.15
CA ASP A 333 13.52 -11.76 21.35
C ASP A 333 12.42 -12.15 22.35
N LEU A 334 12.77 -12.53 23.57
CA LEU A 334 11.83 -12.92 24.62
C LEU A 334 11.84 -11.86 25.73
N LYS A 335 10.66 -11.55 26.28
CA LYS A 335 10.50 -10.71 27.46
C LYS A 335 9.68 -11.41 28.53
N LEU A 336 10.18 -11.33 29.76
CA LEU A 336 9.48 -11.78 30.96
C LEU A 336 9.31 -10.62 31.94
N VAL A 337 8.18 -10.61 32.65
CA VAL A 337 7.99 -9.78 33.83
C VAL A 337 8.05 -10.70 35.05
N ILE A 338 8.98 -10.44 35.97
CA ILE A 338 9.18 -11.27 37.15
C ILE A 338 9.18 -10.45 38.43
N SER A 339 8.87 -11.08 39.56
CA SER A 339 9.12 -10.51 40.89
C SER A 339 9.96 -11.44 41.76
N VAL A 340 10.73 -10.85 42.67
CA VAL A 340 11.53 -11.55 43.67
C VAL A 340 11.17 -11.01 45.05
N ASP A 341 10.98 -11.91 46.02
CA ASP A 341 10.71 -11.58 47.41
C ASP A 341 11.97 -10.94 48.03
N SER A 342 11.87 -9.78 48.70
CA SER A 342 13.03 -9.10 49.27
C SER A 342 13.10 -9.22 50.80
N ASP A 343 14.24 -9.67 51.32
CA ASP A 343 14.69 -9.33 52.66
C ASP A 343 15.39 -7.96 52.60
N GLU A 344 15.03 -7.02 53.48
CA GLU A 344 15.36 -5.58 53.36
C GLU A 344 16.87 -5.23 53.36
N ASP A 345 17.77 -6.16 53.75
CA ASP A 345 19.20 -5.86 54.00
C ASP A 345 20.23 -6.58 53.11
N THR A 346 19.83 -7.34 52.08
CA THR A 346 20.80 -8.05 51.19
C THR A 346 20.70 -7.64 49.72
N PRO A 347 21.77 -7.11 49.09
CA PRO A 347 21.77 -6.80 47.66
C PRO A 347 21.70 -8.09 46.82
N TYR A 348 20.66 -8.21 45.99
CA TYR A 348 20.50 -9.32 45.05
C TYR A 348 21.56 -9.27 43.94
N ASN A 349 22.25 -10.39 43.71
CA ASN A 349 23.19 -10.51 42.59
C ASN A 349 22.41 -10.73 41.28
N LEU A 350 22.23 -9.65 40.51
CA LEU A 350 21.53 -9.64 39.21
C LEU A 350 22.09 -10.66 38.21
N THR A 351 23.39 -10.93 38.27
CA THR A 351 24.05 -11.92 37.40
C THR A 351 23.55 -13.32 37.71
N SER A 352 23.53 -13.69 39.00
CA SER A 352 23.07 -15.02 39.42
C SER A 352 21.58 -15.25 39.13
N LEU A 353 20.75 -14.22 39.26
CA LEU A 353 19.34 -14.26 38.90
C LEU A 353 19.17 -14.41 37.37
N GLY A 354 19.93 -13.65 36.59
CA GLY A 354 19.95 -13.75 35.13
C GLY A 354 20.39 -15.14 34.65
N ASP A 355 21.38 -15.75 35.28
CA ASP A 355 21.83 -17.12 35.01
C ASP A 355 20.77 -18.15 35.39
N GLU A 356 20.11 -18.00 36.54
CA GLU A 356 19.04 -18.88 37.00
C GLU A 356 17.83 -18.89 36.04
N ILE A 357 17.43 -17.70 35.56
CA ILE A 357 16.34 -17.53 34.59
C ILE A 357 16.76 -18.07 33.23
N SER A 358 17.96 -17.76 32.77
CA SER A 358 18.48 -18.24 31.48
C SER A 358 18.54 -19.77 31.46
N ALA A 359 19.05 -20.40 32.53
CA ALA A 359 19.08 -21.85 32.66
C ALA A 359 17.68 -22.48 32.72
N TRP A 360 16.73 -21.81 33.39
CA TRP A 360 15.33 -22.25 33.42
C TRP A 360 14.70 -22.23 32.02
N VAL A 361 14.76 -21.09 31.30
CA VAL A 361 14.23 -20.98 29.93
C VAL A 361 14.94 -21.95 28.98
N GLN A 362 16.25 -22.11 29.11
CA GLN A 362 17.04 -23.05 28.30
C GLN A 362 16.58 -24.50 28.47
N THR A 363 16.15 -24.91 29.67
CA THR A 363 15.62 -26.25 29.92
C THR A 363 14.34 -26.52 29.10
N TYR A 364 13.49 -25.52 28.95
CA TYR A 364 12.26 -25.64 28.14
C TYR A 364 12.54 -25.56 26.64
N LEU A 365 13.52 -24.75 26.23
CA LEU A 365 13.99 -24.77 24.83
C LEU A 365 14.52 -26.15 24.47
N GLU A 366 15.37 -26.76 25.30
CA GLU A 366 15.88 -28.12 25.08
C GLU A 366 14.72 -29.13 25.00
N LYS A 367 13.82 -29.15 26.00
CA LYS A 367 12.64 -30.03 26.01
C LYS A 367 11.84 -29.99 24.70
N HIS A 368 11.61 -28.80 24.14
CA HIS A 368 10.72 -28.62 23.01
C HIS A 368 11.40 -28.59 21.64
N THR A 369 12.74 -28.46 21.59
CA THR A 369 13.47 -28.23 20.34
C THR A 369 14.58 -29.24 20.07
N THR A 370 14.73 -30.27 20.91
CA THR A 370 15.62 -31.42 20.64
C THR A 370 14.95 -32.42 19.67
N PRO A 371 15.54 -32.69 18.49
CA PRO A 371 15.06 -33.71 17.56
C PRO A 371 15.22 -35.14 18.09
N SER A 372 14.33 -36.03 17.64
CA SER A 372 14.37 -37.45 17.96
C SER A 372 15.64 -38.11 17.39
N GLY A 373 16.53 -38.60 18.26
CA GLY A 373 17.73 -39.37 17.88
C GLY A 373 19.05 -38.58 17.82
N THR A 374 19.05 -37.27 18.03
CA THR A 374 20.25 -36.41 18.07
C THR A 374 20.32 -35.60 19.35
N ALA A 375 21.06 -36.09 20.35
CA ALA A 375 21.14 -35.51 21.69
C ALA A 375 21.90 -34.16 21.81
N ARG A 376 22.26 -33.50 20.70
CA ARG A 376 23.14 -32.31 20.70
C ARG A 376 22.67 -31.10 19.88
N THR A 377 21.51 -31.16 19.23
CA THR A 377 20.99 -30.06 18.39
C THR A 377 19.69 -29.53 18.98
N TYR A 378 19.70 -28.34 19.58
CA TYR A 378 18.51 -27.66 20.12
C TYR A 378 18.74 -26.14 20.15
N LEU A 379 17.68 -25.34 20.29
CA LEU A 379 17.80 -23.89 20.34
C LEU A 379 18.47 -23.42 21.64
N GLN A 380 19.42 -22.50 21.51
CA GLN A 380 20.21 -21.98 22.64
C GLN A 380 19.96 -20.50 22.86
N LEU A 381 20.01 -20.05 24.12
CA LEU A 381 20.00 -18.64 24.47
C LEU A 381 21.38 -18.00 24.29
N ASN A 382 21.38 -16.70 24.01
CA ASN A 382 22.58 -15.89 23.97
C ASN A 382 22.84 -15.25 25.33
N ALA A 383 23.66 -15.93 26.16
CA ALA A 383 23.97 -15.48 27.53
C ALA A 383 24.53 -14.05 27.60
N ARG A 384 25.26 -13.57 26.57
CA ARG A 384 25.82 -12.21 26.53
C ARG A 384 24.77 -11.11 26.31
N LYS A 385 23.59 -11.47 25.81
CA LYS A 385 22.49 -10.53 25.51
C LYS A 385 21.37 -10.56 26.56
N THR A 386 21.47 -11.40 27.58
CA THR A 386 20.51 -11.40 28.68
C THR A 386 20.60 -10.08 29.46
N GLN A 387 19.48 -9.37 29.59
CA GLN A 387 19.40 -8.09 30.30
C GLN A 387 18.28 -8.13 31.35
N LEU A 388 18.56 -7.61 32.55
CA LEU A 388 17.60 -7.48 33.65
C LEU A 388 17.45 -6.01 34.01
N GLU A 389 16.27 -5.44 33.80
CA GLU A 389 15.97 -4.03 34.07
C GLU A 389 14.97 -3.91 35.25
N PRO A 390 15.29 -3.20 36.34
CA PRO A 390 14.36 -2.96 37.43
C PRO A 390 13.28 -1.94 37.03
N LEU A 391 12.04 -2.12 37.53
CA LEU A 391 10.90 -1.25 37.17
C LEU A 391 11.12 0.25 37.40
N VAL A 392 11.93 0.63 38.41
CA VAL A 392 12.23 2.04 38.73
C VAL A 392 13.00 2.74 37.60
N GLU A 393 13.89 2.04 36.92
CA GLU A 393 14.66 2.58 35.77
C GLU A 393 13.80 2.63 34.50
N VAL A 394 12.85 1.71 34.39
CA VAL A 394 11.92 1.58 33.26
C VAL A 394 10.77 2.61 33.32
N GLY A 395 10.45 3.13 34.50
CA GLY A 395 9.29 3.98 34.79
C GLY A 395 9.43 5.48 34.46
N THR A 396 10.61 5.98 34.11
CA THR A 396 10.76 7.39 33.71
C THR A 396 10.28 7.59 32.26
N GLU A 397 9.30 8.48 32.05
CA GLU A 397 8.69 8.79 30.74
C GLU A 397 9.65 9.46 29.72
N SER A 398 10.96 9.36 29.92
CA SER A 398 12.03 9.94 29.10
C SER A 398 12.65 8.94 28.09
N SER A 399 12.00 7.81 27.82
CA SER A 399 12.54 6.78 26.94
C SER A 399 12.62 7.21 25.46
N THR A 400 13.69 6.81 24.77
CA THR A 400 13.91 7.04 23.32
C THR A 400 12.70 6.63 22.48
N GLY A 401 12.01 5.55 22.87
CA GLY A 401 10.79 5.07 22.20
C GLY A 401 9.62 6.06 22.27
N ALA A 402 9.43 6.75 23.39
CA ALA A 402 8.41 7.80 23.51
C ALA A 402 8.72 8.98 22.58
N ARG A 403 9.99 9.43 22.52
CA ARG A 403 10.44 10.48 21.59
C ARG A 403 10.22 10.08 20.13
N MET A 404 10.57 8.86 19.75
CA MET A 404 10.31 8.32 18.40
C MET A 404 8.81 8.31 18.08
N LYS A 405 7.95 7.92 19.03
CA LYS A 405 6.49 7.94 18.87
C LYS A 405 5.95 9.36 18.68
N THR A 406 6.44 10.33 19.43
CA THR A 406 6.06 11.75 19.27
C THR A 406 6.47 12.31 17.92
N LEU A 407 7.72 12.11 17.49
CA LEU A 407 8.22 12.56 16.18
C LEU A 407 7.49 11.86 15.02
N GLN A 408 7.17 10.57 15.18
CA GLN A 408 6.33 9.83 14.24
C GLN A 408 4.97 10.50 14.08
N GLN A 409 4.30 10.81 15.20
CA GLN A 409 2.97 11.41 15.20
C GLN A 409 2.99 12.79 14.54
N GLN A 410 4.00 13.62 14.82
CA GLN A 410 4.19 14.92 14.18
C GLN A 410 4.33 14.80 12.65
N LEU A 411 5.12 13.84 12.16
CA LEU A 411 5.34 13.63 10.71
C LEU A 411 4.20 12.89 9.99
N SER A 412 3.32 12.22 10.73
CA SER A 412 2.20 11.45 10.18
C SER A 412 0.88 12.22 10.20
N GLY A 413 0.76 13.24 11.06
CA GLY A 413 -0.39 14.11 11.18
C GLY A 413 -0.28 15.36 10.30
N PRO A 414 -1.12 16.39 10.56
CA PRO A 414 -1.02 17.70 9.93
C PRO A 414 0.19 18.45 10.48
N PHE A 415 0.99 19.07 9.60
CA PHE A 415 2.21 19.79 9.94
C PHE A 415 2.33 21.06 9.09
N ASP A 416 3.14 21.99 9.57
CA ASP A 416 3.63 23.16 8.85
C ASP A 416 5.18 23.13 8.78
N ILE A 417 5.79 24.12 8.14
CA ILE A 417 7.25 24.20 7.99
C ILE A 417 7.98 24.21 9.34
N ASP A 418 7.45 24.91 10.35
CA ASP A 418 8.10 25.01 11.65
C ASP A 418 8.04 23.69 12.43
N THR A 419 6.92 22.97 12.32
CA THR A 419 6.80 21.60 12.85
C THR A 419 7.78 20.66 12.17
N LEU A 420 7.98 20.77 10.85
CA LEU A 420 8.99 19.97 10.13
C LEU A 420 10.42 20.29 10.60
N ARG A 421 10.77 21.57 10.75
CA ARG A 421 12.07 22.00 11.29
C ARG A 421 12.30 21.47 12.72
N HIS A 422 11.28 21.51 13.56
CA HIS A 422 11.37 20.96 14.91
C HIS A 422 11.54 19.44 14.89
N ALA A 423 10.80 18.74 14.02
CA ALA A 423 10.97 17.30 13.84
C ALA A 423 12.37 16.96 13.31
N GLU A 424 12.91 17.72 12.36
CA GLU A 424 14.28 17.59 11.85
C GLU A 424 15.32 17.78 12.96
N ALA A 425 15.17 18.80 13.80
CA ALA A 425 16.04 19.01 14.97
C ALA A 425 15.95 17.84 15.97
N GLY A 426 14.75 17.34 16.26
CA GLY A 426 14.54 16.19 17.14
C GLY A 426 15.14 14.89 16.58
N LEU A 427 14.99 14.65 15.27
CA LEU A 427 15.58 13.51 14.57
C LEU A 427 17.11 13.60 14.51
N ASN A 428 17.65 14.80 14.29
CA ASN A 428 19.09 15.06 14.38
C ASN A 428 19.62 14.80 15.79
N GLY A 429 18.86 15.18 16.83
CA GLY A 429 19.16 14.87 18.22
C GLY A 429 19.14 13.38 18.52
N LEU A 430 18.15 12.63 17.99
CA LEU A 430 18.12 11.16 18.11
C LEU A 430 19.30 10.50 17.39
N LEU A 431 19.66 11.00 16.21
CA LEU A 431 20.83 10.54 15.47
C LEU A 431 22.11 10.83 16.28
N SER A 432 22.21 11.99 16.94
CA SER A 432 23.34 12.32 17.83
C SER A 432 23.39 11.43 19.06
N LEU A 433 22.25 11.08 19.65
CA LEU A 433 22.19 10.12 20.75
C LEU A 433 22.66 8.73 20.31
N ALA A 434 22.30 8.30 19.11
CA ALA A 434 22.80 7.05 18.53
C ALA A 434 24.32 7.07 18.37
N GLU A 435 24.92 8.27 18.21
CA GLU A 435 26.33 8.54 17.94
C GLU A 435 27.19 8.77 19.22
N LEU A 436 26.58 8.94 20.41
CA LEU A 436 27.25 9.38 21.66
C LEU A 436 27.82 8.25 22.54
N GLY A 437 27.91 7.01 22.05
CA GLY A 437 28.58 5.93 22.76
C GLY A 437 30.10 6.14 22.82
N LEU A 438 30.71 5.99 24.01
CA LEU A 438 32.16 6.01 24.30
C LEU A 438 33.07 6.76 23.32
N ILE A 439 33.26 8.07 23.55
CA ILE A 439 34.32 8.85 22.90
C ILE A 439 35.69 8.29 23.32
N GLU A 440 36.27 7.39 22.54
CA GLU A 440 37.73 7.28 22.51
C GLU A 440 38.25 8.41 21.61
N GLU A 441 39.24 9.16 22.10
CA GLU A 441 39.97 10.15 21.29
C GLU A 441 40.65 9.45 20.10
N MET A 442 39.93 9.34 18.98
CA MET A 442 40.58 9.04 17.70
C MET A 442 41.49 10.23 17.37
N LYS A 443 42.80 10.03 17.52
CA LYS A 443 43.80 10.91 16.93
C LYS A 443 43.42 11.15 15.45
N PRO A 444 43.52 12.39 14.92
CA PRO A 444 43.20 12.66 13.52
C PRO A 444 44.03 11.73 12.64
N VAL A 445 43.37 10.72 12.07
CA VAL A 445 44.04 9.74 11.22
C VAL A 445 44.33 10.45 9.91
N GLN A 446 45.62 10.68 9.62
CA GLN A 446 46.08 10.93 8.25
C GLN A 446 45.87 9.65 7.42
N GLY A 447 44.62 9.38 7.05
CA GLY A 447 44.26 8.26 6.18
C GLY A 447 44.42 8.63 4.71
N THR A 448 44.80 7.66 3.87
CA THR A 448 44.88 7.82 2.41
C THR A 448 43.49 7.85 1.73
N LEU A 449 42.43 7.41 2.42
CA LEU A 449 41.06 7.37 1.89
C LEU A 449 40.32 8.70 2.12
N ARG A 450 39.69 9.24 1.07
CA ARG A 450 38.82 10.43 1.17
C ARG A 450 37.59 10.20 2.04
N LEU A 451 37.14 8.95 2.18
CA LEU A 451 36.00 8.59 3.03
C LEU A 451 36.28 8.92 4.51
N ALA A 452 37.54 8.82 4.97
CA ALA A 452 37.91 9.18 6.33
C ALA A 452 37.68 10.67 6.61
N THR A 453 37.80 11.54 5.61
CA THR A 453 37.50 12.98 5.73
C THR A 453 36.00 13.25 5.83
N VAL A 454 35.17 12.46 5.15
CA VAL A 454 33.70 12.53 5.30
C VAL A 454 33.28 11.98 6.67
N ALA A 455 34.00 10.97 7.16
CA ALA A 455 33.70 10.26 8.38
C ALA A 455 34.36 10.84 9.66
N SER A 456 35.26 11.82 9.54
CA SER A 456 36.01 12.43 10.66
C SER A 456 35.16 13.28 11.61
N LEU A 457 33.87 13.42 11.32
CA LEU A 457 32.91 13.98 12.25
C LEU A 457 32.70 12.97 13.40
N LYS A 458 32.96 13.40 14.64
CA LYS A 458 32.95 12.58 15.88
C LYS A 458 31.65 11.77 16.07
N HIS A 459 31.62 10.50 15.67
CA HIS A 459 30.40 9.69 15.79
C HIS A 459 30.70 8.19 16.01
N GLU A 460 30.13 7.59 17.06
CA GLU A 460 30.06 6.13 17.26
C GLU A 460 28.60 5.65 17.24
N VAL A 461 28.17 4.95 16.20
CA VAL A 461 26.76 4.50 16.07
C VAL A 461 26.52 3.19 16.82
N ARG A 462 25.77 3.23 17.94
CA ARG A 462 25.46 2.03 18.76
C ARG A 462 24.10 1.38 18.45
N ASP A 463 23.09 2.17 18.07
CA ASP A 463 21.72 1.71 17.83
C ASP A 463 21.32 1.83 16.35
N ASP A 464 21.43 0.72 15.61
CA ASP A 464 21.15 0.64 14.18
C ASP A 464 19.66 0.88 13.85
N THR A 465 18.77 0.54 14.78
CA THR A 465 17.32 0.72 14.63
C THR A 465 16.97 2.19 14.73
N LEU A 466 17.54 2.90 15.71
CA LEU A 466 17.38 4.34 15.86
C LEU A 466 17.94 5.10 14.65
N THR A 467 19.12 4.72 14.15
CA THR A 467 19.74 5.35 12.97
C THR A 467 18.89 5.17 11.71
N ARG A 468 18.39 3.94 11.43
CA ARG A 468 17.51 3.71 10.28
C ARG A 468 16.20 4.49 10.39
N PHE A 469 15.61 4.54 11.60
CA PHE A 469 14.39 5.32 11.87
C PHE A 469 14.60 6.80 11.59
N SER A 470 15.65 7.39 12.16
CA SER A 470 15.96 8.81 12.03
C SER A 470 16.31 9.18 10.60
N ALA A 471 17.16 8.41 9.92
CA ALA A 471 17.60 8.67 8.54
C ALA A 471 16.43 8.73 7.55
N TYR A 472 15.57 7.69 7.54
CA TYR A 472 14.41 7.65 6.62
C TYR A 472 13.47 8.84 6.83
N ARG A 473 13.21 9.18 8.10
CA ARG A 473 12.28 10.26 8.45
C ARG A 473 12.83 11.63 8.15
N LEU A 474 14.12 11.81 8.33
CA LEU A 474 14.77 13.08 8.08
C LEU A 474 14.83 13.36 6.57
N VAL A 475 15.17 12.37 5.73
CA VAL A 475 15.05 12.48 4.26
C VAL A 475 13.61 12.80 3.83
N ARG A 476 12.62 12.13 4.43
CA ARG A 476 11.21 12.40 4.15
C ARG A 476 10.79 13.81 4.54
N SER A 477 11.20 14.29 5.72
CA SER A 477 10.89 15.64 6.21
C SER A 477 11.47 16.71 5.29
N LEU A 478 12.75 16.58 4.90
CA LEU A 478 13.40 17.51 3.98
C LEU A 478 12.69 17.61 2.63
N ARG A 479 12.26 16.47 2.08
CA ARG A 479 11.47 16.44 0.83
C ARG A 479 10.10 17.10 0.98
N GLN A 480 9.43 16.89 2.12
CA GLN A 480 8.16 17.57 2.43
C GLN A 480 8.36 19.08 2.57
N ARG A 481 9.45 19.51 3.23
CA ARG A 481 9.83 20.92 3.38
C ARG A 481 10.16 21.56 2.03
N ARG A 482 10.90 20.87 1.14
CA ARG A 482 11.16 21.34 -0.23
C ARG A 482 9.88 21.68 -0.99
N GLY A 483 8.86 20.81 -0.91
CA GLY A 483 7.56 21.06 -1.54
C GLY A 483 6.78 22.26 -0.98
N MET A 484 7.20 22.84 0.14
CA MET A 484 6.57 23.99 0.80
C MET A 484 7.45 25.24 0.81
N THR A 485 8.69 25.16 0.30
CA THR A 485 9.66 26.25 0.35
C THR A 485 9.73 26.95 -1.01
N ASP A 486 9.38 28.24 -1.05
CA ASP A 486 9.63 29.07 -2.23
C ASP A 486 11.13 29.38 -2.33
N LEU A 487 11.76 28.88 -3.39
CA LEU A 487 13.20 29.00 -3.62
C LEU A 487 13.63 30.42 -4.03
N THR A 488 12.67 31.29 -4.41
CA THR A 488 12.95 32.67 -4.81
C THR A 488 13.08 33.63 -3.61
N GLU A 489 12.72 33.18 -2.41
CA GLU A 489 12.76 34.01 -1.20
C GLU A 489 14.17 34.19 -0.63
N LEU A 490 14.43 35.39 -0.11
CA LEU A 490 15.62 35.74 0.65
C LEU A 490 15.26 35.77 2.14
N ASN A 491 15.82 34.85 2.93
CA ASN A 491 15.61 34.79 4.37
C ASN A 491 16.84 35.35 5.07
N ASN A 492 16.72 36.51 5.72
CA ASN A 492 17.81 37.19 6.44
C ASN A 492 19.08 37.43 5.59
N GLY A 493 18.93 37.61 4.28
CA GLY A 493 20.04 37.82 3.34
C GLY A 493 20.62 36.56 2.70
N GLU A 494 20.24 35.36 3.17
CA GLU A 494 20.59 34.08 2.53
C GLU A 494 19.46 33.59 1.63
N SER A 495 19.80 33.00 0.47
CA SER A 495 18.80 32.40 -0.42
C SER A 495 18.20 31.16 0.22
N ALA A 496 16.86 31.05 0.22
CA ALA A 496 16.16 29.85 0.68
C ALA A 496 16.62 28.59 -0.08
N SER A 497 16.98 28.74 -1.35
CA SER A 497 17.55 27.66 -2.16
C SER A 497 18.91 27.19 -1.67
N GLU A 498 19.81 28.12 -1.34
CA GLU A 498 21.15 27.81 -0.84
C GLU A 498 21.10 27.14 0.54
N SER A 499 20.27 27.68 1.44
CA SER A 499 20.04 27.11 2.77
C SER A 499 19.51 25.67 2.67
N LEU A 500 18.51 25.43 1.82
CA LEU A 500 17.95 24.09 1.64
C LEU A 500 18.96 23.12 1.01
N ARG A 501 19.76 23.57 0.03
CA ARG A 501 20.85 22.75 -0.54
C ARG A 501 21.87 22.37 0.53
N HIS A 502 22.28 23.33 1.37
CA HIS A 502 23.19 23.08 2.47
C HIS A 502 22.64 22.04 3.45
N ASP A 503 21.35 22.11 3.81
CA ASP A 503 20.70 21.12 4.66
C ASP A 503 20.71 19.72 4.03
N PHE A 504 20.35 19.60 2.75
CA PHE A 504 20.37 18.33 2.02
C PHE A 504 21.79 17.74 1.97
N GLN A 505 22.80 18.55 1.67
CA GLN A 505 24.18 18.12 1.59
C GLN A 505 24.73 17.70 2.96
N SER A 506 24.51 18.52 3.99
CA SER A 506 24.98 18.28 5.37
C SER A 506 24.43 16.96 5.92
N VAL A 507 23.12 16.74 5.75
CA VAL A 507 22.44 15.50 6.13
C VAL A 507 23.01 14.32 5.36
N SER A 508 23.16 14.43 4.05
CA SER A 508 23.69 13.34 3.23
C SER A 508 25.10 12.95 3.65
N ARG A 509 25.98 13.91 3.91
CA ARG A 509 27.33 13.66 4.44
C ARG A 509 27.31 12.97 5.80
N ARG A 510 26.43 13.39 6.70
CA ARG A 510 26.25 12.74 8.01
C ARG A 510 25.76 11.30 7.89
N LEU A 511 24.81 11.02 7.00
CA LEU A 511 24.31 9.68 6.75
C LEU A 511 25.39 8.77 6.12
N VAL A 512 26.23 9.29 5.21
CA VAL A 512 27.40 8.56 4.70
C VAL A 512 28.40 8.28 5.81
N SER A 513 28.66 9.23 6.70
CA SER A 513 29.52 9.04 7.88
C SER A 513 29.00 7.93 8.80
N ALA A 514 27.70 7.95 9.12
CA ALA A 514 27.05 6.90 9.93
C ALA A 514 27.17 5.51 9.28
N TRP A 515 27.04 5.41 7.95
CA TRP A 515 27.27 4.17 7.22
C TRP A 515 28.75 3.75 7.22
N ALA A 516 29.69 4.68 7.07
CA ALA A 516 31.13 4.37 7.06
C ALA A 516 31.59 3.73 8.37
N MET A 517 30.96 4.08 9.50
CA MET A 517 31.21 3.46 10.81
C MET A 517 30.52 2.10 10.98
N ASN A 518 29.49 1.80 10.20
CA ASN A 518 28.75 0.55 10.27
C ASN A 518 28.18 0.16 8.89
N PRO A 519 28.92 -0.63 8.08
CA PRO A 519 28.55 -0.96 6.71
C PRO A 519 27.28 -1.79 6.57
N SER A 520 26.75 -2.34 7.66
CA SER A 520 25.43 -3.00 7.67
C SER A 520 24.27 -2.02 7.43
N LEU A 521 24.50 -0.72 7.61
CA LEU A 521 23.55 0.36 7.36
C LEU A 521 23.48 0.78 5.87
N VAL A 522 23.58 -0.18 4.94
CA VAL A 522 23.56 0.11 3.48
C VAL A 522 22.33 0.91 3.04
N GLN A 523 21.19 0.70 3.69
CA GLN A 523 19.97 1.47 3.45
C GLN A 523 20.12 2.96 3.79
N VAL A 524 20.94 3.29 4.80
CA VAL A 524 21.24 4.67 5.19
C VAL A 524 22.13 5.34 4.15
N LEU A 525 23.13 4.62 3.62
CA LEU A 525 23.94 5.09 2.48
C LEU A 525 23.05 5.38 1.26
N ARG A 526 22.11 4.48 0.96
CA ARG A 526 21.16 4.66 -0.14
C ARG A 526 20.30 5.91 0.04
N TYR A 527 19.81 6.17 1.25
CA TYR A 527 19.09 7.40 1.57
C TYR A 527 19.94 8.66 1.38
N ALA A 528 21.22 8.60 1.75
CA ALA A 528 22.15 9.71 1.56
C ALA A 528 22.36 10.05 0.08
N LEU A 529 22.66 9.03 -0.73
CA LEU A 529 22.91 9.20 -2.16
C LEU A 529 21.63 9.47 -2.97
N ASP A 530 20.45 9.10 -2.47
CA ASP A 530 19.16 9.50 -3.06
C ASP A 530 18.78 10.95 -2.70
N LEU A 531 19.21 11.44 -1.52
CA LEU A 531 18.98 12.83 -1.10
C LEU A 531 19.95 13.79 -1.82
N TRP A 532 21.24 13.43 -1.95
CA TRP A 532 22.28 14.21 -2.63
C TRP A 532 23.07 13.33 -3.63
N PRO A 533 22.54 13.09 -4.83
CA PRO A 533 23.15 12.22 -5.83
C PRO A 533 24.32 12.92 -6.56
N SER A 534 25.45 13.14 -5.88
CA SER A 534 26.64 13.78 -6.48
C SER A 534 27.83 12.83 -6.60
N THR A 535 28.66 13.07 -7.61
CA THR A 535 29.95 12.41 -7.79
C THR A 535 30.89 12.67 -6.62
N GLU A 536 30.91 13.89 -6.08
CA GLU A 536 31.71 14.25 -4.89
C GLU A 536 31.46 13.37 -3.67
N LEU A 537 30.21 12.92 -3.46
CA LEU A 537 29.83 12.06 -2.35
C LEU A 537 30.01 10.57 -2.68
N LEU A 538 29.87 10.20 -3.95
CA LEU A 538 30.06 8.84 -4.44
C LEU A 538 31.54 8.44 -4.48
N GLU A 539 32.43 9.31 -4.94
CA GLU A 539 33.87 9.03 -5.12
C GLU A 539 34.55 8.51 -3.83
N PRO A 540 34.35 9.11 -2.63
CA PRO A 540 34.91 8.56 -1.39
C PRO A 540 34.40 7.15 -1.07
N VAL A 541 33.12 6.89 -1.34
CA VAL A 541 32.49 5.57 -1.13
C VAL A 541 33.08 4.56 -2.12
N GLU A 542 33.18 4.91 -3.40
CA GLU A 542 33.82 4.09 -4.42
C GLU A 542 35.27 3.76 -4.04
N GLN A 543 36.07 4.76 -3.65
CA GLN A 543 37.48 4.57 -3.29
C GLN A 543 37.63 3.55 -2.15
N ALA A 544 36.78 3.64 -1.12
CA ALA A 544 36.81 2.73 0.03
C ALA A 544 36.34 1.31 -0.33
N LEU A 545 35.36 1.16 -1.22
CA LEU A 545 34.91 -0.15 -1.69
C LEU A 545 35.95 -0.82 -2.60
N MET A 546 36.54 -0.05 -3.53
CA MET A 546 37.57 -0.55 -4.43
C MET A 546 38.87 -0.91 -3.72
N SER A 547 39.24 -0.19 -2.64
CA SER A 547 40.44 -0.55 -1.85
C SER A 547 40.34 -1.95 -1.24
N LYS A 548 39.12 -2.46 -1.02
CA LYS A 548 38.88 -3.84 -0.59
C LYS A 548 38.99 -4.87 -1.70
N LEU A 549 38.69 -4.49 -2.94
CA LEU A 549 38.70 -5.41 -4.07
C LEU A 549 40.08 -5.49 -4.75
N GLU A 550 40.86 -4.40 -4.72
CA GLU A 550 42.09 -4.26 -5.50
C GLU A 550 43.39 -4.53 -4.71
N GLY A 551 43.31 -4.75 -3.40
CA GLY A 551 44.44 -4.82 -2.46
C GLY A 551 45.41 -6.02 -2.55
N GLY A 552 45.38 -6.85 -3.61
CA GLY A 552 46.30 -8.00 -3.77
C GLY A 552 46.19 -9.06 -2.65
N GLN A 553 47.29 -9.74 -2.30
CA GLN A 553 47.37 -10.76 -1.22
C GLN A 553 46.96 -10.24 0.17
N GLN A 554 46.82 -8.92 0.33
CA GLN A 554 46.37 -8.31 1.57
C GLN A 554 44.84 -8.25 1.67
N SER A 555 44.07 -8.44 0.59
CA SER A 555 42.60 -8.36 0.64
C SER A 555 41.97 -9.52 1.42
N SER A 556 41.28 -9.21 2.52
CA SER A 556 40.50 -10.20 3.26
C SER A 556 39.22 -10.53 2.52
N GLU A 557 38.96 -11.84 2.34
CA GLU A 557 37.74 -12.34 1.71
C GLU A 557 36.48 -11.74 2.38
N PHE A 558 36.50 -11.59 3.71
CA PHE A 558 35.45 -10.90 4.46
C PHE A 558 35.19 -9.47 3.95
N GLY A 559 36.23 -8.64 3.84
CA GLY A 559 36.13 -7.26 3.37
C GLY A 559 35.62 -7.19 1.93
N SER A 560 36.10 -8.08 1.07
CA SER A 560 35.63 -8.21 -0.32
C SER A 560 34.14 -8.54 -0.42
N ARG A 561 33.64 -9.48 0.39
CA ARG A 561 32.21 -9.83 0.40
C ARG A 561 31.32 -8.69 0.92
N VAL A 562 31.78 -7.93 1.91
CA VAL A 562 31.10 -6.71 2.38
C VAL A 562 31.03 -5.66 1.26
N ALA A 563 32.14 -5.43 0.55
CA ALA A 563 32.18 -4.48 -0.57
C ALA A 563 31.22 -4.89 -1.70
N TYR A 564 31.20 -6.17 -2.08
CA TYR A 564 30.27 -6.69 -3.08
C TYR A 564 28.80 -6.54 -2.68
N TYR A 565 28.45 -6.82 -1.41
CA TYR A 565 27.08 -6.61 -0.92
C TYR A 565 26.64 -5.16 -1.10
N ILE A 566 27.50 -4.19 -0.75
CA ILE A 566 27.19 -2.77 -0.82
C ILE A 566 27.12 -2.30 -2.28
N LEU A 567 28.06 -2.70 -3.13
CA LEU A 567 28.04 -2.38 -4.57
C LEU A 567 26.77 -2.88 -5.25
N ALA A 568 26.31 -4.09 -4.94
CA ALA A 568 25.07 -4.62 -5.48
C ALA A 568 23.84 -3.77 -5.08
N ASP A 569 23.74 -3.33 -3.81
CA ASP A 569 22.64 -2.45 -3.38
C ASP A 569 22.72 -1.09 -4.07
N LEU A 570 23.92 -0.52 -4.23
CA LEU A 570 24.14 0.75 -4.95
C LEU A 570 23.74 0.66 -6.42
N PHE A 571 24.16 -0.40 -7.13
CA PHE A 571 23.80 -0.57 -8.54
C PHE A 571 22.30 -0.75 -8.73
N LYS A 572 21.67 -1.56 -7.86
CA LYS A 572 20.21 -1.70 -7.85
C LYS A 572 19.55 -0.34 -7.59
N ALA A 573 20.02 0.41 -6.60
CA ALA A 573 19.46 1.70 -6.25
C ALA A 573 19.60 2.71 -7.39
N GLY A 574 20.75 2.75 -8.08
CA GLY A 574 20.99 3.57 -9.27
C GLY A 574 20.08 3.23 -10.45
N ALA A 575 19.68 1.96 -10.57
CA ALA A 575 18.74 1.51 -11.59
C ALA A 575 17.26 1.80 -11.23
N THR A 576 16.93 2.02 -9.95
CA THR A 576 15.54 1.99 -9.46
C THR A 576 15.04 3.24 -8.76
N GLU A 577 15.89 3.92 -7.99
CA GLU A 577 15.48 5.00 -7.09
C GLU A 577 16.44 6.19 -6.97
N THR A 578 17.76 6.01 -6.85
CA THR A 578 18.66 7.12 -6.50
C THR A 578 18.67 8.20 -7.58
N GLY A 579 18.43 9.45 -7.15
CA GLY A 579 18.37 10.62 -8.03
C GLY A 579 17.09 10.73 -8.86
N LYS A 580 16.15 9.77 -8.77
CA LYS A 580 14.90 9.78 -9.53
C LYS A 580 14.04 11.00 -9.22
N LEU A 581 13.84 11.29 -7.93
CA LEU A 581 13.04 12.46 -7.49
C LEU A 581 13.76 13.77 -7.79
N ALA A 582 15.08 13.81 -7.63
CA ALA A 582 15.88 14.98 -7.98
C ALA A 582 15.78 15.31 -9.49
N LYS A 583 15.75 14.30 -10.36
CA LYS A 583 15.54 14.50 -11.81
C LYS A 583 14.14 15.02 -12.16
N GLN A 584 13.14 14.73 -11.32
CA GLN A 584 11.76 15.17 -11.53
C GLN A 584 11.50 16.60 -11.05
N ASP A 585 12.28 17.11 -10.09
CA ASP A 585 12.19 18.48 -9.59
C ASP A 585 13.06 19.44 -10.40
N LEU A 586 12.54 19.91 -11.54
CA LEU A 586 13.25 20.82 -12.46
C LEU A 586 13.58 22.19 -11.85
N ASN A 587 12.95 22.56 -10.73
CA ASN A 587 13.13 23.86 -10.10
C ASN A 587 14.19 23.83 -8.98
N PHE A 588 14.69 22.66 -8.60
CA PHE A 588 15.65 22.49 -7.52
C PHE A 588 16.74 21.47 -7.89
N GLU A 589 17.74 21.96 -8.62
CA GLU A 589 18.90 21.14 -8.94
C GLU A 589 19.79 20.98 -7.69
N VAL A 590 19.79 19.77 -7.14
CA VAL A 590 20.58 19.38 -5.97
C VAL A 590 21.99 18.95 -6.38
N ALA A 591 22.11 18.20 -7.48
CA ALA A 591 23.36 17.71 -8.06
C ALA A 591 23.12 17.30 -9.53
N ASP A 592 24.19 17.05 -10.29
CA ASP A 592 24.08 16.45 -11.63
C ASP A 592 23.78 14.95 -11.51
N VAL A 593 22.49 14.61 -11.65
CA VAL A 593 22.01 13.23 -11.59
C VAL A 593 22.53 12.39 -12.76
N ASP A 594 22.73 12.99 -13.94
CA ASP A 594 23.19 12.24 -15.11
C ASP A 594 24.68 11.88 -14.95
N GLU A 595 25.49 12.82 -14.45
CA GLU A 595 26.89 12.58 -14.11
C GLU A 595 27.03 11.53 -13.00
N TYR A 596 26.24 11.63 -11.93
CA TYR A 596 26.22 10.62 -10.85
C TYR A 596 25.87 9.22 -11.37
N ARG A 597 24.86 9.11 -12.23
CA ARG A 597 24.48 7.81 -12.83
C ARG A 597 25.54 7.31 -13.80
N ALA A 598 26.20 8.19 -14.54
CA ALA A 598 27.32 7.83 -15.41
C ALA A 598 28.54 7.32 -14.61
N ALA A 599 28.85 7.95 -13.47
CA ALA A 599 29.91 7.51 -12.57
C ALA A 599 29.60 6.10 -11.98
N LEU A 600 28.36 5.89 -11.49
CA LEU A 600 27.93 4.55 -11.05
C LEU A 600 28.00 3.51 -12.17
N ALA A 601 27.64 3.88 -13.40
CA ALA A 601 27.72 2.98 -14.55
C ALA A 601 29.17 2.63 -14.91
N SER A 602 30.09 3.60 -14.82
CA SER A 602 31.54 3.36 -14.99
C SER A 602 32.06 2.38 -13.95
N LEU A 603 31.69 2.57 -12.67
CA LEU A 603 32.03 1.67 -11.58
C LEU A 603 31.45 0.26 -11.82
N ALA A 604 30.18 0.15 -12.23
CA ALA A 604 29.57 -1.14 -12.59
C ALA A 604 30.33 -1.85 -13.72
N LEU A 605 30.75 -1.11 -14.75
CA LEU A 605 31.53 -1.68 -15.86
C LEU A 605 32.91 -2.15 -15.39
N ARG A 606 33.60 -1.40 -14.53
CA ARG A 606 34.88 -1.80 -13.91
C ARG A 606 34.74 -3.10 -13.14
N ILE A 607 33.71 -3.22 -12.29
CA ILE A 607 33.43 -4.42 -11.49
C ILE A 607 33.12 -5.64 -12.37
N LEU A 608 32.34 -5.46 -13.44
CA LEU A 608 32.05 -6.55 -14.38
C LEU A 608 33.30 -7.04 -15.11
N ASN A 609 34.21 -6.12 -15.47
CA ASN A 609 35.43 -6.46 -16.21
C ASN A 609 36.50 -7.16 -15.35
N ASP A 610 36.48 -6.98 -14.02
CA ASP A 610 37.40 -7.68 -13.10
C ASP A 610 37.12 -9.20 -13.01
N GLY A 611 35.92 -9.65 -13.40
CA GLY A 611 35.57 -11.08 -13.52
C GLY A 611 35.43 -11.85 -12.20
N LYS A 612 35.74 -11.23 -11.05
CA LYS A 612 35.63 -11.84 -9.70
C LYS A 612 34.30 -11.59 -9.00
N ALA A 613 33.49 -10.65 -9.52
CA ALA A 613 32.24 -10.25 -8.89
C ALA A 613 31.27 -11.44 -8.78
N PRO A 614 30.58 -11.64 -7.65
CA PRO A 614 29.59 -12.71 -7.51
C PRO A 614 28.32 -12.41 -8.32
N TRP A 615 27.52 -13.46 -8.57
CA TRP A 615 26.34 -13.41 -9.45
C TRP A 615 25.39 -12.25 -9.14
N TYR A 616 25.09 -11.98 -7.86
CA TYR A 616 24.14 -10.93 -7.46
C TYR A 616 24.65 -9.53 -7.77
N VAL A 617 25.97 -9.29 -7.69
CA VAL A 617 26.58 -8.00 -8.10
C VAL A 617 26.49 -7.85 -9.60
N GLN A 618 26.83 -8.91 -10.35
CA GLN A 618 26.79 -8.88 -11.80
C GLN A 618 25.38 -8.60 -12.32
N GLN A 619 24.36 -9.19 -11.71
CA GLN A 619 22.95 -8.93 -12.03
C GLN A 619 22.58 -7.44 -11.83
N GLN A 620 22.86 -6.87 -10.65
CA GLN A 620 22.50 -5.47 -10.37
C GLN A 620 23.31 -4.47 -11.21
N ALA A 621 24.60 -4.73 -11.44
CA ALA A 621 25.45 -3.93 -12.33
C ALA A 621 24.91 -3.93 -13.77
N SER A 622 24.53 -5.11 -14.28
CA SER A 622 23.96 -5.26 -15.63
C SER A 622 22.65 -4.49 -15.79
N LEU A 623 21.78 -4.53 -14.78
CA LEU A 623 20.53 -3.76 -14.78
C LEU A 623 20.79 -2.26 -14.87
N LEU A 624 21.73 -1.75 -14.05
CA LEU A 624 22.12 -0.33 -14.06
C LEU A 624 22.64 0.07 -15.44
N LEU A 625 23.55 -0.70 -16.02
CA LEU A 625 24.10 -0.43 -17.36
C LEU A 625 23.00 -0.39 -18.43
N ALA A 626 22.04 -1.32 -18.39
CA ALA A 626 20.90 -1.29 -19.29
C ALA A 626 20.02 -0.05 -19.08
N SER A 627 19.84 0.41 -17.84
CA SER A 627 19.03 1.61 -17.52
C SER A 627 19.61 2.91 -18.08
N VAL A 628 20.93 2.98 -18.26
CA VAL A 628 21.63 4.11 -18.90
C VAL A 628 21.94 3.86 -20.37
N GLY A 629 21.44 2.77 -20.96
CA GLY A 629 21.67 2.41 -22.37
C GLY A 629 23.09 1.94 -22.70
N GLN A 630 23.92 1.65 -21.69
CA GLN A 630 25.27 1.13 -21.86
C GLN A 630 25.26 -0.39 -22.07
N LYS A 631 26.17 -0.86 -22.93
CA LYS A 631 26.24 -2.26 -23.36
C LYS A 631 27.30 -2.99 -22.52
N ALA A 632 26.90 -4.04 -21.81
CA ALA A 632 27.82 -4.98 -21.19
C ALA A 632 27.95 -6.24 -22.05
N THR A 633 29.10 -6.93 -21.97
CA THR A 633 29.27 -8.30 -22.43
C THR A 633 29.36 -9.18 -21.20
N LEU A 634 28.38 -10.07 -21.02
CA LEU A 634 28.31 -10.96 -19.86
C LEU A 634 28.80 -12.36 -20.24
N PRO A 635 29.40 -13.10 -19.29
CA PRO A 635 29.88 -14.44 -19.55
C PRO A 635 28.72 -15.41 -19.86
N GLN A 636 28.98 -16.42 -20.71
CA GLN A 636 27.98 -17.42 -21.12
C GLN A 636 27.63 -18.39 -19.98
N VAL A 637 28.64 -18.74 -19.18
CA VAL A 637 28.49 -19.43 -17.91
C VAL A 637 28.78 -18.38 -16.83
N PRO A 638 27.89 -18.15 -15.83
CA PRO A 638 26.92 -19.11 -15.30
C PRO A 638 25.42 -18.74 -15.56
N LEU A 639 24.49 -19.62 -15.16
CA LEU A 639 23.05 -19.59 -15.51
C LEU A 639 22.27 -18.42 -14.88
N GLU A 640 22.83 -17.77 -13.88
CA GLU A 640 22.26 -16.68 -13.09
C GLU A 640 22.12 -15.40 -13.94
N LEU A 641 22.92 -15.27 -15.00
CA LEU A 641 22.90 -14.08 -15.85
C LEU A 641 22.02 -14.25 -17.09
N ARG A 642 21.28 -15.36 -17.22
CA ARG A 642 20.52 -15.70 -18.43
C ARG A 642 19.56 -14.58 -18.87
N PHE A 643 18.83 -13.98 -17.94
CA PHE A 643 17.90 -12.86 -18.25
C PHE A 643 18.65 -11.57 -18.57
N TYR A 644 19.76 -11.31 -17.89
CA TYR A 644 20.58 -10.11 -18.08
C TYR A 644 21.34 -10.15 -19.42
N ARG A 645 21.74 -11.33 -19.89
CA ARG A 645 22.24 -11.55 -21.26
C ARG A 645 21.19 -11.16 -22.29
N ALA A 646 19.93 -11.58 -22.11
CA ALA A 646 18.82 -11.20 -22.97
C ALA A 646 18.57 -9.69 -22.95
N LEU A 647 18.65 -9.06 -21.77
CA LEU A 647 18.50 -7.61 -21.63
C LEU A 647 19.57 -6.85 -22.41
N HIS A 648 20.84 -7.26 -22.33
CA HIS A 648 21.92 -6.62 -23.09
C HIS A 648 21.90 -6.94 -24.58
N LEU A 649 21.35 -8.09 -25.02
CA LEU A 649 21.04 -8.31 -26.44
C LEU A 649 19.93 -7.38 -26.91
N PHE A 650 18.88 -7.17 -26.10
CA PHE A 650 17.85 -6.19 -26.39
C PHE A 650 18.44 -4.79 -26.54
N VAL A 651 19.32 -4.33 -25.64
CA VAL A 651 20.01 -3.03 -25.74
C VAL A 651 20.83 -2.91 -27.04
N ARG A 652 21.28 -4.04 -27.60
CA ARG A 652 21.97 -4.12 -28.91
C ARG A 652 20.99 -4.25 -30.11
N ALA A 653 19.68 -4.19 -29.87
CA ALA A 653 18.61 -4.49 -30.82
C ALA A 653 18.75 -5.86 -31.51
N LYS A 654 19.26 -6.86 -30.77
CA LYS A 654 19.43 -8.24 -31.23
C LYS A 654 18.57 -9.20 -30.41
N SER A 655 18.28 -10.36 -30.99
CA SER A 655 17.51 -11.45 -30.37
C SER A 655 18.27 -12.78 -30.43
N SER A 656 17.78 -13.79 -29.71
CA SER A 656 18.26 -15.18 -29.62
C SER A 656 19.29 -15.44 -28.52
N VAL A 657 18.79 -15.68 -27.31
CA VAL A 657 19.56 -16.25 -26.19
C VAL A 657 19.24 -17.76 -26.07
N PRO A 658 20.23 -18.64 -25.92
CA PRO A 658 20.01 -20.09 -25.83
C PRO A 658 19.41 -20.55 -24.49
N ASP A 659 19.70 -19.85 -23.38
CA ASP A 659 19.39 -20.32 -22.02
C ASP A 659 18.03 -19.88 -21.46
N ILE A 660 17.22 -19.19 -22.28
CA ILE A 660 15.87 -18.76 -21.91
C ILE A 660 14.87 -19.13 -22.99
N THR A 661 13.63 -19.29 -22.59
CA THR A 661 12.50 -19.47 -23.50
C THR A 661 12.24 -18.20 -24.31
N PHE A 662 11.54 -18.32 -25.43
CA PHE A 662 11.23 -17.14 -26.25
C PHE A 662 10.23 -16.22 -25.52
N GLU A 663 9.33 -16.78 -24.71
CA GLU A 663 8.40 -16.01 -23.87
C GLU A 663 9.16 -15.15 -22.87
N GLU A 664 10.12 -15.72 -22.16
CA GLU A 664 11.02 -15.00 -21.25
C GLU A 664 11.81 -13.90 -21.98
N GLU A 665 12.29 -14.15 -23.20
CA GLU A 665 12.98 -13.13 -24.00
C GLU A 665 12.07 -11.94 -24.34
N VAL A 666 10.81 -12.21 -24.70
CA VAL A 666 9.80 -11.16 -24.93
C VAL A 666 9.54 -10.36 -23.65
N VAL A 667 9.48 -11.02 -22.49
CA VAL A 667 9.32 -10.32 -21.20
C VAL A 667 10.50 -9.40 -20.90
N VAL A 668 11.72 -9.90 -21.06
CA VAL A 668 12.93 -9.09 -20.86
C VAL A 668 12.99 -7.91 -21.84
N SER A 669 12.49 -8.08 -23.08
CA SER A 669 12.38 -6.99 -24.04
C SER A 669 11.44 -5.87 -23.59
N LEU A 670 10.35 -6.21 -22.88
CA LEU A 670 9.40 -5.24 -22.34
C LEU A 670 10.02 -4.46 -21.17
N VAL A 671 10.82 -5.13 -20.33
CA VAL A 671 11.66 -4.44 -19.34
C VAL A 671 12.65 -3.51 -20.03
N GLY A 672 13.31 -3.97 -21.10
CA GLY A 672 14.18 -3.12 -21.90
C GLY A 672 13.46 -1.92 -22.52
N HIS A 673 12.19 -2.08 -22.93
CA HIS A 673 11.35 -0.98 -23.41
C HIS A 673 11.11 0.06 -22.31
N GLN A 674 10.77 -0.38 -21.10
CA GLN A 674 10.61 0.48 -19.93
C GLN A 674 11.89 1.28 -19.65
N LEU A 675 13.06 0.62 -19.71
CA LEU A 675 14.34 1.28 -19.45
C LEU A 675 14.71 2.32 -20.52
N LEU A 676 14.61 1.97 -21.80
CA LEU A 676 15.08 2.85 -22.88
C LEU A 676 14.03 3.88 -23.34
N GLY A 677 12.74 3.63 -23.12
CA GLY A 677 11.64 4.48 -23.59
C GLY A 677 11.55 4.67 -25.11
N ASN A 678 12.31 3.91 -25.89
CA ASN A 678 12.48 4.13 -27.33
C ASN A 678 11.66 3.13 -28.16
N LYS A 679 10.48 3.55 -28.62
CA LYS A 679 9.58 2.74 -29.46
C LYS A 679 10.24 2.29 -30.77
N ALA A 680 11.03 3.15 -31.41
CA ALA A 680 11.73 2.83 -32.65
C ALA A 680 12.83 1.77 -32.44
N HIS A 681 13.42 1.72 -31.24
CA HIS A 681 14.35 0.68 -30.82
C HIS A 681 13.63 -0.66 -30.66
N TYR A 682 12.49 -0.68 -29.97
CA TYR A 682 11.69 -1.89 -29.81
C TYR A 682 11.26 -2.48 -31.15
N VAL A 683 10.86 -1.65 -32.12
CA VAL A 683 10.54 -2.09 -33.49
C VAL A 683 11.74 -2.78 -34.15
N ARG A 684 12.98 -2.27 -33.97
CA ARG A 684 14.17 -2.94 -34.53
C ARG A 684 14.42 -4.30 -33.88
N TRP A 685 14.31 -4.37 -32.55
CA TRP A 685 14.45 -5.62 -31.83
C TRP A 685 13.38 -6.64 -32.25
N PHE A 686 12.10 -6.23 -32.37
CA PHE A 686 11.01 -7.13 -32.76
C PHE A 686 11.17 -7.67 -34.18
N VAL A 687 11.76 -6.87 -35.09
CA VAL A 687 12.18 -7.35 -36.42
C VAL A 687 13.26 -8.42 -36.30
N SER A 688 14.32 -8.17 -35.53
CA SER A 688 15.39 -9.16 -35.29
C SER A 688 14.85 -10.44 -34.64
N PHE A 689 13.89 -10.33 -33.70
CA PHE A 689 13.22 -11.48 -33.09
C PHE A 689 12.41 -12.28 -34.11
N GLY A 690 11.71 -11.60 -35.03
CA GLY A 690 10.97 -12.25 -36.11
C GLY A 690 11.84 -12.98 -37.13
N GLU A 691 13.09 -12.56 -37.31
CA GLU A 691 14.08 -13.22 -38.19
C GLU A 691 14.68 -14.47 -37.57
N THR A 692 14.81 -14.52 -36.24
CA THR A 692 15.47 -15.63 -35.52
C THR A 692 14.49 -16.68 -34.97
N ARG A 693 13.20 -16.36 -34.84
CA ARG A 693 12.18 -17.22 -34.22
C ARG A 693 11.16 -17.76 -35.22
N SER A 694 10.49 -18.86 -34.84
CA SER A 694 9.45 -19.48 -35.66
C SER A 694 8.19 -18.60 -35.75
N LYS A 695 7.37 -18.82 -36.79
CA LYS A 695 6.10 -18.10 -36.97
C LYS A 695 5.15 -18.24 -35.77
N SER A 696 5.13 -19.40 -35.11
CA SER A 696 4.30 -19.63 -33.92
C SER A 696 4.79 -18.81 -32.72
N HIS A 697 6.11 -18.73 -32.51
CA HIS A 697 6.70 -17.92 -31.44
C HIS A 697 6.41 -16.43 -31.64
N VAL A 698 6.52 -15.93 -32.87
CA VAL A 698 6.16 -14.54 -33.20
C VAL A 698 4.67 -14.27 -32.93
N SER A 699 3.80 -15.21 -33.30
CA SER A 699 2.37 -15.09 -33.03
C SER A 699 2.06 -15.03 -31.53
N ARG A 700 2.75 -15.84 -30.71
CA ARG A 700 2.62 -15.82 -29.25
C ARG A 700 3.21 -14.54 -28.63
N ALA A 701 4.31 -14.01 -29.18
CA ALA A 701 4.91 -12.75 -28.72
C ALA A 701 3.94 -11.56 -28.83
N TRP A 702 3.14 -11.50 -29.91
CA TRP A 702 2.08 -10.50 -30.05
C TRP A 702 1.07 -10.53 -28.90
N GLN A 703 0.70 -11.73 -28.41
CA GLN A 703 -0.22 -11.89 -27.29
C GLN A 703 0.39 -11.38 -25.98
N ILE A 704 1.65 -11.74 -25.71
CA ILE A 704 2.39 -11.28 -24.52
C ILE A 704 2.48 -9.75 -24.49
N ILE A 705 2.79 -9.13 -25.63
CA ILE A 705 2.86 -7.67 -25.76
C ILE A 705 1.48 -7.05 -25.53
N ALA A 706 0.41 -7.65 -26.08
CA ALA A 706 -0.96 -7.19 -25.88
C ALA A 706 -1.41 -7.24 -24.41
N GLU A 707 -1.07 -8.30 -23.69
CA GLU A 707 -1.41 -8.51 -22.28
C GLU A 707 -0.68 -7.55 -21.33
N THR A 708 0.51 -7.06 -21.74
CA THR A 708 1.41 -6.26 -20.91
C THR A 708 1.41 -4.77 -21.27
N SER A 709 1.53 -4.42 -22.57
CA SER A 709 1.60 -3.03 -23.04
C SER A 709 0.72 -2.82 -24.31
N PRO A 710 -0.59 -2.54 -24.13
CA PRO A 710 -1.51 -2.28 -25.24
C PRO A 710 -1.12 -1.10 -26.12
N TYR A 711 -0.48 -0.08 -25.55
CA TYR A 711 0.01 1.08 -26.31
C TYR A 711 1.16 0.70 -27.26
N LEU A 712 2.07 -0.17 -26.81
CA LEU A 712 3.15 -0.69 -27.64
C LEU A 712 2.60 -1.58 -28.75
N LEU A 713 1.63 -2.47 -28.43
CA LEU A 713 0.91 -3.28 -29.43
C LEU A 713 0.36 -2.41 -30.57
N ARG A 714 -0.38 -1.34 -30.25
CA ARG A 714 -0.94 -0.45 -31.26
C ARG A 714 0.14 0.21 -32.12
N HIS A 715 1.22 0.66 -31.49
CA HIS A 715 2.34 1.25 -32.22
C HIS A 715 2.96 0.25 -33.21
N LEU A 716 3.14 -1.01 -32.80
CA LEU A 716 3.66 -2.08 -33.67
C LEU A 716 2.70 -2.39 -34.83
N LEU A 717 1.40 -2.52 -34.57
CA LEU A 717 0.38 -2.78 -35.61
C LEU A 717 0.26 -1.63 -36.63
N SER A 718 0.47 -0.39 -36.20
CA SER A 718 0.45 0.81 -37.07
C SER A 718 1.77 1.08 -37.81
N SER A 719 2.81 0.26 -37.60
CA SER A 719 4.14 0.53 -38.13
C SER A 719 4.19 0.44 -39.65
N LYS A 720 4.68 1.52 -40.30
CA LYS A 720 4.83 1.58 -41.77
C LYS A 720 6.16 1.01 -42.29
N ARG A 721 6.99 0.42 -41.43
CA ARG A 721 8.30 -0.14 -41.85
C ARG A 721 8.10 -1.40 -42.69
N LYS A 722 8.78 -1.49 -43.85
CA LYS A 722 8.68 -2.65 -44.75
C LYS A 722 8.94 -4.00 -44.05
N ALA A 723 9.93 -4.06 -43.15
CA ALA A 723 10.26 -5.27 -42.39
C ALA A 723 9.18 -5.70 -41.36
N MET A 724 8.27 -4.81 -40.97
CA MET A 724 7.18 -5.13 -40.04
C MET A 724 5.97 -5.75 -40.71
N LEU A 725 5.74 -5.51 -42.01
CA LEU A 725 4.59 -6.04 -42.75
C LEU A 725 4.43 -7.57 -42.64
N PRO A 726 5.47 -8.41 -42.83
CA PRO A 726 5.33 -9.85 -42.65
C PRO A 726 5.04 -10.25 -41.19
N LEU A 727 5.51 -9.48 -40.20
CA LEU A 727 5.28 -9.76 -38.78
C LEU A 727 3.86 -9.37 -38.35
N ILE A 728 3.32 -8.28 -38.88
CA ILE A 728 1.91 -7.86 -38.70
C ILE A 728 0.98 -8.94 -39.25
N ALA A 729 1.32 -9.57 -40.38
CA ALA A 729 0.54 -10.68 -40.93
C ALA A 729 0.50 -11.93 -40.02
N LEU A 730 1.45 -12.07 -39.08
CA LEU A 730 1.49 -13.13 -38.06
C LEU A 730 0.76 -12.75 -36.76
N ALA A 731 0.30 -11.49 -36.63
CA ALA A 731 -0.47 -11.07 -35.48
C ALA A 731 -1.80 -11.84 -35.42
N PRO A 732 -2.19 -12.35 -34.25
CA PRO A 732 -3.48 -13.03 -34.10
C PRO A 732 -4.66 -12.19 -34.60
N LYS A 733 -5.52 -12.79 -35.43
CA LYS A 733 -6.65 -12.09 -36.09
C LYS A 733 -7.58 -11.38 -35.11
N TYR A 734 -7.75 -11.92 -33.90
CA TYR A 734 -8.58 -11.29 -32.89
C TYR A 734 -7.98 -9.94 -32.44
N LEU A 735 -6.68 -9.85 -32.16
CA LEU A 735 -6.02 -8.60 -31.74
C LEU A 735 -6.17 -7.52 -32.81
N VAL A 736 -5.99 -7.91 -34.08
CA VAL A 736 -6.19 -7.01 -35.23
C VAL A 736 -7.63 -6.50 -35.26
N ARG A 737 -8.63 -7.41 -35.17
CA ARG A 737 -10.05 -7.02 -35.15
C ARG A 737 -10.45 -6.20 -33.94
N PHE A 738 -9.87 -6.46 -32.78
CA PHE A 738 -10.09 -5.65 -31.58
C PHE A 738 -9.63 -4.22 -31.82
N GLU A 739 -8.43 -4.01 -32.38
CA GLU A 739 -7.95 -2.67 -32.70
C GLU A 739 -8.71 -1.99 -33.86
N GLU A 740 -9.10 -2.74 -34.90
CA GLU A 740 -9.93 -2.24 -36.02
C GLU A 740 -11.33 -1.80 -35.58
N ALA A 741 -11.93 -2.48 -34.61
CA ALA A 741 -13.28 -2.20 -34.11
C ALA A 741 -13.33 -1.07 -33.05
N ARG A 742 -12.18 -0.57 -32.58
CA ARG A 742 -12.15 0.62 -31.71
C ARG A 742 -12.63 1.83 -32.48
N TRP A 743 -13.17 2.81 -31.76
CA TRP A 743 -13.54 4.08 -32.38
C TRP A 743 -12.29 4.80 -32.93
N SER A 744 -12.17 4.92 -34.24
CA SER A 744 -11.12 5.71 -34.90
C SER A 744 -11.38 7.20 -34.67
N ALA A 745 -10.34 7.95 -34.29
CA ALA A 745 -10.34 9.32 -33.76
C ALA A 745 -10.98 10.43 -34.65
N ASN A 746 -12.27 10.29 -34.96
CA ASN A 746 -13.12 11.39 -35.42
C ASN A 746 -14.03 11.77 -34.24
N SER A 747 -14.18 13.08 -33.96
CA SER A 747 -15.02 13.64 -32.88
C SER A 747 -16.53 13.52 -33.14
N GLY A 748 -16.95 12.64 -34.04
CA GLY A 748 -18.37 12.45 -34.40
C GLY A 748 -19.16 11.80 -33.27
N SER A 749 -20.47 12.05 -33.26
CA SER A 749 -21.40 11.36 -32.35
C SER A 749 -21.60 9.89 -32.76
N LEU A 750 -21.94 9.04 -31.78
CA LEU A 750 -22.27 7.64 -32.05
C LEU A 750 -23.57 7.54 -32.86
N PRO A 751 -23.61 6.73 -33.92
CA PRO A 751 -24.83 6.53 -34.70
C PRO A 751 -26.00 6.02 -33.83
N THR A 752 -27.14 6.69 -33.88
CA THR A 752 -28.37 6.26 -33.19
C THR A 752 -29.11 5.19 -34.00
N LYS A 753 -29.89 4.33 -33.33
CA LYS A 753 -30.71 3.25 -33.93
C LYS A 753 -29.93 2.20 -34.75
N LYS A 754 -28.59 2.25 -34.76
CA LYS A 754 -27.73 1.25 -35.40
C LYS A 754 -27.13 0.31 -34.36
N TRP A 755 -26.95 -0.95 -34.75
CA TRP A 755 -26.21 -1.93 -33.97
C TRP A 755 -24.72 -1.68 -34.11
N LEU A 756 -24.05 -1.44 -32.98
CA LEU A 756 -22.61 -1.21 -32.91
C LEU A 756 -21.98 -2.28 -32.02
N PRO A 757 -20.75 -2.76 -32.31
CA PRO A 757 -20.01 -3.56 -31.34
C PRO A 757 -19.88 -2.83 -30.01
N LEU A 758 -20.07 -3.53 -28.90
CA LEU A 758 -19.91 -2.95 -27.56
C LEU A 758 -18.51 -2.34 -27.42
N LEU A 759 -17.48 -2.98 -27.98
CA LEU A 759 -16.11 -2.47 -28.03
C LEU A 759 -16.01 -1.06 -28.61
N THR A 760 -16.72 -0.78 -29.71
CA THR A 760 -16.76 0.53 -30.36
C THR A 760 -17.37 1.57 -29.43
N VAL A 761 -18.43 1.21 -28.71
CA VAL A 761 -19.13 2.12 -27.79
C VAL A 761 -18.33 2.38 -26.51
N ILE A 762 -17.71 1.36 -25.91
CA ILE A 762 -16.95 1.53 -24.65
C ILE A 762 -15.63 2.29 -24.85
N THR A 763 -15.03 2.21 -26.05
CA THR A 763 -13.80 2.94 -26.42
C THR A 763 -14.07 4.34 -26.96
N HIS A 764 -15.33 4.75 -27.07
CA HIS A 764 -15.70 6.07 -27.55
C HIS A 764 -15.29 7.17 -26.53
N PRO A 765 -14.76 8.33 -26.97
CA PRO A 765 -14.34 9.42 -26.09
C PRO A 765 -15.42 9.97 -25.16
N SER A 766 -16.71 9.81 -25.50
CA SER A 766 -17.82 10.30 -24.66
C SER A 766 -18.02 9.52 -23.35
N GLN A 767 -17.37 8.37 -23.17
CA GLN A 767 -17.38 7.59 -21.92
C GLN A 767 -18.79 7.34 -21.35
N LEU A 768 -19.72 6.85 -22.19
CA LEU A 768 -21.14 6.67 -21.85
C LEU A 768 -21.40 5.79 -20.63
N PHE A 769 -20.47 4.88 -20.30
CA PHE A 769 -20.56 3.94 -19.18
C PHE A 769 -19.71 4.36 -17.98
N SER A 770 -19.43 5.65 -17.83
CA SER A 770 -18.71 6.23 -16.68
C SER A 770 -19.55 6.31 -15.40
N GLN A 771 -20.87 6.12 -15.50
CA GLN A 771 -21.81 6.20 -14.39
C GLN A 771 -22.61 4.90 -14.19
N GLU A 772 -23.07 4.66 -12.96
CA GLU A 772 -23.83 3.46 -12.59
C GLU A 772 -25.11 3.26 -13.43
N ASN A 773 -25.91 4.29 -13.70
CA ASN A 773 -27.19 4.12 -14.39
C ASN A 773 -27.05 3.54 -15.82
N ALA A 774 -26.07 4.03 -16.58
CA ALA A 774 -25.79 3.51 -17.92
C ALA A 774 -25.29 2.05 -17.85
N LEU A 775 -24.49 1.72 -16.84
CA LEU A 775 -24.02 0.35 -16.59
C LEU A 775 -25.15 -0.60 -16.18
N LEU A 776 -26.10 -0.14 -15.36
CA LEU A 776 -27.30 -0.90 -14.99
C LEU A 776 -28.19 -1.15 -16.21
N LYS A 777 -28.28 -0.20 -17.14
CA LYS A 777 -29.00 -0.37 -18.41
C LYS A 777 -28.32 -1.36 -19.35
N LEU A 778 -27.00 -1.40 -19.35
CA LEU A 778 -26.25 -2.47 -20.02
C LEU A 778 -26.53 -3.82 -19.34
N ALA A 779 -26.48 -3.91 -18.01
CA ALA A 779 -26.80 -5.12 -17.27
C ALA A 779 -28.22 -5.64 -17.58
N GLU A 780 -29.21 -4.74 -17.58
CA GLU A 780 -30.61 -5.04 -17.91
C GLU A 780 -30.74 -5.61 -19.34
N SER A 781 -30.07 -5.01 -20.32
CA SER A 781 -30.15 -5.44 -21.72
C SER A 781 -29.44 -6.78 -21.95
N LEU A 782 -28.28 -7.00 -21.33
CA LEU A 782 -27.56 -8.29 -21.36
C LEU A 782 -28.42 -9.42 -20.78
N GLY A 783 -29.09 -9.16 -19.65
CA GLY A 783 -29.89 -10.18 -18.97
C GLY A 783 -31.24 -10.50 -19.64
N LYS A 784 -31.78 -9.60 -20.46
CA LYS A 784 -33.05 -9.80 -21.20
C LYS A 784 -32.89 -10.47 -22.57
N SER A 785 -31.74 -10.33 -23.24
CA SER A 785 -31.55 -10.87 -24.59
C SER A 785 -31.58 -12.40 -24.62
N LYS A 786 -32.36 -12.95 -25.56
CA LYS A 786 -32.43 -14.41 -25.81
C LYS A 786 -31.18 -14.90 -26.52
N GLU A 787 -30.67 -14.11 -27.46
CA GLU A 787 -29.47 -14.39 -28.23
C GLU A 787 -28.24 -14.51 -27.30
N ILE A 788 -28.11 -13.62 -26.31
CA ILE A 788 -27.06 -13.70 -25.28
C ILE A 788 -27.25 -14.90 -24.34
N ARG A 789 -28.48 -15.39 -24.18
CA ARG A 789 -28.76 -16.60 -23.40
C ARG A 789 -28.32 -17.87 -24.10
N GLU A 790 -28.44 -17.92 -25.41
CA GLU A 790 -28.05 -19.06 -26.24
C GLU A 790 -26.57 -19.05 -26.59
N PHE A 791 -25.88 -17.91 -26.42
CA PHE A 791 -24.45 -17.77 -26.71
C PHE A 791 -23.55 -18.39 -25.63
N SER A 792 -22.44 -19.01 -26.05
CA SER A 792 -21.45 -19.55 -25.12
C SER A 792 -20.81 -18.44 -24.26
N PRO A 793 -20.70 -18.61 -22.93
CA PRO A 793 -20.12 -17.62 -22.03
C PRO A 793 -18.70 -17.16 -22.44
N GLU A 794 -17.89 -18.06 -22.98
CA GLU A 794 -16.52 -17.77 -23.42
C GLU A 794 -16.49 -16.82 -24.63
N LEU A 795 -17.49 -16.90 -25.50
CA LEU A 795 -17.58 -16.10 -26.72
C LEU A 795 -18.24 -14.74 -26.50
N LEU A 796 -18.82 -14.49 -25.33
CA LEU A 796 -19.37 -13.19 -24.92
C LEU A 796 -18.24 -12.18 -24.66
N THR A 797 -17.75 -11.58 -25.73
CA THR A 797 -16.71 -10.53 -25.73
C THR A 797 -17.28 -9.18 -26.15
N PRO A 798 -16.60 -8.06 -25.86
CA PRO A 798 -17.00 -6.74 -26.36
C PRO A 798 -17.12 -6.65 -27.89
N LEU A 799 -16.48 -7.56 -28.63
CA LEU A 799 -16.56 -7.62 -30.10
C LEU A 799 -17.79 -8.40 -30.60
N ASN A 800 -18.17 -9.46 -29.88
CA ASN A 800 -19.31 -10.31 -30.25
C ASN A 800 -20.64 -9.79 -29.68
N VAL A 801 -20.61 -8.93 -28.66
CA VAL A 801 -21.81 -8.25 -28.17
C VAL A 801 -22.00 -6.96 -28.95
N GLN A 802 -23.19 -6.79 -29.53
CA GLN A 802 -23.61 -5.53 -30.14
C GLN A 802 -24.66 -4.84 -29.27
N VAL A 803 -24.62 -3.52 -29.24
CA VAL A 803 -25.57 -2.67 -28.54
C VAL A 803 -26.20 -1.66 -29.49
N ARG A 804 -27.43 -1.26 -29.19
CA ARG A 804 -28.18 -0.25 -29.94
C ARG A 804 -28.93 0.65 -28.95
N SER A 805 -28.84 1.96 -29.15
CA SER A 805 -29.65 2.93 -28.40
C SER A 805 -30.38 3.87 -29.37
N GLU A 806 -31.57 4.29 -28.98
CA GLU A 806 -32.31 5.35 -29.66
C GLU A 806 -31.69 6.73 -29.38
N ASN A 807 -31.13 6.92 -28.18
CA ASN A 807 -30.45 8.13 -27.78
C ASN A 807 -29.36 7.81 -26.73
N TRP A 808 -28.10 7.86 -27.17
CA TRP A 808 -26.94 7.59 -26.34
C TRP A 808 -26.76 8.58 -25.17
N GLU A 809 -27.24 9.82 -25.30
CA GLU A 809 -27.08 10.87 -24.26
C GLU A 809 -28.03 10.68 -23.08
N LYS A 810 -29.13 9.93 -23.26
CA LYS A 810 -30.14 9.69 -22.21
C LYS A 810 -29.86 8.45 -21.36
N LEU A 811 -28.74 7.76 -21.56
CA LEU A 811 -28.44 6.50 -20.86
C LEU A 811 -28.33 6.64 -19.34
N SER A 812 -27.92 7.82 -18.83
CA SER A 812 -27.84 8.07 -17.40
C SER A 812 -29.20 8.35 -16.75
N ASN A 813 -30.25 8.64 -17.55
CA ASN A 813 -31.61 8.82 -17.05
C ASN A 813 -32.35 7.47 -17.04
N PRO A 814 -32.58 6.84 -15.88
CA PRO A 814 -33.11 5.48 -15.83
C PRO A 814 -34.57 5.36 -16.31
N SER A 815 -35.30 6.47 -16.43
CA SER A 815 -36.69 6.54 -16.92
C SER A 815 -36.77 6.53 -18.44
N PHE A 816 -35.86 7.22 -19.13
CA PHE A 816 -35.85 7.34 -20.61
C PHE A 816 -34.74 6.54 -21.30
N ALA A 817 -33.78 6.01 -20.55
CA ALA A 817 -32.68 5.23 -21.11
C ALA A 817 -33.20 3.96 -21.79
N ASN A 818 -32.89 3.86 -23.09
CA ASN A 818 -33.12 2.69 -23.91
C ASN A 818 -31.77 2.14 -24.40
N LEU A 819 -31.55 0.85 -24.15
CA LEU A 819 -30.40 0.12 -24.65
C LEU A 819 -30.83 -1.32 -24.93
N ASP A 820 -30.64 -1.75 -26.18
CA ASP A 820 -30.77 -3.16 -26.57
C ASP A 820 -29.39 -3.78 -26.70
N ALA A 821 -29.28 -5.07 -26.36
CA ALA A 821 -28.08 -5.87 -26.57
C ALA A 821 -28.41 -7.15 -27.32
N ARG A 822 -27.49 -7.62 -28.16
CA ARG A 822 -27.56 -8.93 -28.82
C ARG A 822 -26.17 -9.53 -28.97
N ALA A 823 -26.08 -10.85 -28.99
CA ALA A 823 -24.84 -11.54 -29.35
C ALA A 823 -24.82 -11.86 -30.84
N ILE A 824 -23.70 -11.60 -31.50
CA ILE A 824 -23.39 -12.05 -32.86
C ILE A 824 -21.99 -12.66 -32.85
N GLU A 825 -21.86 -13.79 -33.52
CA GLU A 825 -20.56 -14.42 -33.72
C GLU A 825 -19.73 -13.66 -34.76
N SER A 826 -19.14 -12.54 -34.35
CA SER A 826 -18.15 -11.82 -35.15
C SER A 826 -16.82 -12.57 -35.19
N LEU A 827 -16.49 -13.31 -34.12
CA LEU A 827 -15.25 -14.05 -33.94
C LEU A 827 -15.48 -15.36 -33.15
N LYS A 828 -15.05 -16.49 -33.72
CA LYS A 828 -15.18 -17.85 -33.15
C LYS A 828 -14.19 -18.19 -32.04
N THR A 829 -13.05 -17.53 -32.00
CA THR A 829 -11.93 -17.92 -31.14
C THR A 829 -11.64 -16.84 -30.12
N THR A 830 -11.68 -17.19 -28.84
CA THR A 830 -11.03 -16.42 -27.80
C THR A 830 -9.65 -17.04 -27.53
N ASP A 831 -8.65 -16.20 -27.37
CA ASP A 831 -7.25 -16.54 -27.05
C ASP A 831 -7.05 -17.09 -25.63
N GLY A 832 -8.14 -17.47 -24.95
CA GLY A 832 -8.13 -17.86 -23.55
C GLY A 832 -8.33 -16.73 -22.54
N THR A 833 -8.14 -15.46 -22.91
CA THR A 833 -8.31 -14.32 -21.98
C THR A 833 -9.78 -14.12 -21.56
N TYR A 834 -10.70 -14.62 -22.38
CA TYR A 834 -12.14 -14.62 -22.13
C TYR A 834 -12.66 -16.01 -21.70
N ASN A 835 -11.80 -16.93 -21.27
CA ASN A 835 -12.27 -18.22 -20.78
C ASN A 835 -12.79 -18.11 -19.35
N THR A 836 -13.86 -18.84 -19.08
CA THR A 836 -14.36 -19.07 -17.72
C THR A 836 -13.24 -19.69 -16.88
N PRO A 837 -12.87 -19.11 -15.72
CA PRO A 837 -11.82 -19.66 -14.88
C PRO A 837 -12.18 -21.05 -14.35
N SER A 838 -11.18 -21.89 -14.10
CA SER A 838 -11.38 -23.25 -13.55
C SER A 838 -11.94 -23.30 -12.13
N TRP A 839 -11.91 -22.17 -11.40
CA TRP A 839 -12.53 -22.05 -10.08
C TRP A 839 -13.99 -21.64 -10.12
N CYS A 840 -14.48 -21.25 -11.30
CA CYS A 840 -15.89 -20.96 -11.50
C CYS A 840 -16.64 -22.25 -11.81
N ARG A 841 -17.84 -22.39 -11.25
CA ARG A 841 -18.71 -23.52 -11.58
C ARG A 841 -19.21 -23.39 -13.03
N PRO A 842 -19.24 -24.48 -13.82
CA PRO A 842 -19.71 -24.42 -15.21
C PRO A 842 -21.12 -23.83 -15.35
N GLU A 843 -22.02 -24.16 -14.43
CA GLU A 843 -23.39 -23.62 -14.38
C GLU A 843 -23.46 -22.10 -14.14
N ASP A 844 -22.44 -21.53 -13.50
CA ASP A 844 -22.34 -20.11 -13.15
C ASP A 844 -21.43 -19.32 -14.11
N ALA A 845 -20.92 -19.94 -15.17
CA ALA A 845 -20.01 -19.33 -16.16
C ALA A 845 -20.58 -18.04 -16.78
N TRP A 846 -21.90 -17.96 -16.92
CA TRP A 846 -22.60 -16.77 -17.41
C TRP A 846 -22.41 -15.55 -16.51
N MET A 847 -22.30 -15.72 -15.18
CA MET A 847 -22.07 -14.63 -14.23
C MET A 847 -20.73 -13.98 -14.50
N TYR A 848 -19.68 -14.80 -14.70
CA TYR A 848 -18.35 -14.32 -15.03
C TYR A 848 -18.32 -13.63 -16.40
N ALA A 849 -19.08 -14.13 -17.39
CA ALA A 849 -19.22 -13.45 -18.69
C ALA A 849 -19.86 -12.06 -18.56
N PHE A 850 -20.93 -11.93 -17.78
CA PHE A 850 -21.58 -10.64 -17.55
C PHE A 850 -20.66 -9.68 -16.80
N GLY A 851 -19.97 -10.18 -15.76
CA GLY A 851 -18.97 -9.42 -15.02
C GLY A 851 -17.88 -8.84 -15.93
N ARG A 852 -17.37 -9.63 -16.88
CA ARG A 852 -16.33 -9.19 -17.84
C ARG A 852 -16.83 -8.07 -18.74
N LEU A 853 -18.03 -8.20 -19.31
CA LEU A 853 -18.61 -7.19 -20.19
C LEU A 853 -18.91 -5.89 -19.44
N LEU A 854 -19.53 -5.99 -18.26
CA LEU A 854 -19.85 -4.84 -17.41
C LEU A 854 -18.59 -4.12 -16.94
N ARG A 855 -17.55 -4.87 -16.54
CA ARG A 855 -16.29 -4.27 -16.13
C ARG A 855 -15.53 -3.64 -17.31
N ALA A 856 -15.51 -4.26 -18.48
CA ALA A 856 -14.93 -3.67 -19.69
C ALA A 856 -15.65 -2.37 -20.09
N ALA A 857 -16.98 -2.31 -19.96
CA ALA A 857 -17.73 -1.08 -20.16
C ALA A 857 -17.39 -0.01 -19.11
N ALA A 858 -17.31 -0.42 -17.84
CA ALA A 858 -16.97 0.46 -16.74
C ALA A 858 -15.57 1.04 -16.86
N THR A 859 -14.55 0.27 -17.28
CA THR A 859 -13.18 0.77 -17.50
C THR A 859 -13.02 1.50 -18.83
N GLY A 860 -13.79 1.13 -19.86
CA GLY A 860 -13.63 1.63 -21.23
C GLY A 860 -12.57 0.91 -22.05
N GLU A 861 -12.00 -0.16 -21.50
CA GLU A 861 -10.97 -0.96 -22.16
C GLU A 861 -11.50 -2.36 -22.45
N PRO A 862 -11.09 -2.99 -23.57
CA PRO A 862 -11.42 -4.39 -23.83
C PRO A 862 -10.84 -5.31 -22.78
N ASP A 863 -9.67 -5.01 -22.22
CA ASP A 863 -9.15 -5.78 -21.10
C ASP A 863 -9.88 -5.41 -19.80
N PHE A 864 -10.86 -6.23 -19.43
CA PHE A 864 -11.64 -6.07 -18.21
C PHE A 864 -10.79 -6.14 -16.93
N THR A 865 -9.55 -6.64 -16.98
CA THR A 865 -8.70 -6.75 -15.78
C THR A 865 -8.03 -5.42 -15.41
N VAL A 866 -8.02 -4.45 -16.32
CA VAL A 866 -7.32 -3.14 -16.20
C VAL A 866 -7.81 -2.30 -15.00
N HIS A 867 -6.94 -1.39 -14.55
CA HIS A 867 -7.24 -0.32 -13.60
C HIS A 867 -7.04 1.05 -14.27
N HIS A 868 -7.74 2.08 -13.80
CA HIS A 868 -7.60 3.45 -14.30
C HIS A 868 -6.13 3.93 -14.29
N TRP A 869 -5.40 3.57 -13.23
CA TRP A 869 -3.98 3.89 -13.04
C TRP A 869 -3.06 2.78 -13.57
N LEU A 870 -3.18 2.41 -14.85
CA LEU A 870 -2.03 1.76 -15.51
C LEU A 870 -0.88 2.75 -15.45
N THR A 871 0.09 2.45 -14.59
CA THR A 871 1.20 3.34 -14.26
C THR A 871 1.83 3.85 -15.54
N SER A 872 2.05 5.16 -15.67
CA SER A 872 2.95 5.65 -16.70
C SER A 872 4.29 4.93 -16.53
N GLU A 873 4.80 4.33 -17.59
CA GLU A 873 6.13 3.75 -17.58
C GLU A 873 7.11 4.90 -17.38
N ASP A 874 7.62 5.06 -16.15
CA ASP A 874 8.71 5.99 -15.87
C ASP A 874 9.92 5.54 -16.70
N VAL A 875 10.25 6.32 -17.73
CA VAL A 875 11.36 6.01 -18.64
C VAL A 875 12.68 6.21 -17.91
N GLY A 876 13.64 5.30 -18.10
CA GLY A 876 15.01 5.45 -17.60
C GLY A 876 15.26 4.87 -16.20
N TRP A 877 14.24 4.37 -15.51
CA TRP A 877 14.38 3.63 -14.25
C TRP A 877 13.62 2.32 -14.30
N TYR A 878 14.23 1.26 -13.75
CA TYR A 878 13.53 -0.01 -13.56
C TYR A 878 12.44 0.16 -12.53
N SER A 879 11.21 -0.17 -12.90
CA SER A 879 10.08 -0.22 -11.96
C SER A 879 9.36 -1.58 -11.97
N GLY A 880 9.88 -2.52 -12.76
CA GLY A 880 9.31 -3.85 -12.99
C GLY A 880 8.04 -3.83 -13.83
N LEU A 881 7.63 -5.01 -14.29
CA LEU A 881 6.32 -5.20 -14.92
C LEU A 881 5.27 -5.34 -13.81
N LYS A 882 4.85 -4.19 -13.27
CA LYS A 882 4.00 -4.11 -12.08
C LYS A 882 2.67 -4.87 -12.24
N SER A 883 2.15 -4.93 -13.48
CA SER A 883 0.81 -5.38 -13.80
C SER A 883 0.79 -6.23 -15.07
N THR A 884 0.56 -7.54 -14.93
CA THR A 884 0.27 -8.47 -16.04
C THR A 884 -1.20 -8.87 -16.01
N TRP A 885 -1.76 -9.29 -17.15
CA TRP A 885 -3.16 -9.73 -17.24
C TRP A 885 -3.49 -10.82 -16.20
N HIS A 886 -2.63 -11.84 -16.08
CA HIS A 886 -2.78 -12.93 -15.11
C HIS A 886 -2.78 -12.42 -13.65
N LYS A 887 -1.87 -11.51 -13.31
CA LYS A 887 -1.78 -10.92 -11.97
C LYS A 887 -3.00 -10.06 -11.64
N ARG A 888 -3.48 -9.26 -12.61
CA ARG A 888 -4.67 -8.40 -12.45
C ARG A 888 -5.94 -9.21 -12.23
N ARG A 889 -6.13 -10.32 -12.97
CA ARG A 889 -7.31 -11.20 -12.84
C ARG A 889 -7.52 -11.74 -11.43
N LEU A 890 -6.44 -11.94 -10.67
CA LEU A 890 -6.48 -12.44 -9.29
C LEU A 890 -6.50 -11.32 -8.24
N GLY A 891 -6.70 -10.06 -8.62
CA GLY A 891 -6.60 -8.91 -7.73
C GLY A 891 -7.31 -7.65 -8.24
N MET A 892 -8.51 -7.81 -8.80
CA MET A 892 -9.23 -6.71 -9.43
C MET A 892 -9.78 -5.72 -8.39
N LEU A 893 -9.49 -4.43 -8.57
CA LEU A 893 -10.12 -3.35 -7.80
C LEU A 893 -11.41 -2.88 -8.50
N HIS A 894 -12.55 -3.03 -7.83
CA HIS A 894 -13.88 -2.67 -8.34
C HIS A 894 -14.41 -1.31 -7.85
N SER A 895 -13.63 -0.57 -7.05
CA SER A 895 -13.99 0.80 -6.64
C SER A 895 -14.05 1.74 -7.86
N ALA A 896 -14.82 2.82 -7.73
CA ALA A 896 -14.89 3.87 -8.77
C ALA A 896 -13.49 4.35 -9.19
N GLU A 897 -12.62 4.64 -8.21
CA GLU A 897 -11.24 5.02 -8.42
C GLU A 897 -10.47 3.98 -9.27
N GLY A 898 -10.61 2.69 -8.94
CA GLY A 898 -9.95 1.61 -9.67
C GLY A 898 -10.46 1.43 -11.10
N LEU A 899 -11.71 1.79 -11.38
CA LEU A 899 -12.35 1.65 -12.69
C LEU A 899 -12.05 2.84 -13.61
N ARG A 900 -12.36 4.07 -13.17
CA ARG A 900 -12.23 5.30 -13.98
C ARG A 900 -11.78 6.54 -13.19
N GLY A 901 -11.26 6.38 -11.98
CA GLY A 901 -10.83 7.50 -11.14
C GLY A 901 -11.97 8.15 -10.35
N THR A 902 -11.71 9.33 -9.79
CA THR A 902 -12.60 10.05 -8.87
C THR A 902 -13.79 10.73 -9.55
N THR A 903 -13.76 10.89 -10.87
CA THR A 903 -14.83 11.50 -11.68
C THR A 903 -15.89 10.49 -12.15
N ALA A 904 -15.74 9.21 -11.78
CA ALA A 904 -16.69 8.16 -12.09
C ALA A 904 -17.72 8.02 -10.96
N ALA A 905 -19.00 8.23 -11.26
CA ALA A 905 -20.08 8.01 -10.31
C ALA A 905 -20.55 6.54 -10.30
N ILE A 906 -19.68 5.67 -9.81
CA ILE A 906 -19.98 4.25 -9.58
C ILE A 906 -20.09 4.03 -8.07
N THR A 907 -21.28 3.68 -7.57
CA THR A 907 -21.49 3.49 -6.13
C THR A 907 -20.95 2.13 -5.66
N PRO A 908 -20.70 1.98 -4.33
CA PRO A 908 -20.32 0.70 -3.74
C PRO A 908 -21.25 -0.47 -4.10
N TRP A 909 -22.54 -0.21 -4.32
CA TRP A 909 -23.50 -1.25 -4.74
C TRP A 909 -23.10 -1.92 -6.06
N PHE A 910 -22.68 -1.12 -7.07
CA PHE A 910 -22.24 -1.66 -8.35
C PHE A 910 -20.86 -2.31 -8.24
N SER A 911 -19.99 -1.77 -7.37
CA SER A 911 -18.71 -2.41 -7.04
C SER A 911 -18.91 -3.81 -6.45
N ASP A 912 -19.87 -3.98 -5.54
CA ASP A 912 -20.23 -5.27 -4.93
C ASP A 912 -20.84 -6.24 -5.96
N LEU A 913 -21.68 -5.74 -6.86
CA LEU A 913 -22.20 -6.54 -7.99
C LEU A 913 -21.03 -7.09 -8.84
N LEU A 914 -20.08 -6.23 -9.23
CA LEU A 914 -18.91 -6.68 -9.98
C LEU A 914 -18.06 -7.67 -9.19
N LEU A 915 -17.88 -7.45 -7.87
CA LEU A 915 -17.13 -8.36 -7.02
C LEU A 915 -17.81 -9.74 -6.95
N HIS A 916 -19.14 -9.79 -6.90
CA HIS A 916 -19.90 -11.05 -6.93
C HIS A 916 -19.77 -11.77 -8.27
N LEU A 917 -19.92 -11.05 -9.39
CA LEU A 917 -19.82 -11.62 -10.74
C LEU A 917 -18.39 -12.05 -11.13
N LEU A 918 -17.37 -11.35 -10.63
CA LEU A 918 -15.95 -11.58 -10.96
C LEU A 918 -15.14 -12.11 -9.78
N ARG A 919 -15.80 -12.75 -8.80
CA ARG A 919 -15.13 -13.23 -7.58
C ARG A 919 -14.01 -14.21 -7.90
N TRP A 920 -12.90 -14.08 -7.19
CA TRP A 920 -11.81 -15.04 -7.20
C TRP A 920 -11.62 -15.70 -5.83
N PRO A 921 -11.02 -16.90 -5.78
CA PRO A 921 -10.80 -17.66 -4.56
C PRO A 921 -9.95 -16.94 -3.50
N GLY A 922 -10.28 -17.16 -2.22
CA GLY A 922 -9.54 -16.64 -1.06
C GLY A 922 -9.89 -15.21 -0.62
N LEU A 923 -10.93 -14.62 -1.18
CA LEU A 923 -11.50 -13.36 -0.68
C LEU A 923 -12.47 -13.61 0.48
N ALA A 924 -12.32 -12.82 1.55
CA ALA A 924 -13.29 -12.74 2.63
C ALA A 924 -14.66 -12.30 2.08
N GLU A 925 -15.74 -12.87 2.63
CA GLU A 925 -17.10 -12.51 2.23
C GLU A 925 -17.40 -11.04 2.58
N GLN A 926 -17.92 -10.29 1.62
CA GLN A 926 -18.50 -8.96 1.87
C GLN A 926 -20.01 -9.10 2.05
N GLU A 927 -20.55 -8.38 3.03
CA GLU A 927 -21.94 -8.45 3.52
C GLU A 927 -22.97 -7.73 2.60
N SER A 928 -22.80 -7.76 1.28
CA SER A 928 -23.80 -7.18 0.36
C SER A 928 -24.97 -8.15 0.18
N GLN A 929 -26.08 -7.90 0.89
CA GLN A 929 -27.24 -8.80 0.90
C GLN A 929 -27.85 -9.02 -0.50
N ASP A 930 -27.95 -7.97 -1.33
CA ASP A 930 -28.59 -8.03 -2.65
C ASP A 930 -27.82 -8.92 -3.63
N ALA A 931 -26.50 -8.73 -3.75
CA ALA A 931 -25.68 -9.48 -4.70
C ALA A 931 -25.68 -10.99 -4.38
N LEU A 932 -25.73 -11.34 -3.09
CA LEU A 932 -25.79 -12.73 -2.61
C LEU A 932 -27.08 -13.46 -3.02
N THR A 933 -28.17 -12.73 -3.35
CA THR A 933 -29.42 -13.33 -3.85
C THR A 933 -29.33 -13.80 -5.30
N ILE A 934 -28.31 -13.37 -6.06
CA ILE A 934 -28.18 -13.70 -7.47
C ILE A 934 -27.63 -15.13 -7.62
N ALA A 935 -28.53 -16.08 -7.86
CA ALA A 935 -28.21 -17.47 -8.21
C ALA A 935 -28.51 -17.77 -9.69
N THR A 936 -29.57 -17.17 -10.25
CA THR A 936 -29.98 -17.40 -11.63
C THR A 936 -29.98 -16.10 -12.45
N ARG A 937 -30.05 -16.22 -13.78
CA ARG A 937 -30.25 -15.06 -14.68
C ARG A 937 -31.55 -14.31 -14.37
N ARG A 938 -32.58 -15.00 -13.85
CA ARG A 938 -33.84 -14.36 -13.43
C ARG A 938 -33.62 -13.49 -12.19
N ASP A 939 -32.87 -13.99 -11.22
CA ASP A 939 -32.52 -13.25 -10.00
C ASP A 939 -31.67 -12.03 -10.36
N PHE A 940 -30.69 -12.19 -11.25
CA PHE A 940 -29.91 -11.07 -11.79
C PHE A 940 -30.82 -9.99 -12.39
N ASN A 941 -31.74 -10.37 -13.27
CA ASN A 941 -32.68 -9.42 -13.87
C ASN A 941 -33.56 -8.72 -12.81
N ASN A 942 -34.02 -9.45 -11.80
CA ASN A 942 -34.83 -8.89 -10.72
C ASN A 942 -34.03 -7.89 -9.87
N VAL A 943 -32.79 -8.24 -9.49
CA VAL A 943 -31.90 -7.37 -8.70
C VAL A 943 -31.56 -6.10 -9.48
N ILE A 944 -31.19 -6.21 -10.75
CA ILE A 944 -30.92 -5.04 -11.61
C ILE A 944 -32.17 -4.17 -11.78
N LYS A 945 -33.34 -4.79 -12.02
CA LYS A 945 -34.60 -4.04 -12.16
C LYS A 945 -34.96 -3.30 -10.87
N ASN A 946 -34.85 -3.96 -9.72
CA ASN A 946 -35.12 -3.33 -8.42
C ASN A 946 -34.18 -2.15 -8.18
N ARG A 947 -32.89 -2.30 -8.49
CA ARG A 947 -31.91 -1.20 -8.38
C ARG A 947 -32.24 -0.05 -9.33
N LEU A 948 -32.63 -0.33 -10.58
CA LEU A 948 -33.07 0.69 -11.54
C LEU A 948 -34.31 1.44 -11.05
N GLU A 949 -35.29 0.77 -10.42
CA GLU A 949 -36.46 1.44 -9.82
C GLU A 949 -36.05 2.35 -8.65
N VAL A 950 -35.06 1.96 -7.84
CA VAL A 950 -34.47 2.86 -6.83
C VAL A 950 -33.85 4.08 -7.52
N GLN A 951 -33.01 3.88 -8.55
CA GLN A 951 -32.37 4.99 -9.27
C GLN A 951 -33.38 5.92 -9.97
N LYS A 952 -34.52 5.40 -10.45
CA LYS A 952 -35.61 6.22 -11.00
C LYS A 952 -36.23 7.15 -9.96
N LYS A 953 -36.40 6.66 -8.72
CA LYS A 953 -36.94 7.47 -7.62
C LYS A 953 -35.96 8.56 -7.17
N LEU A 954 -34.65 8.28 -7.26
CA LEU A 954 -33.60 9.22 -6.89
C LEU A 954 -33.30 10.26 -7.98
N TYR A 955 -33.69 10.01 -9.23
CA TYR A 955 -33.36 10.91 -10.33
C TYR A 955 -34.00 12.29 -10.13
N GLY A 956 -33.17 13.35 -10.15
CA GLY A 956 -33.63 14.73 -10.05
C GLY A 956 -34.38 15.15 -11.30
N ALA A 957 -35.71 15.14 -11.24
CA ALA A 957 -36.55 15.44 -12.40
C ALA A 957 -36.46 16.93 -12.80
N SER A 958 -36.31 17.83 -11.82
CA SER A 958 -36.25 19.28 -12.04
C SER A 958 -34.90 19.69 -12.61
N SER A 959 -33.82 19.20 -11.99
CA SER A 959 -32.43 19.45 -12.41
C SER A 959 -31.98 18.59 -13.59
N GLN A 960 -32.71 17.53 -13.93
CA GLN A 960 -32.33 16.52 -14.93
C GLN A 960 -31.00 15.82 -14.61
N LEU A 961 -30.72 15.58 -13.32
CA LEU A 961 -29.47 14.97 -12.86
C LEU A 961 -29.69 13.62 -12.16
N PRO A 962 -28.86 12.61 -12.46
CA PRO A 962 -28.75 11.41 -11.62
C PRO A 962 -28.24 11.77 -10.22
N ILE A 963 -28.90 11.24 -9.18
CA ILE A 963 -28.45 11.35 -7.79
C ILE A 963 -27.92 9.99 -7.33
N TYR A 964 -26.67 9.93 -6.88
CA TYR A 964 -26.03 8.71 -6.41
C TYR A 964 -25.76 8.77 -4.90
N ARG A 965 -26.31 7.80 -4.17
CA ARG A 965 -26.10 7.63 -2.72
C ARG A 965 -24.88 6.73 -2.45
N TYR A 966 -23.94 7.22 -1.65
CA TYR A 966 -22.73 6.52 -1.24
C TYR A 966 -22.82 6.13 0.24
N PRO A 967 -23.13 4.86 0.55
CA PRO A 967 -23.19 4.39 1.93
C PRO A 967 -21.80 4.31 2.57
N VAL A 968 -21.69 4.83 3.79
CA VAL A 968 -20.47 4.87 4.59
C VAL A 968 -20.80 4.48 6.02
N GLU A 969 -20.06 3.50 6.57
CA GLU A 969 -20.10 3.21 8.00
C GLU A 969 -19.49 4.36 8.78
N TRP A 970 -20.31 5.00 9.62
CA TRP A 970 -19.88 6.12 10.46
C TRP A 970 -20.40 5.93 11.88
N PRO A 971 -19.53 5.86 12.90
CA PRO A 971 -19.97 5.81 14.28
C PRO A 971 -20.58 7.16 14.64
N VAL A 972 -21.91 7.18 14.78
CA VAL A 972 -22.63 8.38 15.16
C VAL A 972 -22.78 8.39 16.68
N ASP A 973 -22.28 9.45 17.30
CA ASP A 973 -22.53 9.73 18.72
C ASP A 973 -23.86 10.51 18.82
N PRO A 974 -24.93 9.92 19.37
CA PRO A 974 -26.23 10.58 19.45
C PRO A 974 -26.24 11.77 20.42
N GLU A 975 -25.41 11.77 21.47
CA GLU A 975 -25.35 12.87 22.44
C GLU A 975 -24.57 14.06 21.91
N ARG A 976 -23.43 13.80 21.25
CA ARG A 976 -22.58 14.85 20.67
C ARG A 976 -23.08 15.35 19.31
N GLY A 977 -23.68 14.47 18.51
CA GLY A 977 -24.01 14.74 17.11
C GLY A 977 -22.79 14.74 16.19
N LEU A 978 -22.89 15.43 15.04
CA LEU A 978 -21.78 15.59 14.10
C LEU A 978 -20.97 16.84 14.44
N ARG A 979 -19.68 16.68 14.73
CA ARG A 979 -18.74 17.78 14.87
C ARG A 979 -18.28 18.27 13.50
N VAL A 980 -18.69 19.48 13.14
CA VAL A 980 -18.39 20.09 11.84
C VAL A 980 -17.37 21.21 11.98
N VAL A 981 -16.47 21.30 11.00
CA VAL A 981 -15.48 22.36 10.85
C VAL A 981 -15.63 23.04 9.50
N MET A 982 -15.74 24.36 9.50
CA MET A 982 -15.60 25.17 8.29
C MET A 982 -14.26 25.89 8.34
N VAL A 983 -13.44 25.69 7.31
CA VAL A 983 -12.12 26.30 7.19
C VAL A 983 -12.18 27.41 6.14
N GLN A 984 -11.91 28.62 6.57
CA GLN A 984 -11.82 29.80 5.70
C GLN A 984 -10.34 30.14 5.49
N GLY A 985 -9.81 29.69 4.35
CA GLY A 985 -8.43 29.97 3.92
C GLY A 985 -8.31 31.24 3.08
N LEU A 986 -7.10 31.81 2.98
CA LEU A 986 -6.86 33.01 2.16
C LEU A 986 -6.42 32.68 0.73
N MET A 987 -5.54 31.70 0.55
CA MET A 987 -5.09 31.30 -0.79
C MET A 987 -5.98 30.21 -1.40
N PRO A 988 -6.27 30.28 -2.71
CA PRO A 988 -5.90 31.36 -3.65
C PRO A 988 -6.69 32.66 -3.40
N LEU A 989 -6.01 33.81 -3.52
CA LEU A 989 -6.64 35.12 -3.65
C LEU A 989 -7.10 35.33 -5.09
N HIS A 990 -8.06 36.21 -5.29
CA HIS A 990 -8.62 36.55 -6.59
C HIS A 990 -7.56 37.06 -7.57
N CYS A 991 -6.62 37.90 -7.11
CA CYS A 991 -5.52 38.40 -7.94
C CYS A 991 -4.53 37.32 -8.41
N HIS A 992 -4.48 36.16 -7.76
CA HIS A 992 -3.62 35.07 -8.24
C HIS A 992 -4.12 34.45 -9.55
N PHE A 993 -5.38 34.71 -9.93
CA PHE A 993 -5.96 34.26 -11.19
C PHE A 993 -5.69 35.21 -12.35
N ASP A 994 -5.04 36.37 -12.14
CA ASP A 994 -4.76 37.37 -13.19
C ASP A 994 -3.89 36.81 -14.34
N GLN A 995 -3.03 35.84 -14.04
CA GLN A 995 -2.20 35.11 -15.03
C GLN A 995 -2.90 33.84 -15.56
N GLY A 996 -4.19 33.70 -15.30
CA GLY A 996 -4.98 32.50 -15.59
C GLY A 996 -4.59 31.30 -14.73
N LEU A 997 -5.15 30.14 -15.06
CA LEU A 997 -4.92 28.88 -14.33
C LEU A 997 -3.47 28.37 -14.41
N VAL A 998 -2.70 28.83 -15.42
CA VAL A 998 -1.29 28.45 -15.58
C VAL A 998 -0.44 29.07 -14.48
N GLY A 999 -0.72 30.31 -14.08
CA GLY A 999 -0.02 31.02 -12.99
C GLY A 999 -0.04 30.26 -11.66
N LEU A 1000 -1.08 29.47 -11.43
CA LEU A 1000 -1.28 28.69 -10.20
C LEU A 1000 -0.41 27.42 -10.12
N ASN A 1001 0.29 27.08 -11.21
CA ASN A 1001 1.24 25.97 -11.28
C ASN A 1001 2.70 26.44 -11.37
N VAL A 1002 2.95 27.75 -11.31
CA VAL A 1002 4.31 28.31 -11.42
C VAL A 1002 5.07 28.09 -10.11
N SER A 1003 6.39 27.87 -10.24
CA SER A 1003 7.31 27.77 -9.10
C SER A 1003 7.22 29.02 -8.21
N GLY A 1004 7.33 28.82 -6.91
CA GLY A 1004 7.16 29.85 -5.88
C GLY A 1004 5.71 29.98 -5.43
N TYR A 1005 4.77 30.19 -6.35
CA TYR A 1005 3.33 30.19 -6.01
C TYR A 1005 2.90 28.83 -5.47
N ARG A 1006 3.29 27.74 -6.17
CA ARG A 1006 2.85 26.40 -5.84
C ARG A 1006 3.30 25.97 -4.44
N GLU A 1007 4.54 26.28 -4.08
CA GLU A 1007 5.13 26.01 -2.77
C GLU A 1007 4.45 26.85 -1.67
N LYS A 1008 4.22 28.15 -1.91
CA LYS A 1008 3.46 29.03 -1.01
C LYS A 1008 2.04 28.51 -0.76
N HIS A 1009 1.34 28.11 -1.81
CA HIS A 1009 0.00 27.55 -1.74
C HIS A 1009 -0.05 26.23 -0.96
N ARG A 1010 0.92 25.32 -1.21
CA ARG A 1010 1.04 24.07 -0.47
C ARG A 1010 1.32 24.30 1.01
N ASN A 1011 2.23 25.22 1.32
CA ASN A 1011 2.53 25.62 2.70
C ASN A 1011 1.30 26.20 3.40
N HIS A 1012 0.60 27.15 2.77
CA HIS A 1012 -0.64 27.72 3.30
C HIS A 1012 -1.69 26.63 3.60
N THR A 1013 -1.86 25.67 2.68
CA THR A 1013 -2.76 24.52 2.89
C THR A 1013 -2.33 23.68 4.11
N ALA A 1014 -1.04 23.35 4.21
CA ALA A 1014 -0.50 22.57 5.31
C ALA A 1014 -0.68 23.27 6.67
N SER A 1015 -0.39 24.57 6.73
CA SER A 1015 -0.58 25.41 7.93
C SER A 1015 -2.04 25.53 8.33
N LEU A 1016 -2.98 25.63 7.38
CA LEU A 1016 -4.42 25.63 7.67
C LEU A 1016 -4.89 24.33 8.33
N LEU A 1017 -4.44 23.20 7.79
CA LEU A 1017 -4.76 21.88 8.35
C LEU A 1017 -4.17 21.73 9.76
N HIS A 1018 -2.95 22.21 9.97
CA HIS A 1018 -2.32 22.21 11.28
C HIS A 1018 -3.06 23.11 12.28
N LEU A 1019 -3.44 24.33 11.86
CA LEU A 1019 -4.21 25.28 12.66
C LEU A 1019 -5.55 24.69 13.09
N ALA A 1020 -6.30 24.08 12.16
CA ALA A 1020 -7.58 23.45 12.48
C ALA A 1020 -7.42 22.33 13.53
N TYR A 1021 -6.39 21.49 13.37
CA TYR A 1021 -6.07 20.43 14.33
C TYR A 1021 -5.74 20.98 15.72
N LYS A 1022 -4.89 22.01 15.81
CA LYS A 1022 -4.51 22.65 17.07
C LYS A 1022 -5.66 23.39 17.73
N HIS A 1023 -6.52 24.04 16.95
CA HIS A 1023 -7.70 24.74 17.45
C HIS A 1023 -8.64 23.78 18.18
N LEU A 1024 -8.86 22.57 17.64
CA LEU A 1024 -9.64 21.55 18.33
C LEU A 1024 -8.93 21.04 19.59
N ALA A 1025 -7.63 20.73 19.50
CA ALA A 1025 -6.87 20.25 20.66
C ALA A 1025 -6.94 21.24 21.83
N ALA A 1026 -6.86 22.54 21.57
CA ALA A 1026 -7.00 23.58 22.58
C ALA A 1026 -8.41 23.63 23.19
N ARG A 1027 -9.46 23.53 22.37
CA ARG A 1027 -10.86 23.47 22.82
C ARG A 1027 -11.11 22.24 23.71
N ASP A 1028 -10.77 21.06 23.21
CA ASP A 1028 -11.05 19.78 23.87
C ASP A 1028 -10.27 19.64 25.19
N TYR A 1029 -9.05 20.21 25.26
CA TYR A 1029 -8.28 20.30 26.51
C TYR A 1029 -9.03 21.05 27.61
N VAL A 1030 -9.63 22.20 27.29
CA VAL A 1030 -10.41 23.00 28.26
C VAL A 1030 -11.71 22.31 28.65
N LEU A 1031 -12.34 21.58 27.72
CA LEU A 1031 -13.58 20.84 27.98
C LEU A 1031 -13.37 19.51 28.71
N GLY A 1032 -12.11 19.14 29.05
CA GLY A 1032 -11.80 17.92 29.80
C GLY A 1032 -11.99 16.62 29.00
N THR A 1033 -12.22 16.71 27.69
CA THR A 1033 -12.28 15.56 26.78
C THR A 1033 -10.86 15.20 26.37
N SER A 1034 -10.17 14.36 27.15
CA SER A 1034 -8.78 13.93 26.92
C SER A 1034 -8.60 12.93 25.77
N VAL A 1035 -9.33 13.12 24.67
CA VAL A 1035 -9.32 12.22 23.50
C VAL A 1035 -8.51 12.88 22.37
N LYS A 1036 -7.93 12.04 21.51
CA LYS A 1036 -7.37 12.45 20.22
C LYS A 1036 -8.37 13.37 19.48
N PRO A 1037 -7.93 14.53 18.94
CA PRO A 1037 -8.82 15.45 18.22
C PRO A 1037 -9.61 14.72 17.11
N HIS A 1038 -10.93 14.75 17.21
CA HIS A 1038 -11.84 14.07 16.28
C HIS A 1038 -12.79 15.08 15.61
N PHE A 1039 -12.87 15.02 14.28
CA PHE A 1039 -13.84 15.77 13.48
C PHE A 1039 -14.72 14.79 12.70
N ASP A 1040 -15.99 15.13 12.49
CA ASP A 1040 -16.86 14.32 11.66
C ASP A 1040 -16.88 14.82 10.20
N LEU A 1041 -17.00 16.13 10.00
CA LEU A 1041 -17.02 16.76 8.68
C LEU A 1041 -16.16 18.04 8.66
N VAL A 1042 -15.32 18.20 7.64
CA VAL A 1042 -14.56 19.43 7.40
C VAL A 1042 -14.82 19.95 5.99
N VAL A 1043 -15.11 21.24 5.88
CA VAL A 1043 -15.47 21.91 4.63
C VAL A 1043 -14.47 23.01 4.29
N PHE A 1044 -13.99 23.01 3.05
CA PHE A 1044 -13.11 24.05 2.51
C PHE A 1044 -13.79 24.82 1.36
N PRO A 1045 -13.27 26.03 1.04
CA PRO A 1045 -13.80 26.87 -0.02
C PRO A 1045 -13.58 26.29 -1.42
N GLU A 1046 -14.25 26.92 -2.39
CA GLU A 1046 -14.11 26.58 -3.81
C GLU A 1046 -12.70 26.91 -4.30
N LEU A 1047 -12.19 26.14 -5.26
CA LEU A 1047 -10.86 26.35 -5.88
C LEU A 1047 -9.70 26.47 -4.87
N SER A 1048 -9.81 25.90 -3.66
CA SER A 1048 -8.84 26.14 -2.58
C SER A 1048 -7.72 25.10 -2.46
N ILE A 1049 -7.93 23.85 -2.89
CA ILE A 1049 -6.96 22.75 -2.69
C ILE A 1049 -6.45 22.23 -4.02
N HIS A 1050 -5.14 22.23 -4.24
CA HIS A 1050 -4.55 21.71 -5.47
C HIS A 1050 -4.73 20.18 -5.61
N VAL A 1051 -4.99 19.70 -6.83
CA VAL A 1051 -5.11 18.26 -7.12
C VAL A 1051 -3.88 17.43 -6.76
N ASP A 1052 -2.72 18.05 -6.57
CA ASP A 1052 -1.46 17.38 -6.16
C ASP A 1052 -1.27 17.36 -4.62
N ASP A 1053 -2.08 18.08 -3.85
CA ASP A 1053 -1.98 18.19 -2.37
C ASP A 1053 -2.85 17.15 -1.62
N GLN A 1054 -3.28 16.08 -2.31
CA GLN A 1054 -4.18 15.07 -1.72
C GLN A 1054 -3.50 14.26 -0.61
N ASP A 1055 -2.16 14.21 -0.58
CA ASP A 1055 -1.39 13.59 0.48
C ASP A 1055 -1.60 14.30 1.83
N LEU A 1056 -1.66 15.64 1.82
CA LEU A 1056 -1.96 16.45 3.01
C LEU A 1056 -3.40 16.21 3.48
N MET A 1057 -4.36 16.17 2.55
CA MET A 1057 -5.78 15.94 2.85
C MET A 1057 -6.01 14.55 3.46
N ARG A 1058 -5.41 13.50 2.89
CA ARG A 1058 -5.48 12.13 3.44
C ARG A 1058 -4.80 12.03 4.81
N ALA A 1059 -3.65 12.68 5.00
CA ALA A 1059 -2.99 12.70 6.31
C ALA A 1059 -3.86 13.38 7.37
N PHE A 1060 -4.50 14.51 7.04
CA PHE A 1060 -5.41 15.23 7.93
C PHE A 1060 -6.68 14.42 8.25
N SER A 1061 -7.31 13.83 7.24
CA SER A 1061 -8.49 12.95 7.42
C SER A 1061 -8.17 11.78 8.37
N ASP A 1062 -6.99 11.17 8.29
CA ASP A 1062 -6.64 10.07 9.19
C ASP A 1062 -6.20 10.50 10.59
N ALA A 1063 -5.58 11.67 10.69
CA ALA A 1063 -5.26 12.27 11.97
C ALA A 1063 -6.51 12.63 12.75
N THR A 1064 -7.58 13.07 12.07
CA THR A 1064 -8.80 13.58 12.71
C THR A 1064 -9.99 12.63 12.63
N GLY A 1065 -9.92 11.60 11.79
CA GLY A 1065 -11.05 10.73 11.47
C GLY A 1065 -12.09 11.35 10.54
N ALA A 1066 -11.87 12.54 9.97
CA ALA A 1066 -12.93 13.34 9.34
C ALA A 1066 -13.25 13.00 7.88
N MET A 1067 -14.52 13.18 7.50
CA MET A 1067 -14.94 13.38 6.12
C MET A 1067 -14.54 14.78 5.66
N LEU A 1068 -14.00 14.91 4.45
CA LEU A 1068 -13.65 16.21 3.89
C LEU A 1068 -14.48 16.52 2.64
N PHE A 1069 -14.94 17.76 2.50
CA PHE A 1069 -15.51 18.32 1.28
C PHE A 1069 -14.78 19.62 0.91
N TYR A 1070 -14.12 19.66 -0.24
CA TYR A 1070 -13.25 20.78 -0.61
C TYR A 1070 -13.21 21.05 -2.11
N GLY A 1071 -13.10 22.32 -2.51
CA GLY A 1071 -12.92 22.73 -3.90
C GLY A 1071 -11.53 22.37 -4.44
N LEU A 1072 -11.49 21.84 -5.67
CA LEU A 1072 -10.28 21.41 -6.34
C LEU A 1072 -9.74 22.51 -7.27
N LEU A 1073 -8.48 22.86 -7.10
CA LEU A 1073 -7.71 23.70 -7.99
C LEU A 1073 -6.96 22.84 -9.02
N ALA A 1074 -6.94 23.30 -10.28
CA ALA A 1074 -6.36 22.60 -11.44
C ALA A 1074 -7.03 21.26 -11.78
N ALA A 1075 -8.32 21.09 -11.43
CA ALA A 1075 -9.12 19.95 -11.87
C ALA A 1075 -9.30 19.94 -13.40
N LYS A 1076 -9.23 18.75 -14.00
CA LYS A 1076 -9.35 18.54 -15.45
C LYS A 1076 -10.48 17.57 -15.76
N GLY A 1077 -11.27 17.90 -16.78
CA GLY A 1077 -12.39 17.09 -17.22
C GLY A 1077 -11.96 15.69 -17.70
N PRO A 1078 -12.79 14.65 -17.49
CA PRO A 1078 -12.42 13.26 -17.79
C PRO A 1078 -12.26 12.95 -19.28
N ILE A 1079 -12.83 13.78 -20.17
CA ILE A 1079 -12.86 13.54 -21.63
C ILE A 1079 -11.74 14.34 -22.33
N ASN A 1080 -11.86 15.67 -22.34
CA ASN A 1080 -10.95 16.54 -23.11
C ASN A 1080 -9.73 17.01 -22.32
N ARG A 1081 -9.62 16.68 -21.02
CA ARG A 1081 -8.63 17.22 -20.09
C ARG A 1081 -8.64 18.76 -19.97
N GLU A 1082 -9.72 19.41 -20.44
CA GLU A 1082 -9.96 20.84 -20.27
C GLU A 1082 -10.18 21.18 -18.79
N PRO A 1083 -9.86 22.41 -18.34
CA PRO A 1083 -10.10 22.82 -16.96
C PRO A 1083 -11.58 22.78 -16.60
N ILE A 1084 -11.89 22.24 -15.43
CA ILE A 1084 -13.25 22.20 -14.85
C ILE A 1084 -13.19 22.71 -13.41
N ASN A 1085 -14.34 23.13 -12.88
CA ASN A 1085 -14.50 23.37 -11.45
C ASN A 1085 -15.22 22.17 -10.81
N ALA A 1086 -14.57 21.58 -9.82
CA ALA A 1086 -15.07 20.43 -9.09
C ALA A 1086 -14.66 20.51 -7.61
N ALA A 1087 -15.40 19.83 -6.75
CA ALA A 1087 -15.10 19.63 -5.34
C ALA A 1087 -15.01 18.13 -5.06
N ARG A 1088 -14.23 17.73 -4.06
CA ARG A 1088 -14.03 16.32 -3.71
C ARG A 1088 -14.66 15.98 -2.38
N TRP A 1089 -15.40 14.88 -2.36
CA TRP A 1089 -15.66 14.12 -1.13
C TRP A 1089 -14.52 13.15 -0.88
N LEU A 1090 -13.82 13.30 0.24
CA LEU A 1090 -12.82 12.35 0.74
C LEU A 1090 -13.33 11.78 2.06
N VAL A 1091 -13.82 10.55 2.03
CA VAL A 1091 -14.46 9.91 3.18
C VAL A 1091 -13.69 8.67 3.61
N PRO A 1092 -13.07 8.65 4.81
CA PRO A 1092 -12.30 7.50 5.29
C PRO A 1092 -13.24 6.35 5.69
N GLN A 1093 -12.85 5.12 5.40
CA GLN A 1093 -13.50 3.89 5.86
C GLN A 1093 -12.51 3.01 6.63
N ARG A 1094 -12.96 2.48 7.77
CA ARG A 1094 -12.19 1.59 8.65
C ARG A 1094 -12.93 0.26 8.80
N ARG A 1095 -12.74 -0.66 7.84
CA ARG A 1095 -13.33 -2.02 7.88
C ARG A 1095 -12.24 -3.05 8.14
N ALA A 1096 -12.41 -3.89 9.17
CA ALA A 1096 -11.53 -5.04 9.47
C ALA A 1096 -10.01 -4.72 9.41
N GLY A 1097 -9.58 -3.61 10.01
CA GLY A 1097 -8.18 -3.18 10.01
C GLY A 1097 -7.64 -2.67 8.65
N ARG A 1098 -8.47 -2.59 7.61
CA ARG A 1098 -8.13 -1.97 6.32
C ARG A 1098 -8.59 -0.52 6.28
N ARG A 1099 -7.68 0.32 5.79
CA ARG A 1099 -7.91 1.75 5.53
C ARG A 1099 -8.24 1.89 4.05
N SER A 1100 -9.43 2.39 3.76
CA SER A 1100 -9.87 2.73 2.40
C SER A 1100 -10.54 4.09 2.41
N TRP A 1101 -10.70 4.70 1.24
CA TRP A 1101 -11.42 5.96 1.10
C TRP A 1101 -12.49 5.82 0.02
N VAL A 1102 -13.60 6.49 0.25
CA VAL A 1102 -14.54 6.83 -0.82
C VAL A 1102 -14.13 8.20 -1.33
N GLU A 1103 -13.66 8.25 -2.58
CA GLU A 1103 -13.24 9.47 -3.27
C GLU A 1103 -14.15 9.67 -4.48
N VAL A 1104 -14.91 10.76 -4.48
CA VAL A 1104 -15.80 11.10 -5.60
C VAL A 1104 -15.86 12.62 -5.78
N ASP A 1105 -15.73 13.05 -7.03
CA ASP A 1105 -15.76 14.47 -7.42
C ASP A 1105 -17.20 14.90 -7.71
N GLN A 1106 -17.61 16.03 -7.14
CA GLN A 1106 -18.83 16.77 -7.41
C GLN A 1106 -18.48 17.94 -8.36
N GLY A 1107 -19.10 17.98 -9.53
CA GLY A 1107 -18.82 19.02 -10.52
C GLY A 1107 -19.68 20.28 -10.40
N LYS A 1108 -19.23 21.39 -11.00
CA LYS A 1108 -19.97 22.67 -11.12
C LYS A 1108 -20.58 22.84 -12.52
N PHE A 1109 -21.88 23.17 -12.60
CA PHE A 1109 -22.55 23.43 -13.88
C PHE A 1109 -22.64 24.91 -14.21
N ASN A 1110 -23.19 25.69 -13.28
CA ASN A 1110 -23.45 27.11 -13.48
C ASN A 1110 -22.17 27.88 -13.14
N LEU A 1111 -21.42 28.23 -14.17
CA LEU A 1111 -20.17 28.99 -14.04
C LEU A 1111 -20.44 30.49 -13.87
N THR A 1112 -19.56 31.17 -13.16
CA THR A 1112 -19.52 32.63 -13.08
C THR A 1112 -18.84 33.22 -14.33
N PRO A 1113 -19.04 34.51 -14.63
CA PRO A 1113 -18.33 35.18 -15.73
C PRO A 1113 -16.81 35.04 -15.63
N GLU A 1114 -16.24 35.18 -14.43
CA GLU A 1114 -14.79 35.05 -14.22
C GLU A 1114 -14.28 33.64 -14.53
N GLU A 1115 -15.06 32.59 -14.25
CA GLU A 1115 -14.68 31.22 -14.60
C GLU A 1115 -14.69 30.97 -16.10
N HIS A 1116 -15.64 31.59 -16.82
CA HIS A 1116 -15.65 31.57 -18.28
C HIS A 1116 -14.40 32.25 -18.85
N ASP A 1117 -13.99 33.39 -18.29
CA ASP A 1117 -12.78 34.12 -18.69
C ASP A 1117 -11.50 33.31 -18.43
N LEU A 1118 -11.48 32.51 -17.36
CA LEU A 1118 -10.40 31.56 -17.05
C LEU A 1118 -10.37 30.31 -17.95
N GLY A 1119 -11.35 30.16 -18.86
CA GLY A 1119 -11.45 29.03 -19.76
C GLY A 1119 -11.97 27.75 -19.10
N ILE A 1120 -12.57 27.84 -17.91
CA ILE A 1120 -13.20 26.70 -17.22
C ILE A 1120 -14.45 26.26 -18.00
N LYS A 1121 -14.62 24.94 -18.13
CA LYS A 1121 -15.78 24.33 -18.80
C LYS A 1121 -16.80 23.83 -17.78
N PRO A 1122 -18.11 23.97 -18.06
CA PRO A 1122 -19.15 23.47 -17.18
C PRO A 1122 -19.13 21.94 -17.15
N TRP A 1123 -19.20 21.36 -15.96
CA TRP A 1123 -19.17 19.91 -15.78
C TRP A 1123 -19.95 19.54 -14.52
N ARG A 1124 -21.15 18.98 -14.68
CA ARG A 1124 -21.94 18.40 -13.58
C ARG A 1124 -22.78 17.21 -14.07
N PRO A 1125 -22.14 16.06 -14.29
CA PRO A 1125 -22.83 14.91 -14.86
C PRO A 1125 -23.76 14.18 -13.88
N TYR A 1126 -23.68 14.48 -12.58
CA TYR A 1126 -24.45 13.84 -11.50
C TYR A 1126 -24.39 14.65 -10.20
N GLN A 1127 -25.19 14.23 -9.21
CA GLN A 1127 -25.19 14.71 -7.82
C GLN A 1127 -24.77 13.59 -6.85
N VAL A 1128 -23.84 13.90 -5.95
CA VAL A 1128 -23.37 12.97 -4.91
C VAL A 1128 -24.11 13.21 -3.60
N VAL A 1129 -24.55 12.13 -2.95
CA VAL A 1129 -25.09 12.12 -1.58
C VAL A 1129 -24.33 11.09 -0.73
N ILE A 1130 -23.71 11.52 0.37
CA ILE A 1130 -23.06 10.62 1.34
C ILE A 1130 -24.10 10.16 2.35
N GLU A 1131 -24.23 8.85 2.56
CA GLU A 1131 -25.20 8.22 3.46
C GLU A 1131 -24.47 7.58 4.66
N LEU A 1132 -24.70 8.11 5.86
CA LEU A 1132 -24.05 7.67 7.09
C LEU A 1132 -24.86 6.53 7.72
N LEU A 1133 -24.23 5.35 7.77
CA LEU A 1133 -24.78 4.13 8.35
C LEU A 1133 -24.13 3.87 9.71
N ASP A 1134 -24.95 3.74 10.75
CA ASP A 1134 -24.47 3.30 12.06
C ASP A 1134 -24.47 1.77 12.14
N SER A 1135 -23.28 1.19 12.27
CA SER A 1135 -23.08 -0.25 12.43
C SER A 1135 -23.73 -0.84 13.69
N ALA A 1136 -23.92 -0.04 14.74
CA ALA A 1136 -24.56 -0.48 15.98
C ALA A 1136 -26.09 -0.52 15.87
N THR A 1137 -26.68 0.32 15.03
CA THR A 1137 -28.14 0.42 14.83
C THR A 1137 -28.56 0.39 13.35
N PRO A 1138 -28.31 -0.71 12.62
CA PRO A 1138 -28.55 -0.80 11.17
C PRO A 1138 -30.03 -0.65 10.76
N ALA A 1139 -30.97 -0.73 11.71
CA ALA A 1139 -32.39 -0.53 11.48
C ALA A 1139 -32.83 0.94 11.43
N LYS A 1140 -32.01 1.90 11.88
CA LYS A 1140 -32.34 3.33 11.82
C LYS A 1140 -32.18 3.88 10.40
N LYS A 1141 -33.06 4.79 9.99
CA LYS A 1141 -32.91 5.53 8.73
C LYS A 1141 -31.57 6.32 8.77
N PRO A 1142 -30.78 6.34 7.70
CA PRO A 1142 -29.44 6.95 7.71
C PRO A 1142 -29.47 8.47 7.54
N TYR A 1143 -28.49 9.15 8.14
CA TYR A 1143 -28.26 10.59 7.92
C TYR A 1143 -27.56 10.82 6.58
N ARG A 1144 -27.90 11.91 5.88
CA ARG A 1144 -27.46 12.14 4.49
C ARG A 1144 -26.88 13.53 4.30
N LEU A 1145 -25.70 13.60 3.69
CA LEU A 1145 -24.97 14.83 3.40
C LEU A 1145 -24.89 15.02 1.88
N THR A 1146 -25.03 16.25 1.40
CA THR A 1146 -24.86 16.57 -0.03
C THR A 1146 -24.11 17.88 -0.20
N GLY A 1147 -23.46 18.06 -1.35
CA GLY A 1147 -22.61 19.21 -1.62
C GLY A 1147 -22.84 19.85 -2.99
N SER A 1148 -22.61 21.16 -3.08
CA SER A 1148 -22.53 21.91 -4.33
C SER A 1148 -21.45 23.00 -4.26
N ILE A 1149 -21.26 23.71 -5.36
CA ILE A 1149 -20.15 24.65 -5.54
C ILE A 1149 -20.73 26.01 -5.89
N CYS A 1150 -20.55 26.97 -4.99
CA CYS A 1150 -20.82 28.39 -5.18
C CYS A 1150 -22.16 28.65 -5.86
N PHE A 1151 -22.14 29.15 -7.09
CA PHE A 1151 -23.32 29.57 -7.83
C PHE A 1151 -24.33 28.44 -8.09
N ASP A 1152 -23.92 27.17 -8.12
CA ASP A 1152 -24.85 26.03 -8.22
C ASP A 1152 -25.82 25.94 -7.03
N ALA A 1153 -25.47 26.51 -5.87
CA ALA A 1153 -26.38 26.54 -4.73
C ALA A 1153 -27.63 27.41 -4.96
N THR A 1154 -27.58 28.31 -5.95
CA THR A 1154 -28.70 29.19 -6.32
C THR A 1154 -29.75 28.51 -7.19
N ASP A 1155 -29.45 27.34 -7.77
CA ASP A 1155 -30.39 26.59 -8.61
C ASP A 1155 -31.49 25.95 -7.75
N LEU A 1156 -32.68 26.54 -7.81
CA LEU A 1156 -33.86 26.04 -7.11
C LEU A 1156 -34.31 24.67 -7.61
N SER A 1157 -33.99 24.29 -8.85
CA SER A 1157 -34.30 22.97 -9.40
C SER A 1157 -33.52 21.90 -8.66
N LEU A 1158 -32.22 22.15 -8.42
CA LEU A 1158 -31.37 21.30 -7.62
C LEU A 1158 -31.83 21.25 -6.15
N ALA A 1159 -32.15 22.40 -5.55
CA ALA A 1159 -32.63 22.46 -4.17
C ALA A 1159 -33.98 21.71 -3.99
N ALA A 1160 -34.88 21.78 -4.97
CA ALA A 1160 -36.15 21.08 -4.96
C ALA A 1160 -35.96 19.56 -5.00
N ASP A 1161 -35.08 19.07 -5.87
CA ASP A 1161 -34.77 17.63 -5.98
C ASP A 1161 -34.04 17.11 -4.72
N LEU A 1162 -33.18 17.92 -4.09
CA LEU A 1162 -32.40 17.54 -2.90
C LEU A 1162 -33.17 17.63 -1.57
N ARG A 1163 -34.26 18.41 -1.51
CA ARG A 1163 -35.02 18.70 -0.28
C ARG A 1163 -35.37 17.45 0.54
N ASN A 1164 -35.81 16.38 -0.12
CA ASN A 1164 -36.22 15.13 0.53
C ASN A 1164 -35.10 14.06 0.52
N GLU A 1165 -33.94 14.39 -0.07
CA GLU A 1165 -32.84 13.46 -0.31
C GLU A 1165 -31.63 13.69 0.61
N SER A 1166 -31.46 14.88 1.20
CA SER A 1166 -30.35 15.21 2.10
C SER A 1166 -30.83 15.76 3.44
N HIS A 1167 -30.04 15.66 4.51
CA HIS A 1167 -30.29 16.26 5.84
C HIS A 1167 -29.33 17.43 6.17
N MET A 1168 -28.27 17.58 5.38
CA MET A 1168 -27.34 18.69 5.44
C MET A 1168 -26.86 19.01 4.03
N TYR A 1169 -26.87 20.29 3.68
CA TYR A 1169 -26.40 20.79 2.39
C TYR A 1169 -25.19 21.70 2.60
N VAL A 1170 -24.08 21.33 1.96
CA VAL A 1170 -22.79 22.01 2.09
C VAL A 1170 -22.44 22.71 0.78
N VAL A 1171 -21.99 23.96 0.87
CA VAL A 1171 -21.58 24.76 -0.28
C VAL A 1171 -20.13 25.19 -0.09
N SER A 1172 -19.30 24.81 -1.04
CA SER A 1172 -17.92 25.28 -1.17
C SER A 1172 -17.95 26.51 -2.09
N ALA A 1173 -17.49 27.68 -1.62
CA ALA A 1173 -17.69 28.94 -2.34
C ALA A 1173 -16.42 29.80 -2.43
N MET A 1174 -16.28 30.53 -3.53
CA MET A 1174 -15.34 31.63 -3.72
C MET A 1174 -16.14 32.81 -4.28
N ASN A 1175 -16.92 33.46 -3.43
CA ASN A 1175 -17.88 34.47 -3.85
C ASN A 1175 -17.66 35.84 -3.17
N LYS A 1176 -17.76 36.90 -3.97
CA LYS A 1176 -17.64 38.30 -3.56
C LYS A 1176 -18.93 38.85 -2.94
N ASP A 1177 -20.09 38.38 -3.40
CA ASP A 1177 -21.40 38.87 -2.96
C ASP A 1177 -21.94 38.09 -1.75
N VAL A 1178 -21.34 38.36 -0.58
CA VAL A 1178 -21.67 37.67 0.68
C VAL A 1178 -23.14 37.85 1.07
N LYS A 1179 -23.71 39.04 0.89
CA LYS A 1179 -25.09 39.36 1.34
C LYS A 1179 -26.16 38.55 0.60
N THR A 1180 -25.99 38.37 -0.71
CA THR A 1180 -26.91 37.55 -1.50
C THR A 1180 -26.83 36.09 -1.07
N PHE A 1181 -25.63 35.57 -0.79
CA PHE A 1181 -25.45 34.21 -0.29
C PHE A 1181 -26.05 34.01 1.10
N ASP A 1182 -25.90 34.96 2.02
CA ASP A 1182 -26.57 34.90 3.33
C ASP A 1182 -28.09 34.85 3.22
N SER A 1183 -28.65 35.66 2.31
CA SER A 1183 -30.09 35.68 2.01
C SER A 1183 -30.56 34.35 1.41
N MET A 1184 -29.76 33.78 0.51
CA MET A 1184 -29.98 32.46 -0.07
C MET A 1184 -29.96 31.37 1.00
N VAL A 1185 -28.94 31.33 1.88
CA VAL A 1185 -28.87 30.36 2.98
C VAL A 1185 -30.09 30.47 3.89
N ALA A 1186 -30.51 31.70 4.20
CA ALA A 1186 -31.68 31.95 5.03
C ALA A 1186 -32.98 31.40 4.40
N ALA A 1187 -33.09 31.42 3.07
CA ALA A 1187 -34.19 30.82 2.32
C ALA A 1187 -34.06 29.29 2.24
N LEU A 1188 -32.91 28.77 1.83
CA LEU A 1188 -32.65 27.34 1.65
C LEU A 1188 -32.84 26.55 2.94
N ARG A 1189 -32.35 27.06 4.09
CA ARG A 1189 -32.50 26.38 5.39
C ARG A 1189 -33.97 26.14 5.73
N TYR A 1190 -34.86 27.05 5.34
CA TYR A 1190 -36.29 26.90 5.57
C TYR A 1190 -36.95 26.02 4.52
N HIS A 1191 -36.74 26.29 3.23
CA HIS A 1191 -37.41 25.58 2.14
C HIS A 1191 -36.99 24.12 2.01
N MET A 1192 -35.69 23.83 2.19
CA MET A 1192 -35.21 22.46 2.26
C MET A 1192 -35.41 21.83 3.66
N TYR A 1193 -35.67 22.68 4.66
CA TYR A 1193 -35.91 22.33 6.07
C TYR A 1193 -34.79 21.45 6.67
N GLN A 1194 -33.54 21.93 6.53
CA GLN A 1194 -32.33 21.20 6.92
C GLN A 1194 -31.16 22.13 7.26
N HIS A 1195 -30.03 21.57 7.71
CA HIS A 1195 -28.80 22.33 7.95
C HIS A 1195 -28.16 22.78 6.62
N ILE A 1196 -27.81 24.07 6.50
CA ILE A 1196 -27.13 24.64 5.34
C ILE A 1196 -25.81 25.27 5.79
N LEU A 1197 -24.70 24.87 5.16
CA LEU A 1197 -23.35 25.32 5.49
C LEU A 1197 -22.68 25.90 4.25
N ILE A 1198 -22.04 27.05 4.39
CA ILE A 1198 -21.21 27.66 3.33
C ILE A 1198 -19.82 27.94 3.90
N ALA A 1199 -18.81 27.38 3.24
CA ALA A 1199 -17.42 27.77 3.45
C ALA A 1199 -16.98 28.65 2.28
N ASN A 1200 -16.77 29.94 2.55
CA ASN A 1200 -16.30 30.90 1.55
C ASN A 1200 -14.81 31.20 1.73
N ILE A 1201 -14.16 31.71 0.69
CA ILE A 1201 -12.76 32.13 0.77
C ILE A 1201 -12.61 33.34 1.72
N GLY A 1202 -11.49 33.37 2.45
CA GLY A 1202 -11.20 34.38 3.47
C GLY A 1202 -10.95 35.78 2.94
N GLU A 1203 -10.66 35.92 1.64
CA GLU A 1203 -10.56 37.24 0.99
C GLU A 1203 -11.85 38.05 1.14
N PHE A 1204 -13.01 37.40 1.00
CA PHE A 1204 -14.33 38.05 1.11
C PHE A 1204 -15.04 37.76 2.44
N GLY A 1205 -14.73 36.63 3.09
CA GLY A 1205 -15.42 36.18 4.30
C GLY A 1205 -16.84 35.66 3.99
N GLY A 1206 -17.71 35.56 4.99
CA GLY A 1206 -19.10 35.12 4.78
C GLY A 1206 -19.32 33.61 4.89
N SER A 1207 -18.42 32.90 5.58
CA SER A 1207 -18.66 31.50 5.95
C SER A 1207 -19.78 31.45 7.00
N THR A 1208 -20.80 30.63 6.78
CA THR A 1208 -22.03 30.62 7.59
C THR A 1208 -22.62 29.21 7.73
N ALA A 1209 -23.16 28.90 8.90
CA ALA A 1209 -23.89 27.65 9.16
C ALA A 1209 -25.24 27.99 9.79
N GLN A 1210 -26.33 27.53 9.17
CA GLN A 1210 -27.68 27.90 9.58
C GLN A 1210 -28.66 26.72 9.50
N ALA A 1211 -29.70 26.76 10.33
CA ALA A 1211 -30.79 25.78 10.35
C ALA A 1211 -32.13 26.43 10.78
N PRO A 1212 -33.29 25.86 10.42
CA PRO A 1212 -34.59 26.48 10.65
C PRO A 1212 -35.12 26.26 12.08
N TYR A 1213 -34.29 26.52 13.10
CA TYR A 1213 -34.70 26.51 14.51
C TYR A 1213 -35.76 27.59 14.80
N ASP A 1214 -36.63 27.33 15.78
CA ASP A 1214 -37.70 28.27 16.15
C ASP A 1214 -37.14 29.58 16.71
N LYS A 1215 -36.20 29.48 17.66
CA LYS A 1215 -35.52 30.61 18.29
C LYS A 1215 -34.49 31.26 17.36
N GLU A 1216 -34.58 32.58 17.18
CA GLU A 1216 -33.71 33.35 16.27
C GLU A 1216 -32.21 33.11 16.52
N HIS A 1217 -31.77 33.20 17.78
CA HIS A 1217 -30.36 33.03 18.14
C HIS A 1217 -29.82 31.60 17.94
N LYS A 1218 -30.69 30.60 17.74
CA LYS A 1218 -30.29 29.23 17.39
C LYS A 1218 -30.21 29.01 15.89
N ARG A 1219 -30.83 29.87 15.07
CA ARG A 1219 -30.86 29.71 13.60
C ARG A 1219 -29.51 29.94 12.96
N LEU A 1220 -28.70 30.82 13.54
CA LEU A 1220 -27.32 31.09 13.15
C LEU A 1220 -26.40 30.29 14.08
N ILE A 1221 -25.88 29.17 13.57
CA ILE A 1221 -25.04 28.25 14.36
C ILE A 1221 -23.60 28.78 14.40
N SER A 1222 -23.10 29.24 13.25
CA SER A 1222 -21.77 29.82 13.11
C SER A 1222 -21.79 30.86 12.01
N HIS A 1223 -21.00 31.92 12.21
CA HIS A 1223 -20.88 33.00 11.25
C HIS A 1223 -19.51 33.66 11.35
N SER A 1224 -18.80 33.76 10.23
CA SER A 1224 -17.51 34.45 10.13
C SER A 1224 -17.61 35.53 9.06
N HIS A 1225 -17.53 36.80 9.49
CA HIS A 1225 -17.63 37.99 8.65
C HIS A 1225 -16.34 38.81 8.70
N GLY A 1226 -15.98 39.41 7.57
CA GLY A 1226 -14.75 40.20 7.41
C GLY A 1226 -13.89 39.65 6.27
N GLY A 1227 -13.48 40.54 5.37
CA GLY A 1227 -12.55 40.21 4.29
C GLY A 1227 -11.11 40.15 4.78
N ASN A 1228 -10.27 39.42 4.05
CA ASN A 1228 -8.87 39.15 4.34
C ASN A 1228 -8.61 38.52 5.72
N GLN A 1229 -9.47 37.59 6.14
CA GLN A 1229 -9.34 36.89 7.44
C GLN A 1229 -9.30 35.37 7.29
N LEU A 1230 -8.41 34.74 8.05
CA LEU A 1230 -8.41 33.29 8.29
C LEU A 1230 -9.36 32.98 9.45
N ALA A 1231 -10.24 32.00 9.27
CA ALA A 1231 -11.16 31.57 10.32
C ALA A 1231 -11.35 30.05 10.30
N VAL A 1232 -11.41 29.45 11.49
CA VAL A 1232 -11.77 28.04 11.68
C VAL A 1232 -12.96 28.00 12.63
N SER A 1233 -14.13 27.63 12.10
CA SER A 1233 -15.37 27.55 12.86
C SER A 1233 -15.67 26.10 13.21
N ILE A 1234 -15.69 25.77 14.52
CA ILE A 1234 -15.98 24.43 15.02
C ILE A 1234 -17.30 24.46 15.80
N PHE A 1235 -18.25 23.61 15.43
CA PHE A 1235 -19.54 23.48 16.10
C PHE A 1235 -20.08 22.06 15.98
N ASP A 1236 -20.96 21.69 16.90
CA ASP A 1236 -21.58 20.36 16.94
C ASP A 1236 -23.04 20.45 16.45
N VAL A 1237 -23.44 19.52 15.58
CA VAL A 1237 -24.76 19.50 14.93
C VAL A 1237 -25.55 18.29 15.41
N ARG A 1238 -26.70 18.53 16.05
CA ARG A 1238 -27.62 17.46 16.46
C ARG A 1238 -28.31 16.86 15.24
N LEU A 1239 -28.22 15.54 15.13
CA LEU A 1239 -28.73 14.81 13.98
C LEU A 1239 -30.24 14.62 14.04
N GLU A 1240 -30.81 14.45 15.22
CA GLU A 1240 -32.24 14.13 15.41
C GLU A 1240 -33.15 15.32 15.01
N ASP A 1241 -32.67 16.55 15.21
CA ASP A 1241 -33.45 17.77 15.00
C ASP A 1241 -33.94 17.88 13.55
N PHE A 1242 -33.03 17.80 12.58
CA PHE A 1242 -33.34 17.89 11.13
C PHE A 1242 -32.96 16.62 10.34
N GLY A 1243 -32.71 15.53 11.06
CA GLY A 1243 -32.38 14.22 10.51
C GLY A 1243 -33.60 13.38 10.14
N PRO A 1244 -33.41 12.07 9.98
CA PRO A 1244 -34.48 11.16 9.59
C PRO A 1244 -35.65 11.07 10.57
N GLU A 1245 -35.41 11.32 11.86
CA GLU A 1245 -36.44 11.34 12.91
C GLU A 1245 -37.22 12.68 12.94
N LEU A 1246 -36.64 13.71 12.32
CA LEU A 1246 -37.18 15.05 12.11
C LEU A 1246 -37.88 15.64 13.34
N GLU A 1247 -37.21 15.62 14.49
CA GLU A 1247 -37.79 16.06 15.76
C GLU A 1247 -38.25 17.53 15.73
N ALA A 1248 -37.57 18.37 14.96
CA ALA A 1248 -37.88 19.78 14.82
C ALA A 1248 -39.25 20.05 14.19
N ALA A 1249 -39.79 19.10 13.41
CA ALA A 1249 -41.11 19.20 12.80
C ALA A 1249 -42.26 18.85 13.77
N LYS A 1250 -41.97 18.10 14.86
CA LYS A 1250 -42.99 17.66 15.82
C LYS A 1250 -43.61 18.87 16.55
N PRO A 1251 -44.95 18.91 16.74
CA PRO A 1251 -45.58 19.96 17.53
C PRO A 1251 -45.13 19.87 19.00
N GLY A 1252 -44.93 20.99 19.67
CA GLY A 1252 -44.56 21.00 21.10
C GLY A 1252 -45.62 20.32 21.96
N GLU A 1253 -45.24 19.32 22.76
CA GLU A 1253 -46.18 18.62 23.65
C GLU A 1253 -46.64 19.53 24.79
N ARG A 1254 -47.96 19.70 24.94
CA ARG A 1254 -48.55 20.33 26.13
C ARG A 1254 -48.70 19.28 27.24
N LYS A 1255 -47.76 19.23 28.19
CA LYS A 1255 -48.04 18.63 29.51
C LYS A 1255 -48.50 19.73 30.46
N CYS A 1256 -49.55 19.45 31.24
CA CYS A 1256 -50.27 20.38 32.11
C CYS A 1256 -49.40 21.52 32.67
N LYS A 1257 -49.70 22.75 32.24
CA LYS A 1257 -49.15 24.05 32.71
C LYS A 1257 -47.67 24.38 32.44
N GLN A 1258 -46.90 23.55 31.74
CA GLN A 1258 -45.61 23.96 31.16
C GLN A 1258 -45.56 23.59 29.67
N VAL A 1259 -45.52 24.61 28.81
CA VAL A 1259 -45.32 24.42 27.36
C VAL A 1259 -43.87 24.00 27.15
N ARG A 1260 -43.61 22.77 26.67
CA ARG A 1260 -42.29 22.44 26.10
C ARG A 1260 -42.13 23.27 24.82
N GLU A 1261 -41.08 24.09 24.77
CA GLU A 1261 -40.78 24.96 23.62
C GLU A 1261 -40.61 24.13 22.33
N ARG A 1262 -41.03 24.70 21.19
CA ARG A 1262 -40.84 24.07 19.88
C ARG A 1262 -39.37 24.13 19.47
N ILE A 1263 -38.85 23.05 18.88
CA ILE A 1263 -37.45 22.95 18.44
C ILE A 1263 -37.24 23.70 17.10
N GLY A 1264 -38.00 23.34 16.05
CA GLY A 1264 -37.94 23.96 14.72
C GLY A 1264 -39.09 24.89 14.40
N LYS A 1265 -38.94 25.69 13.34
CA LYS A 1265 -40.06 26.44 12.72
C LYS A 1265 -41.13 25.49 12.18
N THR A 1266 -42.31 26.04 11.85
CA THR A 1266 -43.30 25.30 11.06
C THR A 1266 -42.68 24.77 9.76
N PRO A 1267 -42.77 23.47 9.48
CA PRO A 1267 -42.27 22.92 8.22
C PRO A 1267 -42.93 23.60 7.00
N PRO A 1268 -42.17 23.86 5.92
CA PRO A 1268 -42.73 24.36 4.67
C PRO A 1268 -43.67 23.35 4.01
N ALA A 1269 -44.63 23.85 3.22
CA ALA A 1269 -45.56 23.01 2.47
C ALA A 1269 -44.82 22.04 1.51
N GLY A 1270 -45.34 20.82 1.37
CA GLY A 1270 -44.77 19.78 0.49
C GLY A 1270 -43.49 19.12 1.00
N LEU A 1271 -43.18 19.21 2.31
CA LEU A 1271 -42.06 18.48 2.90
C LEU A 1271 -42.47 17.02 3.04
N ASP A 1272 -41.78 16.12 2.37
CA ASP A 1272 -42.11 14.68 2.35
C ASP A 1272 -40.91 13.88 2.87
N ARG A 1273 -40.67 14.03 4.18
CA ARG A 1273 -39.53 13.42 4.89
C ARG A 1273 -39.92 12.64 6.15
N VAL A 1274 -41.19 12.68 6.51
CA VAL A 1274 -41.74 12.07 7.73
C VAL A 1274 -42.00 10.60 7.49
#